data_AF-A0A8T0LYR9-F1
#
_entry.id   AF-A0A8T0LYR9-F1
#
_cell.length_a   1.000
_cell.length_b   1.000
_cell.length_c   1.000
_cell.angle_alpha   90.00
_cell.angle_beta   90.00
_cell.angle_gamma   90.00
#
_symmetry.space_group_name_H-M   'P 1'
#
loop_
_entity.id
_entity.type
_entity.pdbx_description
1 polymer ?
#
loop_
_entity_poly.entity_id
_entity_poly.type
_entity_poly.pdbx_seq_one_letter_code
_entity_poly.pdbx_strand_id
1 'polypeptide(L)'
;MLGPDVEKWRADTVMRSFESDRSPISSKQNRYDTFANGSDSVDKTKHKLHGAESTPGTASFWSRLLFSYANPMMNAGNLRQLNNEDLWELEGENSSAAAFNDFVVHYDRHDKSILKAMLSTYGGRFLLCGLAMLFTTACNVFAPAVLNHVITVFAAPDIDMYSLAVWLGAFFASRLVNAVVMTHTRFYLELVALRLTVSLKALLFRKAMRRSIQSRGESKAVDISNLFSSDVDNMLWAAFQVNTLWITPIQITAVMYMLYNVIDLAAFAGLAVIAVSILVGFILAKLSGDEFEDIMKYKDDRMKTIKEVFNAIQVVKLNAWEDKFIDKIHNLRATELSAVKRFMYLGALNIFVLWTSPLAVSVVSFAVYAIVMEKVLTAAKVFTAIALFNAIRYPLRDLPTVIQSCIQAKISLNRFADYLALDEFTPSNVTRDDPTQPDDVVMSISDGSFGWDKETTLLNNVNLSVKKGDFVVIHGAVGSGKSSLCSALLGEMDKLSGSVFVRGRVAYYSQQTWIQNMTIRDNILFGFPYNKDKYQRVIAACGLVPDLQQFPGGDSTEIGQKGVNLSGGQKARVCLARACYSDADVLLLDSPLAAVDAIVQNQIFGDCICNLLADKTVVLVTHSTDIIASGAANMKVLMESGKLTTTRQDANCPRSSYLLKYSAQDESNHEQEIDIGNKDVGRLVNDEEREEGRVSTEVFSNYFNSLGGLKVCIFLFAVQTLWQVFQIGSDVWLSHWTDQQNDSYNEDMTEYNVKVYAWLGAGAAVMVLVRSTTVAVVGLRASRHLFDNMTVSLLKAPLRFFDANPIGRIVNRYGDDMAAVDSMIPFAFGGFLAMFFVTVCQLATAVYTMNFLAVLIIPLVWMYVKAANFYLAPSREISRLWKISSSPVLSHVTQSEEGVVVIRSFGQETVDRMVAENFIRNDVNSKSWFAETVVSQWFELRMQLIGCGVIFLVVSGLVYLRNILSPGIVGLAFTYALNVDSSLSSLVQSWSWVEIQMVSPERILEYGSIPAEGSKRPLVIEPDAVWPQSSSVQFQDVVFNYKEGGAPVLKGLSFSIQNNEKIGIVGRTGAGKSSLTMALFRINELVSGKIIIDGIDIASMPLRTLRSNLSIIPQSPVLFKGALRAYMDPFDEFTDSDIWSVLEKVGMKEQVAALENQLAYELSENGENFSVGERQMLCMARALLTRSRIVVMDEATASIDHTTEKKLQEVINHEFRYATVLTIAHRLGTVLNSDRIMVLSDGRVVEFDTPQNLAKNENGIFYELAKEGGCLDRLQ
;
A
#
# COMPACT_ATOMS: atom_id res chain seq x y z
N MET A 1 58.75 -19.64 -5.01
CA MET A 1 58.44 -20.60 -3.93
C MET A 1 57.00 -20.35 -3.52
N LEU A 2 56.17 -21.38 -3.70
CA LEU A 2 54.70 -21.44 -3.62
C LEU A 2 53.97 -20.51 -4.62
N GLY A 3 53.52 -21.14 -5.72
CA GLY A 3 53.04 -20.52 -6.95
C GLY A 3 51.51 -20.47 -7.11
N PRO A 4 51.01 -20.06 -8.30
CA PRO A 4 49.65 -19.52 -8.53
C PRO A 4 48.51 -20.54 -8.58
N ASP A 5 48.72 -21.80 -8.16
CA ASP A 5 47.78 -22.90 -8.44
C ASP A 5 46.65 -23.07 -7.41
N VAL A 6 46.54 -22.20 -6.40
CA VAL A 6 45.48 -22.28 -5.36
C VAL A 6 44.23 -21.45 -5.72
N GLU A 7 44.36 -20.39 -6.52
CA GLU A 7 43.19 -19.59 -6.96
C GLU A 7 42.41 -20.27 -8.10
N LYS A 8 43.09 -21.07 -8.94
CA LYS A 8 42.45 -21.81 -10.03
C LYS A 8 41.53 -22.94 -9.51
N TRP A 9 41.86 -23.54 -8.37
CA TRP A 9 41.05 -24.61 -7.78
C TRP A 9 39.77 -24.09 -7.09
N ARG A 10 39.77 -22.85 -6.57
CA ARG A 10 38.54 -22.22 -6.03
C ARG A 10 37.58 -21.74 -7.12
N ALA A 11 38.08 -21.33 -8.30
CA ALA A 11 37.25 -20.97 -9.43
C ALA A 11 36.63 -22.19 -10.13
N ASP A 12 37.38 -23.28 -10.30
CA ASP A 12 36.89 -24.49 -11.00
C ASP A 12 35.91 -25.34 -10.16
N THR A 13 35.98 -25.27 -8.82
CA THR A 13 35.05 -26.01 -7.94
C THR A 13 33.68 -25.35 -7.83
N VAL A 14 33.59 -24.02 -8.04
CA VAL A 14 32.32 -23.28 -8.10
C VAL A 14 31.66 -23.38 -9.49
N MET A 15 32.46 -23.53 -10.55
CA MET A 15 31.94 -23.78 -11.91
C MET A 15 31.41 -25.22 -12.09
N ARG A 16 32.04 -26.23 -11.49
CA ARG A 16 31.65 -27.64 -11.68
C ARG A 16 30.35 -28.05 -10.98
N SER A 17 29.86 -27.32 -9.99
CA SER A 17 28.51 -27.56 -9.44
C SER A 17 27.39 -26.98 -10.31
N PHE A 18 27.71 -26.19 -11.34
CA PHE A 18 26.74 -25.57 -12.25
C PHE A 18 26.74 -26.14 -13.68
N GLU A 19 27.70 -27.01 -14.05
CA GLU A 19 27.74 -27.63 -15.39
C GLU A 19 26.91 -28.92 -15.52
N SER A 20 26.46 -29.54 -14.42
CA SER A 20 25.63 -30.77 -14.48
C SER A 20 24.16 -30.55 -14.84
N ASP A 21 23.68 -29.31 -14.95
CA ASP A 21 22.26 -29.00 -15.15
C ASP A 21 21.96 -28.27 -16.49
N ARG A 22 22.81 -28.48 -17.51
CA ARG A 22 22.43 -28.17 -18.90
C ARG A 22 21.56 -29.27 -19.49
N SER A 23 20.32 -29.38 -19.02
CA SER A 23 19.23 -29.98 -19.80
C SER A 23 18.29 -28.85 -20.27
N PRO A 24 17.77 -28.89 -21.51
CA PRO A 24 16.87 -27.84 -21.99
C PRO A 24 15.61 -27.85 -21.13
N ILE A 25 15.37 -26.75 -20.41
CA ILE A 25 14.16 -26.48 -19.63
C ILE A 25 13.00 -26.21 -20.60
N SER A 26 12.60 -27.21 -21.38
CA SER A 26 11.46 -27.12 -22.31
C SER A 26 10.36 -28.14 -22.00
N SER A 27 10.41 -28.80 -20.83
CA SER A 27 9.41 -29.83 -20.45
C SER A 27 8.93 -29.78 -19.00
N LYS A 28 9.32 -28.76 -18.21
CA LYS A 28 8.88 -28.58 -16.81
C LYS A 28 8.08 -27.30 -16.54
N GLN A 29 7.60 -26.62 -17.58
CA GLN A 29 6.73 -25.45 -17.46
C GLN A 29 5.30 -25.80 -17.02
N ASN A 30 4.88 -27.07 -17.13
CA ASN A 30 3.52 -27.53 -16.82
C ASN A 30 3.23 -27.87 -15.33
N ARG A 31 4.09 -27.51 -14.37
CA ARG A 31 3.89 -27.85 -12.93
C ARG A 31 3.71 -26.66 -11.98
N TYR A 32 3.74 -25.44 -12.50
CA TYR A 32 3.61 -24.21 -11.69
C TYR A 32 2.32 -23.42 -11.95
N ASP A 33 1.38 -23.99 -12.71
CA ASP A 33 0.06 -23.40 -12.99
C ASP A 33 -0.87 -23.34 -11.75
N THR A 34 -0.47 -23.85 -10.58
CA THR A 34 -1.32 -23.96 -9.40
C THR A 34 -1.58 -22.65 -8.66
N PHE A 35 -0.88 -21.55 -8.98
CA PHE A 35 -1.22 -20.21 -8.46
C PHE A 35 -2.05 -19.36 -9.45
N ALA A 36 -2.31 -19.86 -10.67
CA ALA A 36 -3.07 -19.14 -11.69
C ALA A 36 -4.30 -19.90 -12.22
N ASN A 37 -4.37 -21.23 -12.10
CA ASN A 37 -5.52 -22.03 -12.55
C ASN A 37 -6.32 -22.61 -11.38
N GLY A 38 -7.19 -21.77 -10.82
CA GLY A 38 -8.21 -22.15 -9.85
C GLY A 38 -9.63 -22.27 -10.43
N SER A 39 -9.84 -21.94 -11.71
CA SER A 39 -11.14 -21.96 -12.38
C SER A 39 -11.06 -22.71 -13.70
N ASP A 40 -11.35 -24.01 -13.68
CA ASP A 40 -11.56 -24.77 -14.92
C ASP A 40 -12.72 -25.75 -14.75
N SER A 41 -13.93 -25.18 -14.82
CA SER A 41 -15.02 -25.76 -15.60
C SER A 41 -16.08 -24.69 -15.82
N VAL A 42 -16.14 -24.16 -17.05
CA VAL A 42 -17.21 -23.41 -17.73
C VAL A 42 -16.61 -22.22 -18.50
N ASP A 43 -16.27 -22.51 -19.76
CA ASP A 43 -16.36 -21.68 -20.98
C ASP A 43 -15.18 -21.89 -21.93
N LYS A 44 -15.39 -22.79 -22.90
CA LYS A 44 -14.45 -23.11 -24.00
C LYS A 44 -14.41 -22.04 -25.11
N THR A 45 -14.64 -20.77 -24.78
CA THR A 45 -14.69 -19.65 -25.75
C THR A 45 -13.66 -18.56 -25.50
N LYS A 46 -12.66 -18.78 -24.62
CA LYS A 46 -11.51 -17.88 -24.48
C LYS A 46 -10.46 -18.17 -25.55
N HIS A 47 -10.50 -17.43 -26.66
CA HIS A 47 -9.39 -17.38 -27.63
C HIS A 47 -8.12 -16.86 -26.95
N LYS A 48 -7.18 -17.77 -26.63
CA LYS A 48 -5.81 -17.41 -26.21
C LYS A 48 -5.12 -16.65 -27.34
N LEU A 49 -4.60 -15.45 -27.07
CA LEU A 49 -3.76 -14.66 -27.99
C LEU A 49 -2.37 -15.29 -28.25
N HIS A 50 -2.07 -16.45 -27.68
CA HIS A 50 -0.88 -17.26 -28.02
C HIS A 50 -0.78 -17.65 -29.51
N GLY A 51 -1.79 -17.35 -30.33
CA GLY A 51 -1.77 -17.46 -31.79
C GLY A 51 -1.50 -16.15 -32.54
N ALA A 52 -1.12 -15.04 -31.89
CA ALA A 52 -0.73 -13.83 -32.60
C ALA A 52 0.57 -14.07 -33.40
N GLU A 53 0.50 -13.94 -34.73
CA GLU A 53 1.60 -14.23 -35.68
C GLU A 53 2.89 -13.40 -35.48
N SER A 54 2.93 -12.44 -34.55
CA SER A 54 4.10 -11.60 -34.29
C SER A 54 4.29 -11.26 -32.81
N THR A 55 5.31 -11.85 -32.17
CA THR A 55 5.85 -11.36 -30.90
C THR A 55 6.85 -10.23 -31.17
N PRO A 56 7.24 -9.41 -30.18
CA PRO A 56 8.29 -8.40 -30.36
C PRO A 56 9.60 -9.00 -30.93
N GLY A 57 9.92 -10.23 -30.51
CA GLY A 57 11.08 -11.00 -30.97
C GLY A 57 11.00 -11.46 -32.44
N THR A 58 9.80 -11.75 -32.96
CA THR A 58 9.61 -12.23 -34.35
C THR A 58 9.13 -11.15 -35.31
N ALA A 59 8.87 -9.93 -34.82
CA ALA A 59 8.40 -8.81 -35.64
C ALA A 59 9.40 -8.40 -36.73
N SER A 60 8.88 -8.10 -37.93
CA SER A 60 9.65 -7.57 -39.06
C SER A 60 10.26 -6.19 -38.77
N PHE A 61 11.27 -5.78 -39.52
CA PHE A 61 11.91 -4.46 -39.36
C PHE A 61 10.89 -3.31 -39.37
N TRP A 62 9.97 -3.29 -40.34
CA TRP A 62 8.92 -2.26 -40.44
C TRP A 62 7.94 -2.33 -39.27
N SER A 63 7.63 -3.54 -38.80
CA SER A 63 6.76 -3.72 -37.65
C SER A 63 7.40 -3.21 -36.36
N ARG A 64 8.71 -3.38 -36.18
CA ARG A 64 9.47 -2.81 -35.06
C ARG A 64 9.63 -1.31 -35.17
N LEU A 65 9.98 -0.79 -36.35
CA LEU A 65 10.13 0.64 -36.60
C LEU A 65 8.85 1.40 -36.25
N LEU A 66 7.71 0.83 -36.62
CA LEU A 66 6.41 1.39 -36.34
C LEU A 66 5.77 0.82 -35.08
N PHE A 67 6.34 -0.08 -34.29
CA PHE A 67 5.61 -0.74 -33.18
C PHE A 67 4.27 -1.43 -33.60
N SER A 68 4.06 -1.76 -34.87
CA SER A 68 2.76 -2.25 -35.36
C SER A 68 2.38 -3.64 -34.84
N TYR A 69 3.35 -4.39 -34.31
CA TYR A 69 3.12 -5.67 -33.62
C TYR A 69 2.23 -5.54 -32.37
N ALA A 70 2.02 -4.32 -31.86
CA ALA A 70 1.10 -4.05 -30.76
C ALA A 70 -0.38 -4.05 -31.18
N ASN A 71 -0.68 -3.91 -32.49
CA ASN A 71 -2.06 -3.78 -32.99
C ASN A 71 -2.98 -4.94 -32.58
N PRO A 72 -2.57 -6.23 -32.61
CA PRO A 72 -3.44 -7.34 -32.20
C PRO A 72 -3.83 -7.27 -30.72
N MET A 73 -2.88 -6.94 -29.83
CA MET A 73 -3.14 -6.78 -28.39
C MET A 73 -4.06 -5.58 -28.12
N MET A 74 -3.83 -4.45 -28.81
CA MET A 74 -4.70 -3.29 -28.69
C MET A 74 -6.10 -3.55 -29.24
N ASN A 75 -6.24 -4.31 -30.34
CA ASN A 75 -7.55 -4.73 -30.85
C ASN A 75 -8.29 -5.56 -29.80
N ALA A 76 -7.62 -6.51 -29.15
CA ALA A 76 -8.21 -7.31 -28.08
C ALA A 76 -8.66 -6.44 -26.90
N GLY A 77 -7.82 -5.50 -26.46
CA GLY A 77 -8.16 -4.57 -25.38
C GLY A 77 -9.26 -3.56 -25.70
N ASN A 78 -9.59 -3.36 -26.98
CA ASN A 78 -10.75 -2.57 -27.40
C ASN A 78 -12.04 -3.41 -27.50
N LEU A 79 -11.92 -4.73 -27.68
CA LEU A 79 -13.06 -5.65 -27.77
C LEU A 79 -13.47 -6.21 -26.41
N ARG A 80 -12.50 -6.46 -25.53
CA ARG A 80 -12.70 -7.00 -24.18
C ARG A 80 -11.62 -6.49 -23.23
N GLN A 81 -11.83 -6.72 -21.94
CA GLN A 81 -10.82 -6.44 -20.93
C GLN A 81 -9.59 -7.34 -21.10
N LEU A 82 -8.41 -6.75 -20.93
CA LEU A 82 -7.13 -7.44 -20.93
C LEU A 82 -6.85 -8.04 -19.54
N ASN A 83 -6.40 -9.28 -19.53
CA ASN A 83 -5.84 -9.97 -18.37
C ASN A 83 -4.32 -10.12 -18.51
N ASN A 84 -3.62 -10.51 -17.45
CA ASN A 84 -2.18 -10.76 -17.49
C ASN A 84 -1.79 -11.82 -18.54
N GLU A 85 -2.67 -12.77 -18.83
CA GLU A 85 -2.48 -13.81 -19.86
C GLU A 85 -2.52 -13.27 -21.30
N ASP A 86 -3.11 -12.09 -21.50
CA ASP A 86 -3.19 -11.44 -22.82
C ASP A 86 -1.94 -10.62 -23.16
N LEU A 87 -1.03 -10.44 -22.19
CA LEU A 87 0.20 -9.68 -22.33
C LEU A 87 1.34 -10.56 -22.88
N TRP A 88 2.38 -9.92 -23.42
CA TRP A 88 3.56 -10.63 -23.90
C TRP A 88 4.39 -11.19 -22.74
N GLU A 89 4.88 -12.41 -22.91
CA GLU A 89 5.93 -12.97 -22.06
C GLU A 89 7.26 -12.21 -22.27
N LEU A 90 8.05 -12.09 -21.21
CA LEU A 90 9.36 -11.46 -21.28
C LEU A 90 10.37 -12.46 -21.87
N GLU A 91 10.98 -12.09 -22.99
CA GLU A 91 11.99 -12.91 -23.68
C GLU A 91 13.42 -12.41 -23.41
N GLY A 92 14.38 -13.34 -23.28
CA GLY A 92 15.81 -13.06 -23.23
C GLY A 92 16.24 -12.13 -22.09
N GLU A 93 16.99 -11.08 -22.42
CA GLU A 93 17.57 -10.07 -21.50
C GLU A 93 16.53 -9.27 -20.71
N ASN A 94 15.24 -9.33 -21.07
CA ASN A 94 14.18 -8.59 -20.38
C ASN A 94 13.58 -9.36 -19.19
N SER A 95 13.86 -10.66 -19.06
CA SER A 95 13.43 -11.46 -17.90
C SER A 95 14.22 -11.08 -16.65
N SER A 96 13.57 -11.15 -15.49
CA SER A 96 14.15 -10.70 -14.22
C SER A 96 15.40 -11.47 -13.84
N ALA A 97 15.38 -12.79 -14.02
CA ALA A 97 16.53 -13.64 -13.73
C ALA A 97 17.71 -13.37 -14.67
N ALA A 98 17.47 -13.17 -15.97
CA ALA A 98 18.53 -12.89 -16.93
C ALA A 98 19.17 -11.51 -16.70
N ALA A 99 18.34 -10.47 -16.50
CA ALA A 99 18.81 -9.11 -16.22
C ALA A 99 19.65 -9.06 -14.93
N PHE A 100 19.19 -9.75 -13.87
CA PHE A 100 19.93 -9.83 -12.62
C PHE A 100 21.27 -10.57 -12.77
N ASN A 101 21.29 -11.70 -13.48
CA ASN A 101 22.51 -12.47 -13.68
C ASN A 101 23.57 -11.68 -14.44
N ASP A 102 23.18 -10.92 -15.47
CA ASP A 102 24.09 -10.03 -16.21
C ASP A 102 24.62 -8.90 -15.30
N PHE A 103 23.73 -8.24 -14.54
CA PHE A 103 24.10 -7.15 -13.66
C PHE A 103 25.05 -7.57 -12.51
N VAL A 104 24.78 -8.72 -11.88
CA VAL A 104 25.57 -9.20 -10.72
C VAL A 104 27.01 -9.50 -11.08
N VAL A 105 27.28 -10.03 -12.28
CA VAL A 105 28.66 -10.26 -12.75
C VAL A 105 29.46 -8.97 -12.78
N HIS A 106 28.86 -7.87 -13.24
CA HIS A 106 29.49 -6.55 -13.24
C HIS A 106 29.58 -5.94 -11.83
N TYR A 107 28.58 -6.18 -10.99
CA TYR A 107 28.57 -5.74 -9.59
C TYR A 107 29.72 -6.35 -8.78
N ASP A 108 29.90 -7.66 -8.88
CA ASP A 108 30.98 -8.37 -8.19
C ASP A 108 32.36 -7.98 -8.74
N ARG A 109 32.48 -7.71 -10.05
CA ARG A 109 33.73 -7.27 -10.67
C ARG A 109 34.18 -5.86 -10.26
N HIS A 110 33.26 -5.00 -9.83
CA HIS A 110 33.52 -3.60 -9.51
C HIS A 110 33.38 -3.28 -8.02
N ASP A 111 33.98 -4.13 -7.16
CA ASP A 111 34.03 -3.95 -5.70
C ASP A 111 32.65 -3.70 -5.07
N LYS A 112 31.60 -4.33 -5.60
CA LYS A 112 30.21 -4.18 -5.12
C LYS A 112 29.69 -2.73 -5.19
N SER A 113 30.23 -1.92 -6.10
CA SER A 113 29.76 -0.56 -6.36
C SER A 113 28.64 -0.55 -7.40
N ILE A 114 27.43 -0.18 -6.97
CA ILE A 114 26.23 -0.12 -7.83
C ILE A 114 26.43 0.81 -9.03
N LEU A 115 27.00 2.01 -8.80
CA LEU A 115 27.20 3.01 -9.86
C LEU A 115 28.16 2.49 -10.94
N LYS A 116 29.29 1.89 -10.54
CA LYS A 116 30.28 1.34 -11.47
C LYS A 116 29.71 0.15 -12.24
N ALA A 117 28.95 -0.72 -11.57
CA ALA A 117 28.25 -1.84 -12.21
C ALA A 117 27.27 -1.34 -13.28
N MET A 118 26.44 -0.36 -12.93
CA MET A 118 25.45 0.24 -13.83
C MET A 118 26.10 0.89 -15.06
N LEU A 119 27.20 1.63 -14.86
CA LEU A 119 27.98 2.22 -15.95
C LEU A 119 28.63 1.16 -16.84
N SER A 120 29.14 0.07 -16.25
CA SER A 120 29.76 -1.01 -17.02
C SER A 120 28.74 -1.84 -17.81
N THR A 121 27.55 -2.09 -17.28
CA THR A 121 26.51 -2.91 -17.93
C THR A 121 25.75 -2.11 -18.99
N TYR A 122 25.34 -0.88 -18.66
CA TYR A 122 24.40 -0.11 -19.50
C TYR A 122 25.00 1.16 -20.12
N GLY A 123 26.20 1.61 -19.71
CA GLY A 123 26.75 2.92 -20.06
C GLY A 123 26.91 3.16 -21.56
N GLY A 124 27.30 2.15 -22.34
CA GLY A 124 27.42 2.28 -23.80
C GLY A 124 26.06 2.54 -24.50
N ARG A 125 25.02 1.81 -24.10
CA ARG A 125 23.65 2.01 -24.61
C ARG A 125 23.10 3.37 -24.16
N PHE A 126 23.42 3.77 -22.94
CA PHE A 126 23.01 5.05 -22.36
C PHE A 126 23.64 6.25 -23.11
N LEU A 127 24.93 6.15 -23.45
CA LEU A 127 25.62 7.17 -24.26
C LEU A 127 25.04 7.26 -25.67
N LEU A 128 24.73 6.13 -26.31
CA LEU A 128 24.09 6.11 -27.63
C LEU A 128 22.73 6.81 -27.60
N CYS A 129 21.92 6.55 -26.57
CA CYS A 129 20.66 7.26 -26.36
C CYS A 129 20.90 8.77 -26.16
N GLY A 130 21.92 9.15 -25.38
CA GLY A 130 22.31 10.56 -25.19
C GLY A 130 22.69 11.27 -26.49
N LEU A 131 23.45 10.61 -27.38
CA LEU A 131 23.78 11.15 -28.70
C LEU A 131 22.55 11.30 -29.60
N ALA A 132 21.63 10.33 -29.57
CA ALA A 132 20.36 10.42 -30.27
C ALA A 132 19.48 11.55 -29.73
N MET A 133 19.44 11.75 -28.41
CA MET A 133 18.76 12.88 -27.78
C MET A 133 19.36 14.21 -28.23
N LEU A 134 20.68 14.35 -28.26
CA LEU A 134 21.35 15.55 -28.78
C LEU A 134 20.93 15.85 -30.23
N PHE A 135 20.83 14.83 -31.08
CA PHE A 135 20.33 14.97 -32.44
C PHE A 135 18.88 15.47 -32.48
N THR A 136 17.99 14.89 -31.66
CA THR A 136 16.59 15.34 -31.58
C THR A 136 16.49 16.80 -31.09
N THR A 137 17.33 17.20 -30.14
CA THR A 137 17.44 18.60 -29.69
C THR A 137 17.88 19.52 -30.81
N ALA A 138 18.85 19.10 -31.63
CA ALA A 138 19.29 19.87 -32.80
C ALA A 138 18.15 20.03 -33.83
N CYS A 139 17.36 18.99 -34.09
CA CYS A 139 16.18 19.09 -34.97
C CYS A 139 15.12 20.07 -34.45
N ASN A 140 14.92 20.13 -33.12
CA ASN A 140 14.00 21.09 -32.51
C ASN A 140 14.51 22.53 -32.64
N VAL A 141 15.81 22.77 -32.44
CA VAL A 141 16.46 24.08 -32.59
C VAL A 141 16.57 24.53 -34.06
N PHE A 142 16.48 23.60 -35.01
CA PHE A 142 16.43 23.94 -36.43
C PHE A 142 15.12 24.64 -36.84
N ALA A 143 14.01 24.39 -36.14
CA ALA A 143 12.70 24.92 -36.52
C ALA A 143 12.60 26.46 -36.48
N PRO A 144 13.11 27.17 -35.44
CA PRO A 144 13.21 28.63 -35.47
C PRO A 144 14.05 29.20 -36.62
N ALA A 145 15.13 28.51 -37.04
CA ALA A 145 15.95 28.96 -38.18
C ALA A 145 15.16 28.91 -39.50
N VAL A 146 14.42 27.83 -39.69
CA VAL A 146 13.52 27.66 -40.85
C VAL A 146 12.44 28.73 -40.83
N LEU A 147 11.83 29.00 -39.67
CA LEU A 147 10.82 30.03 -39.51
C LEU A 147 11.35 31.42 -39.94
N ASN A 148 12.56 31.78 -39.51
CA ASN A 148 13.19 33.05 -39.89
C ASN A 148 13.39 33.17 -41.41
N HIS A 149 13.94 32.12 -42.03
CA HIS A 149 14.19 32.10 -43.46
C HIS A 149 12.89 32.17 -44.27
N VAL A 150 11.88 31.39 -43.88
CA VAL A 150 10.56 31.38 -44.52
C VAL A 150 9.92 32.76 -44.46
N ILE A 151 9.83 33.40 -43.29
CA ILE A 151 9.20 34.73 -43.19
C ILE A 151 9.99 35.78 -43.98
N THR A 152 11.33 35.71 -43.98
CA THR A 152 12.19 36.64 -44.73
C THR A 152 12.00 36.52 -46.24
N VAL A 153 11.92 35.29 -46.77
CA VAL A 153 11.65 35.06 -48.20
C VAL A 153 10.23 35.50 -48.58
N PHE A 154 9.26 35.39 -47.69
CA PHE A 154 7.89 35.88 -47.93
C PHE A 154 7.78 37.40 -47.90
N ALA A 155 8.66 38.09 -47.17
CA ALA A 155 8.73 39.55 -47.16
C ALA A 155 9.49 40.13 -48.35
N ALA A 156 10.28 39.32 -49.07
CA ALA A 156 11.05 39.75 -50.23
C ALA A 156 10.16 39.95 -51.48
N PRO A 157 10.46 40.97 -52.32
CA PRO A 157 9.67 41.26 -53.53
C PRO A 157 9.77 40.16 -54.60
N ASP A 158 10.94 39.51 -54.74
CA ASP A 158 11.16 38.37 -55.64
C ASP A 158 11.42 37.08 -54.84
N ILE A 159 10.73 35.99 -55.19
CA ILE A 159 10.81 34.72 -54.45
C ILE A 159 11.74 33.73 -55.16
N ASP A 160 12.77 33.30 -54.43
CA ASP A 160 13.52 32.11 -54.74
C ASP A 160 12.77 30.85 -54.26
N MET A 161 11.91 30.34 -55.15
CA MET A 161 11.10 29.15 -54.89
C MET A 161 11.95 27.90 -54.67
N TYR A 162 13.15 27.85 -55.26
CA TYR A 162 14.08 26.73 -55.08
C TYR A 162 14.64 26.72 -53.66
N SER A 163 15.14 27.86 -53.17
CA SER A 163 15.59 28.00 -51.78
C SER A 163 14.47 27.68 -50.79
N LEU A 164 13.27 28.22 -50.99
CA LEU A 164 12.14 27.95 -50.12
C LEU A 164 11.78 26.46 -50.07
N ALA A 165 11.73 25.78 -51.22
CA ALA A 165 11.42 24.36 -51.30
C ALA A 165 12.50 23.49 -50.63
N VAL A 166 13.78 23.84 -50.76
CA VAL A 166 14.89 23.12 -50.11
C VAL A 166 14.81 23.25 -48.59
N TRP A 167 14.60 24.45 -48.06
CA TRP A 167 14.50 24.68 -46.62
C TRP A 167 13.28 24.02 -46.00
N LEU A 168 12.11 24.12 -46.65
CA LEU A 168 10.90 23.44 -46.20
C LEU A 168 11.04 21.92 -46.30
N GLY A 169 11.59 21.40 -47.41
CA GLY A 169 11.85 19.98 -47.58
C GLY A 169 12.79 19.42 -46.51
N ALA A 170 13.90 20.13 -46.23
CA ALA A 170 14.82 19.78 -45.16
C ALA A 170 14.15 19.83 -43.78
N PHE A 171 13.30 20.83 -43.54
CA PHE A 171 12.52 20.94 -42.31
C PHE A 171 11.57 19.76 -42.11
N PHE A 172 10.78 19.38 -43.12
CA PHE A 172 9.88 18.24 -43.02
C PHE A 172 10.62 16.91 -42.85
N ALA A 173 11.72 16.71 -43.59
CA ALA A 173 12.57 15.54 -43.43
C ALA A 173 13.14 15.47 -42.00
N SER A 174 13.61 16.61 -41.46
CA SER A 174 14.15 16.67 -40.09
C SER A 174 13.09 16.31 -39.04
N ARG A 175 11.84 16.74 -39.23
CA ARG A 175 10.72 16.44 -38.33
C ARG A 175 10.32 14.97 -38.38
N LEU A 176 10.27 14.37 -39.57
CA LEU A 176 9.98 12.95 -39.74
C LEU A 176 11.03 12.06 -39.07
N VAL A 177 12.32 12.37 -39.29
CA VAL A 177 13.44 11.64 -38.66
C VAL A 177 13.42 11.85 -37.15
N ASN A 178 13.19 13.08 -36.68
CA ASN A 178 13.08 13.39 -35.26
C ASN A 178 11.98 12.57 -34.58
N ALA A 179 10.81 12.42 -35.22
CA ALA A 179 9.71 11.65 -34.66
C ALA A 179 10.11 10.18 -34.41
N VAL A 180 10.76 9.54 -35.39
CA VAL A 180 11.22 8.16 -35.27
C VAL A 180 12.34 8.04 -34.22
N VAL A 181 13.37 8.89 -34.30
CA VAL A 181 14.54 8.81 -33.40
C VAL A 181 14.13 9.08 -31.96
N MET A 182 13.26 10.07 -31.70
CA MET A 182 12.83 10.42 -30.35
C MET A 182 12.02 9.28 -29.71
N THR A 183 11.05 8.69 -30.42
CA THR A 183 10.26 7.56 -29.90
C THR A 183 11.14 6.34 -29.62
N HIS A 184 12.03 5.96 -30.54
CA HIS A 184 12.90 4.81 -30.34
C HIS A 184 13.92 5.04 -29.21
N THR A 185 14.45 6.24 -29.07
CA THR A 185 15.36 6.58 -27.97
C THR A 185 14.65 6.46 -26.63
N ARG A 186 13.41 6.95 -26.52
CA ARG A 186 12.59 6.80 -25.31
C ARG A 186 12.29 5.32 -25.01
N PHE A 187 11.96 4.52 -26.02
CA PHE A 187 11.75 3.07 -25.87
C PHE A 187 12.98 2.36 -25.28
N TYR A 188 14.17 2.59 -25.84
CA TYR A 188 15.38 1.92 -25.34
C TYR A 188 15.77 2.37 -23.94
N LEU A 189 15.53 3.63 -23.60
CA LEU A 189 15.78 4.15 -22.26
C LEU A 189 14.86 3.49 -21.23
N GLU A 190 13.58 3.28 -21.56
CA GLU A 190 12.61 2.50 -20.76
C GLU A 190 13.03 1.04 -20.57
N LEU A 191 13.58 0.38 -21.60
CA LEU A 191 14.08 -0.99 -21.45
C LEU A 191 15.27 -1.11 -20.50
N VAL A 192 16.21 -0.15 -20.57
CA VAL A 192 17.34 -0.10 -19.64
C VAL A 192 16.84 0.14 -18.22
N ALA A 193 15.88 1.06 -18.06
CA ALA A 193 15.21 1.36 -16.81
C ALA A 193 14.54 0.10 -16.19
N LEU A 194 13.75 -0.64 -16.97
CA LEU A 194 13.10 -1.88 -16.54
C LEU A 194 14.12 -2.89 -16.02
N ARG A 195 15.19 -3.16 -16.79
CA ARG A 195 16.22 -4.15 -16.43
C ARG A 195 17.00 -3.75 -15.18
N LEU A 196 17.34 -2.47 -15.06
CA LEU A 196 18.01 -1.92 -13.89
C LEU A 196 17.14 -2.06 -12.65
N THR A 197 15.87 -1.65 -12.71
CA THR A 197 14.92 -1.72 -11.60
C THR A 197 14.78 -3.14 -11.06
N VAL A 198 14.59 -4.10 -11.96
CA VAL A 198 14.43 -5.50 -11.58
C VAL A 198 15.71 -6.09 -10.98
N SER A 199 16.87 -5.73 -11.54
CA SER A 199 18.18 -6.16 -11.01
C SER A 199 18.45 -5.61 -9.61
N LEU A 200 18.15 -4.33 -9.38
CA LEU A 200 18.30 -3.69 -8.07
C LEU A 200 17.34 -4.30 -7.03
N LYS A 201 16.07 -4.51 -7.39
CA LYS A 201 15.08 -5.18 -6.52
C LYS A 201 15.50 -6.60 -6.17
N ALA A 202 15.97 -7.37 -7.14
CA ALA A 202 16.47 -8.72 -6.89
C ALA A 202 17.70 -8.73 -5.98
N LEU A 203 18.62 -7.76 -6.13
CA LEU A 203 19.80 -7.61 -5.27
C LEU A 203 19.41 -7.33 -3.82
N LEU A 204 18.45 -6.42 -3.59
CA LEU A 204 17.92 -6.15 -2.25
C LEU A 204 17.24 -7.37 -1.64
N PHE A 205 16.40 -8.08 -2.42
CA PHE A 205 15.72 -9.27 -1.91
C PHE A 205 16.73 -10.33 -1.47
N ARG A 206 17.75 -10.58 -2.29
CA ARG A 206 18.83 -11.53 -1.97
C ARG A 206 19.58 -11.11 -0.70
N LYS A 207 19.85 -9.81 -0.53
CA LYS A 207 20.46 -9.28 0.70
C LYS A 207 19.54 -9.48 1.90
N ALA A 208 18.26 -9.16 1.80
CA ALA A 208 17.28 -9.31 2.87
C ALA A 208 17.22 -10.76 3.39
N MET A 209 17.24 -11.72 2.46
CA MET A 209 17.27 -13.15 2.79
C MET A 209 18.57 -13.59 3.49
N ARG A 210 19.65 -12.80 3.45
CA ARG A 210 20.94 -13.10 4.10
C ARG A 210 21.30 -12.17 5.26
N ARG A 211 20.55 -11.10 5.48
CA ARG A 211 20.82 -10.09 6.52
C ARG A 211 20.72 -10.66 7.95
N SER A 212 21.61 -10.26 8.85
CA SER A 212 21.53 -10.63 10.28
C SER A 212 20.30 -10.02 10.97
N ILE A 213 19.81 -10.64 12.05
CA ILE A 213 18.67 -10.10 12.83
C ILE A 213 19.05 -8.80 13.55
N GLN A 214 20.29 -8.69 14.01
CA GLN A 214 20.81 -7.54 14.77
C GLN A 214 20.67 -6.22 14.01
N SER A 215 20.95 -6.24 12.71
CA SER A 215 20.88 -5.06 11.85
C SER A 215 19.47 -4.42 11.76
N ARG A 216 18.41 -5.10 12.23
CA ARG A 216 17.06 -4.52 12.34
C ARG A 216 16.97 -3.42 13.40
N GLY A 217 17.81 -3.45 14.44
CA GLY A 217 17.79 -2.50 15.56
C GLY A 217 18.78 -1.34 15.42
N GLU A 218 19.61 -1.32 14.38
CA GLU A 218 20.57 -0.22 14.18
C GLU A 218 19.85 1.09 13.86
N SER A 219 20.35 2.21 14.40
CA SER A 219 19.81 3.56 14.16
C SER A 219 19.76 3.96 12.67
N LYS A 220 20.40 3.20 11.78
CA LYS A 220 20.40 3.36 10.32
C LYS A 220 19.55 2.33 9.58
N ALA A 221 18.77 1.49 10.28
CA ALA A 221 17.94 0.47 9.64
C ALA A 221 16.93 1.12 8.69
N VAL A 222 17.27 1.12 7.40
CA VAL A 222 16.39 1.61 6.34
C VAL A 222 15.33 0.56 6.08
N ASP A 223 14.06 0.97 6.13
CA ASP A 223 12.94 0.13 5.75
C ASP A 223 13.11 -0.35 4.29
N ILE A 224 13.18 -1.68 4.11
CA ILE A 224 13.31 -2.30 2.80
C ILE A 224 12.14 -1.94 1.88
N SER A 225 10.95 -1.70 2.43
CA SER A 225 9.76 -1.32 1.68
C SER A 225 9.97 0.00 0.95
N ASN A 226 10.59 0.98 1.65
CA ASN A 226 10.94 2.27 1.09
C ASN A 226 12.07 2.18 0.07
N LEU A 227 13.03 1.26 0.29
CA LEU A 227 14.09 0.98 -0.68
C LEU A 227 13.52 0.39 -1.98
N PHE A 228 12.61 -0.57 -1.87
CA PHE A 228 11.97 -1.25 -3.01
C PHE A 228 11.03 -0.35 -3.83
N SER A 229 10.44 0.65 -3.20
CA SER A 229 9.53 1.60 -3.83
C SER A 229 10.27 2.89 -4.17
N SER A 230 10.28 3.85 -3.24
CA SER A 230 10.74 5.22 -3.46
C SER A 230 12.19 5.36 -3.92
N ASP A 231 13.13 4.62 -3.35
CA ASP A 231 14.56 4.83 -3.64
C ASP A 231 14.96 4.27 -5.01
N VAL A 232 14.42 3.11 -5.39
CA VAL A 232 14.59 2.56 -6.75
C VAL A 232 13.96 3.51 -7.78
N ASP A 233 12.78 4.06 -7.51
CA ASP A 233 12.13 5.03 -8.40
C ASP A 233 12.95 6.32 -8.53
N ASN A 234 13.53 6.84 -7.44
CA ASN A 234 14.40 8.02 -7.50
C ASN A 234 15.63 7.78 -8.39
N MET A 235 16.26 6.60 -8.28
CA MET A 235 17.38 6.21 -9.13
C MET A 235 16.96 6.10 -10.61
N LEU A 236 15.76 5.58 -10.87
CA LEU A 236 15.18 5.47 -12.20
C LEU A 236 14.93 6.84 -12.84
N TRP A 237 14.31 7.76 -12.09
CA TRP A 237 14.06 9.13 -12.55
C TRP A 237 15.35 9.86 -12.90
N ALA A 238 16.41 9.70 -12.11
CA ALA A 238 17.71 10.24 -12.46
C ALA A 238 18.27 9.62 -13.74
N ALA A 239 18.15 8.30 -13.94
CA ALA A 239 18.58 7.65 -15.17
C ALA A 239 17.87 8.24 -16.41
N PHE A 240 16.61 8.65 -16.32
CA PHE A 240 15.95 9.34 -17.44
C PHE A 240 16.48 10.75 -17.71
N GLN A 241 17.09 11.42 -16.72
CA GLN A 241 17.46 12.83 -16.77
C GLN A 241 18.97 13.10 -16.90
N VAL A 242 19.84 12.13 -16.64
CA VAL A 242 21.30 12.33 -16.67
C VAL A 242 21.80 12.87 -18.01
N ASN A 243 21.23 12.45 -19.14
CA ASN A 243 21.62 12.98 -20.45
C ASN A 243 21.24 14.45 -20.63
N THR A 244 20.16 14.90 -19.99
CA THR A 244 19.71 16.30 -20.04
C THR A 244 20.73 17.25 -19.41
N LEU A 245 21.51 16.81 -18.41
CA LEU A 245 22.52 17.64 -17.73
C LEU A 245 23.58 18.22 -18.67
N TRP A 246 24.07 17.42 -19.63
CA TRP A 246 25.12 17.86 -20.55
C TRP A 246 24.56 18.40 -21.87
N ILE A 247 23.35 17.97 -22.28
CA ILE A 247 22.66 18.50 -23.47
C ILE A 247 22.17 19.94 -23.23
N THR A 248 21.68 20.25 -22.04
CA THR A 248 21.05 21.55 -21.72
C THR A 248 22.01 22.74 -21.88
N PRO A 249 23.26 22.71 -21.36
CA PRO A 249 24.22 23.80 -21.60
C PRO A 249 24.54 24.01 -23.09
N ILE A 250 24.64 22.92 -23.86
CA ILE A 250 24.90 22.98 -25.31
C ILE A 250 23.73 23.65 -26.01
N GLN A 251 22.49 23.23 -25.69
CA GLN A 251 21.27 23.82 -26.23
C GLN A 251 21.16 25.31 -25.89
N ILE A 252 21.35 25.70 -24.62
CA ILE A 252 21.29 27.11 -24.20
C ILE A 252 22.32 27.93 -24.96
N THR A 253 23.55 27.45 -25.08
CA THR A 253 24.62 28.16 -25.79
C THR A 253 24.27 28.36 -27.27
N ALA A 254 23.79 27.30 -27.94
CA ALA A 254 23.41 27.36 -29.35
C ALA A 254 22.21 28.32 -29.59
N VAL A 255 21.15 28.20 -28.78
CA VAL A 255 19.95 29.05 -28.94
C VAL A 255 20.25 30.49 -28.56
N MET A 256 21.12 30.75 -27.57
CA MET A 256 21.54 32.10 -27.21
C MET A 256 22.34 32.76 -28.34
N TYR A 257 23.22 32.01 -29.00
CA TYR A 257 23.93 32.50 -30.19
C TYR A 257 22.96 32.84 -31.32
N MET A 258 21.98 31.98 -31.59
CA MET A 258 20.94 32.25 -32.59
C MET A 258 20.09 33.47 -32.23
N LEU A 259 19.74 33.64 -30.95
CA LEU A 259 18.92 34.76 -30.49
C LEU A 259 19.68 36.09 -30.61
N TYR A 260 20.98 36.10 -30.26
CA TYR A 260 21.85 37.25 -30.47
C TYR A 260 21.92 37.65 -31.95
N ASN A 261 21.99 36.69 -32.87
CA ASN A 261 21.98 36.99 -34.30
C ASN A 261 20.65 37.58 -34.80
N VAL A 262 19.53 37.41 -34.08
CA VAL A 262 18.20 37.87 -34.51
C VAL A 262 17.86 39.25 -33.92
N ILE A 263 18.12 39.47 -32.63
CA ILE A 263 17.73 40.70 -31.90
C ILE A 263 18.89 41.39 -31.16
N ASP A 264 20.14 41.08 -31.50
CA ASP A 264 21.35 41.70 -30.93
C ASP A 264 21.37 41.69 -29.39
N LEU A 265 21.82 42.79 -28.77
CA LEU A 265 21.93 42.95 -27.31
C LEU A 265 20.59 42.87 -26.58
N ALA A 266 19.45 43.05 -27.25
CA ALA A 266 18.13 42.93 -26.64
C ALA A 266 17.83 41.49 -26.18
N ALA A 267 18.53 40.49 -26.73
CA ALA A 267 18.48 39.10 -26.26
C ALA A 267 18.78 38.96 -24.76
N PHE A 268 19.75 39.74 -24.25
CA PHE A 268 20.17 39.68 -22.85
C PHE A 268 19.15 40.31 -21.90
N ALA A 269 18.35 41.28 -22.36
CA ALA A 269 17.25 41.84 -21.58
C ALA A 269 16.17 40.78 -21.33
N GLY A 270 15.80 40.02 -22.36
CA GLY A 270 14.90 38.87 -22.21
C GLY A 270 15.45 37.79 -21.29
N LEU A 271 16.75 37.48 -21.42
CA LEU A 271 17.43 36.52 -20.55
C LEU A 271 17.39 36.96 -19.07
N ALA A 272 17.58 38.25 -18.79
CA ALA A 272 17.49 38.78 -17.43
C ALA A 272 16.08 38.57 -16.83
N VAL A 273 15.02 38.78 -17.63
CA VAL A 273 13.64 38.51 -17.21
C VAL A 273 13.41 37.03 -16.95
N ILE A 274 13.97 36.14 -17.79
CA ILE A 274 13.92 34.69 -17.56
C ILE A 274 14.61 34.34 -16.24
N ALA A 275 15.81 34.86 -15.99
CA ALA A 275 16.56 34.61 -14.77
C ALA A 275 15.81 35.07 -13.50
N VAL A 276 15.21 36.27 -13.54
CA VAL A 276 14.37 36.77 -12.44
C VAL A 276 13.13 35.91 -12.24
N SER A 277 12.44 35.51 -13.33
CA SER A 277 11.26 34.65 -13.26
C SER A 277 11.59 33.30 -12.61
N ILE A 278 12.74 32.71 -12.95
CA ILE A 278 13.23 31.46 -12.36
C ILE A 278 13.58 31.65 -10.89
N LEU A 279 14.24 32.76 -10.52
CA LEU A 279 14.57 33.04 -9.12
C LEU A 279 13.31 33.18 -8.25
N VAL A 280 12.30 33.91 -8.75
CA VAL A 280 11.00 34.02 -8.07
C VAL A 280 10.33 32.66 -7.97
N GLY A 281 10.30 31.88 -9.06
CA GLY A 281 9.78 30.52 -9.06
C GLY A 281 10.48 29.59 -8.06
N PHE A 282 11.80 29.72 -7.92
CA PHE A 282 12.60 28.97 -6.95
C PHE A 282 12.24 29.33 -5.50
N ILE A 283 12.09 30.63 -5.20
CA ILE A 283 11.66 31.09 -3.86
C ILE A 283 10.27 30.54 -3.54
N LEU A 284 9.33 30.62 -4.48
CA LEU A 284 7.98 30.07 -4.30
C LEU A 284 8.00 28.56 -4.10
N ALA A 285 8.82 27.82 -4.87
CA ALA A 285 8.97 26.38 -4.71
C ALA A 285 9.53 26.01 -3.34
N LYS A 286 10.47 26.79 -2.80
CA LYS A 286 10.99 26.60 -1.43
C LYS A 286 9.90 26.77 -0.38
N LEU A 287 9.14 27.87 -0.46
CA LEU A 287 8.01 28.13 0.47
C LEU A 287 6.91 27.05 0.35
N SER A 288 6.63 26.58 -0.87
CA SER A 288 5.72 25.45 -1.08
C SER A 288 6.25 24.14 -0.48
N GLY A 289 7.57 23.95 -0.44
CA GLY A 289 8.22 22.82 0.23
C GLY A 289 8.01 22.84 1.74
N ASP A 290 8.22 23.99 2.38
CA ASP A 290 8.01 24.18 3.82
C ASP A 290 6.53 23.91 4.20
N GLU A 291 5.57 24.45 3.43
CA GLU A 291 4.13 24.18 3.65
C GLU A 291 3.76 22.72 3.36
N PHE A 292 4.45 22.04 2.44
CA PHE A 292 4.23 20.61 2.18
C PHE A 292 4.69 19.74 3.36
N GLU A 293 5.77 20.12 4.05
CA GLU A 293 6.21 19.47 5.28
C GLU A 293 5.15 19.58 6.39
N ASP A 294 4.57 20.77 6.57
CA ASP A 294 3.45 20.98 7.49
C ASP A 294 2.22 20.13 7.13
N ILE A 295 1.87 20.02 5.83
CA ILE A 295 0.79 19.13 5.37
C ILE A 295 1.09 17.68 5.77
N MET A 296 2.31 17.18 5.53
CA MET A 296 2.66 15.80 5.89
C MET A 296 2.55 15.57 7.40
N LYS A 297 3.04 16.50 8.22
CA LYS A 297 2.94 16.42 9.68
C LYS A 297 1.48 16.32 10.15
N TYR A 298 0.62 17.23 9.70
CA TYR A 298 -0.79 17.22 10.09
C TYR A 298 -1.56 16.03 9.51
N LYS A 299 -1.20 15.59 8.30
CA LYS A 299 -1.72 14.36 7.69
C LYS A 299 -1.38 13.15 8.56
N ASP A 300 -0.15 13.02 9.02
CA ASP A 300 0.30 11.89 9.86
C ASP A 300 -0.45 11.83 11.19
N ASP A 301 -0.62 12.98 11.87
CA ASP A 301 -1.40 13.08 13.11
C ASP A 301 -2.87 12.62 12.91
N ARG A 302 -3.49 13.04 11.80
CA ARG A 302 -4.84 12.62 11.40
C ARG A 302 -4.88 11.13 11.07
N MET A 303 -3.92 10.61 10.31
CA MET A 303 -3.85 9.20 9.90
C MET A 303 -3.65 8.27 11.08
N LYS A 304 -2.84 8.67 12.05
CA LYS A 304 -2.67 7.94 13.31
C LYS A 304 -3.99 7.84 14.08
N THR A 305 -4.71 8.96 14.24
CA THR A 305 -6.03 8.97 14.88
C THR A 305 -7.04 8.08 14.13
N ILE A 306 -7.08 8.15 12.80
CA ILE A 306 -7.95 7.32 11.96
C ILE A 306 -7.65 5.82 12.15
N LYS A 307 -6.37 5.42 12.17
CA LYS A 307 -5.96 4.04 12.44
C LYS A 307 -6.42 3.57 13.82
N GLU A 308 -6.22 4.38 14.85
CA GLU A 308 -6.65 4.06 16.23
C GLU A 308 -8.18 3.85 16.30
N VAL A 309 -8.96 4.76 15.70
CA VAL A 309 -10.43 4.70 15.71
C VAL A 309 -10.95 3.46 14.99
N PHE A 310 -10.47 3.16 13.78
CA PHE A 310 -10.98 2.04 13.00
C PHE A 310 -10.47 0.67 13.50
N ASN A 311 -9.27 0.59 14.09
CA ASN A 311 -8.81 -0.61 14.80
C ASN A 311 -9.67 -0.93 16.01
N ALA A 312 -10.21 0.10 16.66
CA ALA A 312 -11.05 -0.02 17.85
C ALA A 312 -12.55 0.19 17.55
N ILE A 313 -12.99 0.08 16.29
CA ILE A 313 -14.34 0.52 15.87
C ILE A 313 -15.45 -0.19 16.64
N GLN A 314 -15.26 -1.45 17.02
CA GLN A 314 -16.20 -2.20 17.84
C GLN A 314 -16.39 -1.54 19.22
N VAL A 315 -15.30 -1.13 19.87
CA VAL A 315 -15.34 -0.44 21.16
C VAL A 315 -15.96 0.94 21.02
N VAL A 316 -15.62 1.68 19.95
CA VAL A 316 -16.23 2.98 19.64
C VAL A 316 -17.75 2.86 19.53
N LYS A 317 -18.25 1.86 18.81
CA LYS A 317 -19.69 1.62 18.62
C LYS A 317 -20.38 1.18 19.90
N LEU A 318 -19.78 0.24 20.64
CA LEU A 318 -20.36 -0.28 21.88
C LEU A 318 -20.56 0.81 22.96
N ASN A 319 -19.72 1.84 22.97
CA ASN A 319 -19.81 2.97 23.90
C ASN A 319 -20.51 4.22 23.29
N ALA A 320 -21.00 4.15 22.04
CA ALA A 320 -21.61 5.26 21.31
C ALA A 320 -20.73 6.52 21.17
N TRP A 321 -19.44 6.33 20.83
CA TRP A 321 -18.44 7.41 20.73
C TRP A 321 -18.27 8.00 19.33
N GLU A 322 -19.09 7.59 18.36
CA GLU A 322 -18.94 7.96 16.95
C GLU A 322 -18.89 9.47 16.75
N ASP A 323 -19.82 10.23 17.34
CA ASP A 323 -19.94 11.69 17.15
C ASP A 323 -18.68 12.45 17.67
N LYS A 324 -18.12 12.05 18.82
CA LYS A 324 -16.91 12.69 19.37
C LYS A 324 -15.68 12.42 18.51
N PHE A 325 -15.57 11.22 17.93
CA PHE A 325 -14.49 10.92 17.00
C PHE A 325 -14.67 11.62 15.65
N ILE A 326 -15.91 11.80 15.16
CA ILE A 326 -16.19 12.65 14.00
C ILE A 326 -15.63 14.06 14.25
N ASP A 327 -15.96 14.68 15.39
CA ASP A 327 -15.50 16.03 15.72
C ASP A 327 -13.98 16.10 15.87
N LYS A 328 -13.36 15.11 16.52
CA LYS A 328 -11.88 15.03 16.66
C LYS A 328 -11.22 14.96 15.27
N ILE A 329 -11.72 14.12 14.37
CA ILE A 329 -11.20 13.95 13.02
C ILE A 329 -11.41 15.23 12.18
N HIS A 330 -12.58 15.87 12.27
CA HIS A 330 -12.84 17.13 11.58
C HIS A 330 -11.94 18.27 12.06
N ASN A 331 -11.62 18.34 13.36
CA ASN A 331 -10.70 19.34 13.91
C ASN A 331 -9.27 19.15 13.37
N LEU A 332 -8.78 17.90 13.32
CA LEU A 332 -7.49 17.59 12.70
C LEU A 332 -7.50 17.93 11.21
N ARG A 333 -8.59 17.62 10.50
CA ARG A 333 -8.77 17.95 9.08
C ARG A 333 -8.81 19.46 8.84
N ALA A 334 -9.40 20.25 9.73
CA ALA A 334 -9.43 21.70 9.59
C ALA A 334 -8.02 22.33 9.65
N THR A 335 -7.18 21.84 10.56
CA THR A 335 -5.77 22.25 10.67
C THR A 335 -4.99 21.84 9.41
N GLU A 336 -5.14 20.60 8.96
CA GLU A 336 -4.52 20.11 7.73
C GLU A 336 -4.95 20.93 6.50
N LEU A 337 -6.26 21.18 6.31
CA LEU A 337 -6.78 21.98 5.20
C LEU A 337 -6.26 23.43 5.22
N SER A 338 -5.88 23.97 6.38
CA SER A 338 -5.28 25.29 6.48
C SER A 338 -3.88 25.35 5.83
N ALA A 339 -3.08 24.29 5.98
CA ALA A 339 -1.79 24.13 5.32
C ALA A 339 -1.98 23.81 3.82
N VAL A 340 -2.90 22.90 3.47
CA VAL A 340 -3.26 22.60 2.07
C VAL A 340 -3.69 23.87 1.34
N LYS A 341 -4.46 24.75 1.99
CA LYS A 341 -4.88 26.03 1.41
C LYS A 341 -3.70 26.94 1.06
N ARG A 342 -2.72 27.08 1.96
CA ARG A 342 -1.51 27.89 1.70
C ARG A 342 -0.69 27.29 0.56
N PHE A 343 -0.48 25.97 0.57
CA PHE A 343 0.19 25.25 -0.50
C PHE A 343 -0.50 25.45 -1.86
N MET A 344 -1.83 25.33 -1.94
CA MET A 344 -2.57 25.54 -3.17
C MET A 344 -2.48 26.98 -3.69
N TYR A 345 -2.48 27.98 -2.80
CA TYR A 345 -2.31 29.38 -3.20
C TYR A 345 -0.89 29.70 -3.69
N LEU A 346 0.14 29.16 -3.03
CA LEU A 346 1.52 29.25 -3.52
C LEU A 346 1.66 28.56 -4.88
N GLY A 347 1.00 27.41 -5.07
CA GLY A 347 0.92 26.72 -6.36
C GLY A 347 0.24 27.57 -7.44
N ALA A 348 -0.87 28.23 -7.13
CA ALA A 348 -1.54 29.16 -8.04
C ALA A 348 -0.65 30.36 -8.43
N LEU A 349 0.08 30.92 -7.46
CA LEU A 349 1.04 32.00 -7.70
C LEU A 349 2.22 31.54 -8.57
N ASN A 350 2.73 30.33 -8.34
CA ASN A 350 3.79 29.73 -9.16
C ASN A 350 3.31 29.52 -10.61
N ILE A 351 2.07 29.04 -10.81
CA ILE A 351 1.45 28.96 -12.15
C ILE A 351 1.37 30.35 -12.78
N PHE A 352 0.94 31.37 -12.05
CA PHE A 352 0.89 32.74 -12.56
C PHE A 352 2.26 33.26 -13.03
N VAL A 353 3.31 33.12 -12.21
CA VAL A 353 4.68 33.53 -12.56
C VAL A 353 5.15 32.78 -13.80
N LEU A 354 4.93 31.46 -13.84
CA LEU A 354 5.36 30.62 -14.95
C LEU A 354 4.71 31.05 -16.27
N TRP A 355 3.39 31.24 -16.30
CA TRP A 355 2.66 31.59 -17.53
C TRP A 355 2.82 33.06 -17.95
N THR A 356 3.16 33.96 -17.04
CA THR A 356 3.41 35.39 -17.33
C THR A 356 4.82 35.63 -17.87
N SER A 357 5.79 34.80 -17.46
CA SER A 357 7.20 34.90 -17.87
C SER A 357 7.43 35.08 -19.38
N PRO A 358 6.88 34.27 -20.31
CA PRO A 358 7.16 34.40 -21.74
C PRO A 358 6.64 35.71 -22.34
N LEU A 359 5.49 36.19 -21.86
CA LEU A 359 4.94 37.49 -22.25
C LEU A 359 5.82 38.64 -21.72
N ALA A 360 6.29 38.54 -20.48
CA ALA A 360 7.19 39.54 -19.93
C ALA A 360 8.53 39.59 -20.69
N VAL A 361 9.07 38.42 -21.07
CA VAL A 361 10.30 38.30 -21.85
C VAL A 361 10.16 38.94 -23.22
N SER A 362 9.06 38.67 -23.95
CA SER A 362 8.82 39.29 -25.25
C SER A 362 8.62 40.80 -25.15
N VAL A 363 7.79 41.27 -24.20
CA VAL A 363 7.54 42.71 -23.98
C VAL A 363 8.84 43.46 -23.70
N VAL A 364 9.65 42.99 -22.75
CA VAL A 364 10.90 43.68 -22.36
C VAL A 364 11.93 43.63 -23.48
N SER A 365 12.10 42.49 -24.15
CA SER A 365 13.10 42.34 -25.23
C SER A 365 12.74 43.22 -26.44
N PHE A 366 11.48 43.22 -26.85
CA PHE A 366 11.03 44.04 -27.98
C PHE A 366 10.99 45.52 -27.63
N ALA A 367 10.67 45.91 -26.39
CA ALA A 367 10.79 47.29 -25.94
C ALA A 367 12.24 47.77 -25.97
N VAL A 368 13.21 46.98 -25.49
CA VAL A 368 14.63 47.34 -25.58
C VAL A 368 15.08 47.45 -27.04
N TYR A 369 14.71 46.49 -27.88
CA TYR A 369 15.10 46.50 -29.29
C TYR A 369 14.48 47.67 -30.07
N ALA A 370 13.20 47.98 -29.85
CA ALA A 370 12.48 49.00 -30.61
C ALA A 370 12.64 50.41 -30.02
N ILE A 371 12.57 50.58 -28.70
CA ILE A 371 12.63 51.91 -28.04
C ILE A 371 14.07 52.30 -27.72
N VAL A 372 14.86 51.40 -27.11
CA VAL A 372 16.22 51.76 -26.62
C VAL A 372 17.25 51.69 -27.74
N MET A 373 17.13 50.72 -28.65
CA MET A 373 18.07 50.55 -29.77
C MET A 373 17.59 51.24 -31.07
N GLU A 374 16.38 51.82 -31.06
CA GLU A 374 15.77 52.54 -32.19
C GLU A 374 15.75 51.72 -33.50
N LYS A 375 15.56 50.39 -33.39
CA LYS A 375 15.54 49.48 -34.55
C LYS A 375 14.13 49.05 -34.92
N VAL A 376 13.87 48.93 -36.23
CA VAL A 376 12.60 48.44 -36.77
C VAL A 376 12.42 46.94 -36.49
N LEU A 377 11.24 46.58 -36.00
CA LEU A 377 10.85 45.24 -35.61
C LEU A 377 10.15 44.53 -36.77
N THR A 378 10.80 43.55 -37.41
CA THR A 378 10.22 42.79 -38.53
C THR A 378 9.55 41.50 -38.06
N ALA A 379 8.54 41.02 -38.81
CA ALA A 379 7.84 39.78 -38.49
C ALA A 379 8.80 38.59 -38.31
N ALA A 380 9.80 38.48 -39.20
CA ALA A 380 10.81 37.43 -39.14
C ALA A 380 11.60 37.45 -37.82
N LYS A 381 12.00 38.63 -37.33
CA LYS A 381 12.74 38.77 -36.07
C LYS A 381 11.87 38.42 -34.86
N VAL A 382 10.63 38.89 -34.85
CA VAL A 382 9.71 38.72 -33.72
C VAL A 382 9.35 37.26 -33.47
N PHE A 383 8.80 36.59 -34.49
CA PHE A 383 8.34 35.21 -34.33
C PHE A 383 9.50 34.24 -34.13
N THR A 384 10.65 34.50 -34.76
CA THR A 384 11.89 33.75 -34.51
C THR A 384 12.38 33.96 -33.09
N ALA A 385 12.42 35.19 -32.58
CA ALA A 385 12.84 35.47 -31.21
C ALA A 385 11.91 34.80 -30.19
N ILE A 386 10.58 34.84 -30.38
CA ILE A 386 9.62 34.14 -29.51
C ILE A 386 9.89 32.63 -29.51
N ALA A 387 10.10 32.02 -30.68
CA ALA A 387 10.39 30.61 -30.79
C ALA A 387 11.72 30.24 -30.10
N LEU A 388 12.76 31.06 -30.24
CA LEU A 388 14.06 30.87 -29.58
C LEU A 388 13.98 31.10 -28.06
N PHE A 389 13.22 32.09 -27.58
CA PHE A 389 12.97 32.28 -26.14
C PHE A 389 12.28 31.06 -25.52
N ASN A 390 11.28 30.50 -26.20
CA ASN A 390 10.62 29.27 -25.76
C ASN A 390 11.60 28.07 -25.76
N ALA A 391 12.50 27.99 -26.74
CA ALA A 391 13.51 26.92 -26.83
C ALA A 391 14.58 26.98 -25.72
N ILE A 392 14.84 28.15 -25.11
CA ILE A 392 15.71 28.29 -23.92
C ILE A 392 14.92 28.11 -22.62
N ARG A 393 13.66 28.57 -22.58
CA ARG A 393 12.86 28.62 -21.37
C ARG A 393 12.55 27.24 -20.79
N TYR A 394 12.19 26.26 -21.62
CA TYR A 394 11.89 24.90 -21.13
C TYR A 394 13.13 24.24 -20.49
N PRO A 395 14.31 24.17 -21.13
CA PRO A 395 15.50 23.62 -20.49
C PRO A 395 15.90 24.33 -19.19
N LEU A 396 15.79 25.65 -19.14
CA LEU A 396 16.11 26.40 -17.91
C LEU A 396 15.14 26.15 -16.77
N ARG A 397 13.85 25.95 -17.08
CA ARG A 397 12.83 25.60 -16.08
C ARG A 397 13.00 24.18 -15.55
N ASP A 398 13.41 23.25 -16.39
CA ASP A 398 13.53 21.84 -16.03
C ASP A 398 14.91 21.54 -15.39
N LEU A 399 15.91 22.41 -15.55
CA LEU A 399 17.25 22.23 -14.97
C LEU A 399 17.25 22.03 -13.43
N PRO A 400 16.52 22.83 -12.61
CA PRO A 400 16.45 22.59 -11.17
C PRO A 400 15.91 21.22 -10.80
N THR A 401 14.88 20.72 -11.51
CA THR A 401 14.29 19.40 -11.23
C THR A 401 15.26 18.28 -11.63
N VAL A 402 15.97 18.42 -12.76
CA VAL A 402 17.04 17.50 -13.18
C VAL A 402 18.14 17.40 -12.12
N ILE A 403 18.60 18.53 -11.58
CA ILE A 403 19.60 18.57 -10.51
C ILE A 403 19.06 17.91 -9.25
N GLN A 404 17.82 18.22 -8.86
CA GLN A 404 17.17 17.64 -7.69
C GLN A 404 17.05 16.11 -7.82
N SER A 405 16.62 15.58 -8.96
CA SER A 405 16.54 14.13 -9.20
C SER A 405 17.90 13.46 -9.08
N CYS A 406 18.98 14.09 -9.56
CA CYS A 406 20.34 13.55 -9.40
C CYS A 406 20.80 13.55 -7.94
N ILE A 407 20.46 14.59 -7.15
CA ILE A 407 20.75 14.64 -5.72
C ILE A 407 19.97 13.55 -4.97
N GLN A 408 18.67 13.40 -5.25
CA GLN A 408 17.83 12.36 -4.65
C GLN A 408 18.36 10.96 -4.99
N ALA A 409 18.68 10.69 -6.25
CA ALA A 409 19.28 9.42 -6.64
C ALA A 409 20.62 9.14 -5.94
N LYS A 410 21.44 10.17 -5.69
CA LYS A 410 22.68 10.02 -4.91
C LYS A 410 22.38 9.61 -3.46
N ILE A 411 21.38 10.23 -2.82
CA ILE A 411 20.96 9.87 -1.46
C ILE A 411 20.41 8.44 -1.43
N SER A 412 19.54 8.09 -2.37
CA SER A 412 19.00 6.74 -2.52
C SER A 412 20.10 5.70 -2.77
N LEU A 413 21.08 6.01 -3.63
CA LEU A 413 22.25 5.15 -3.87
C LEU A 413 23.07 4.91 -2.59
N ASN A 414 23.27 5.95 -1.78
CA ASN A 414 23.96 5.83 -0.49
C ASN A 414 23.18 4.95 0.48
N ARG A 415 21.85 5.15 0.63
CA ARG A 415 21.00 4.30 1.48
C ARG A 415 21.01 2.84 1.01
N PHE A 416 21.03 2.62 -0.30
CA PHE A 416 21.13 1.30 -0.90
C PHE A 416 22.48 0.64 -0.58
N ALA A 417 23.58 1.39 -0.71
CA ALA A 417 24.91 0.91 -0.36
C ALA A 417 25.03 0.60 1.14
N ASP A 418 24.50 1.46 2.00
CA ASP A 418 24.45 1.26 3.45
C ASP A 418 23.66 -0.02 3.80
N TYR A 419 22.50 -0.23 3.17
CA TYR A 419 21.70 -1.45 3.37
C TYR A 419 22.42 -2.72 2.89
N LEU A 420 23.06 -2.67 1.71
CA LEU A 420 23.83 -3.79 1.19
C LEU A 420 25.12 -4.07 1.99
N ALA A 421 25.62 -3.08 2.73
CA ALA A 421 26.77 -3.21 3.62
C ALA A 421 26.43 -3.81 4.99
N LEU A 422 25.15 -3.89 5.37
CA LEU A 422 24.72 -4.50 6.63
C LEU A 422 25.24 -5.94 6.79
N ASP A 423 25.49 -6.34 8.02
CA ASP A 423 26.04 -7.65 8.32
C ASP A 423 25.10 -8.80 7.88
N GLU A 424 25.70 -9.86 7.37
CA GLU A 424 25.00 -11.07 6.93
C GLU A 424 25.05 -12.15 8.01
N PHE A 425 24.02 -12.99 8.02
CA PHE A 425 23.98 -14.25 8.75
C PHE A 425 25.22 -15.07 8.40
N THR A 426 25.94 -15.51 9.43
CA THR A 426 27.18 -16.25 9.29
C THR A 426 26.89 -17.75 9.38
N PRO A 427 26.94 -18.52 8.27
CA PRO A 427 26.60 -19.94 8.29
C PRO A 427 27.51 -20.78 9.17
N SER A 428 28.73 -20.31 9.46
CA SER A 428 29.70 -20.99 10.34
C SER A 428 29.39 -20.86 11.84
N ASN A 429 28.35 -20.11 12.23
CA ASN A 429 27.91 -20.07 13.62
C ASN A 429 27.47 -21.46 14.11
N VAL A 430 26.82 -22.24 13.23
CA VAL A 430 26.39 -23.62 13.51
C VAL A 430 27.00 -24.59 12.51
N THR A 431 27.70 -25.59 13.01
CA THR A 431 28.26 -26.66 12.18
C THR A 431 27.19 -27.71 11.94
N ARG A 432 26.90 -28.04 10.67
CA ARG A 432 25.88 -29.06 10.34
C ARG A 432 26.44 -30.45 10.15
N ASP A 433 27.68 -30.54 9.66
CA ASP A 433 28.40 -31.77 9.42
C ASP A 433 29.71 -31.75 10.21
N ASP A 434 29.70 -32.43 11.35
CA ASP A 434 30.87 -32.64 12.20
C ASP A 434 31.05 -34.15 12.45
N PRO A 435 32.06 -34.80 11.83
CA PRO A 435 32.31 -36.22 12.01
C PRO A 435 32.92 -36.55 13.38
N THR A 436 33.33 -35.55 14.18
CA THR A 436 33.82 -35.77 15.54
C THR A 436 32.69 -36.01 16.55
N GLN A 437 31.46 -35.66 16.19
CA GLN A 437 30.29 -35.83 17.04
C GLN A 437 29.73 -37.26 16.92
N PRO A 438 29.40 -37.92 18.04
CA PRO A 438 28.81 -39.26 18.03
C PRO A 438 27.56 -39.37 17.13
N ASP A 439 27.32 -40.56 16.56
CA ASP A 439 26.16 -40.80 15.69
C ASP A 439 24.81 -40.60 16.39
N ASP A 440 24.76 -40.82 17.71
CA ASP A 440 23.55 -40.63 18.53
C ASP A 440 23.28 -39.17 18.93
N VAL A 441 24.25 -38.26 18.77
CA VAL A 441 24.10 -36.84 19.10
C VAL A 441 23.58 -36.06 17.90
N VAL A 442 22.51 -35.29 18.12
CA VAL A 442 21.86 -34.48 17.07
C VAL A 442 22.08 -32.98 17.28
N MET A 443 22.20 -32.53 18.54
CA MET A 443 22.58 -31.14 18.85
C MET A 443 23.58 -31.10 19.98
N SER A 444 24.62 -30.29 19.85
CA SER A 444 25.55 -30.03 20.93
C SER A 444 26.03 -28.58 20.95
N ILE A 445 26.19 -28.04 22.15
CA ILE A 445 26.88 -26.79 22.42
C ILE A 445 27.99 -27.10 23.43
N SER A 446 29.22 -26.74 23.11
CA SER A 446 30.39 -26.92 23.98
C SER A 446 31.05 -25.58 24.25
N ASP A 447 31.08 -25.17 25.52
CA ASP A 447 31.62 -23.90 26.04
C ASP A 447 31.18 -22.68 25.23
N GLY A 448 29.90 -22.69 24.82
CA GLY A 448 29.31 -21.69 23.95
C GLY A 448 29.05 -20.39 24.68
N SER A 449 29.55 -19.28 24.14
CA SER A 449 29.14 -17.93 24.57
C SER A 449 28.55 -17.19 23.38
N PHE A 450 27.36 -16.62 23.56
CA PHE A 450 26.57 -16.01 22.49
C PHE A 450 26.15 -14.59 22.85
N GLY A 451 26.19 -13.73 21.84
CA GLY A 451 25.75 -12.35 21.90
C GLY A 451 24.80 -12.03 20.76
N TRP A 452 23.98 -10.99 20.93
CA TRP A 452 23.31 -10.36 19.78
C TRP A 452 24.27 -9.46 19.01
N ASP A 453 25.36 -9.05 19.64
CA ASP A 453 26.49 -8.31 19.09
C ASP A 453 27.81 -9.04 19.43
N LYS A 454 28.90 -8.62 18.77
CA LYS A 454 30.23 -9.19 19.03
C LYS A 454 30.85 -8.73 20.35
N GLU A 455 30.24 -7.75 21.01
CA GLU A 455 30.78 -7.09 22.20
C GLU A 455 30.10 -7.53 23.50
N THR A 456 28.79 -7.84 23.48
CA THR A 456 28.05 -8.23 24.69
C THR A 456 27.66 -9.71 24.68
N THR A 457 28.06 -10.40 25.74
CA THR A 457 27.64 -11.78 25.99
C THR A 457 26.27 -11.79 26.66
N LEU A 458 25.25 -12.37 26.03
CA LEU A 458 23.94 -12.62 26.64
C LEU A 458 23.91 -14.02 27.29
N LEU A 459 24.44 -15.02 26.58
CA LEU A 459 24.53 -16.40 27.02
C LEU A 459 25.99 -16.75 27.30
N ASN A 460 26.27 -17.22 28.51
CA ASN A 460 27.65 -17.42 28.96
C ASN A 460 27.91 -18.86 29.39
N ASN A 461 28.96 -19.45 28.81
CA ASN A 461 29.45 -20.79 29.14
C ASN A 461 28.35 -21.87 29.08
N VAL A 462 27.58 -21.84 28.00
CA VAL A 462 26.46 -22.73 27.72
C VAL A 462 27.00 -24.08 27.25
N ASN A 463 26.55 -25.16 27.92
CA ASN A 463 26.86 -26.54 27.55
C ASN A 463 25.55 -27.33 27.45
N LEU A 464 25.31 -27.96 26.29
CA LEU A 464 24.09 -28.73 26.01
C LEU A 464 24.43 -29.89 25.07
N SER A 465 23.87 -31.07 25.29
CA SER A 465 24.03 -32.22 24.39
C SER A 465 22.73 -33.00 24.31
N VAL A 466 22.14 -33.10 23.12
CA VAL A 466 20.82 -33.69 22.85
C VAL A 466 20.98 -34.88 21.91
N LYS A 467 20.40 -36.02 22.28
CA LYS A 467 20.44 -37.25 21.48
C LYS A 467 19.28 -37.35 20.49
N LYS A 468 19.43 -38.22 19.50
CA LYS A 468 18.37 -38.55 18.56
C LYS A 468 17.16 -39.13 19.29
N GLY A 469 15.99 -38.54 19.04
CA GLY A 469 14.74 -38.92 19.70
C GLY A 469 14.54 -38.33 21.10
N ASP A 470 15.43 -37.50 21.64
CA ASP A 470 15.20 -36.85 22.95
C ASP A 470 14.05 -35.82 22.88
N PHE A 471 13.24 -35.76 23.94
CA PHE A 471 12.32 -34.65 24.23
C PHE A 471 12.92 -33.77 25.32
N VAL A 472 13.24 -32.54 24.95
CA VAL A 472 13.91 -31.55 25.78
C VAL A 472 12.93 -30.44 26.13
N VAL A 473 12.78 -30.15 27.41
CA VAL A 473 11.94 -29.04 27.91
C VAL A 473 12.82 -27.93 28.46
N ILE A 474 12.70 -26.72 27.89
CA ILE A 474 13.40 -25.52 28.34
C ILE A 474 12.43 -24.64 29.13
N HIS A 475 12.79 -24.29 30.38
CA HIS A 475 11.98 -23.44 31.26
C HIS A 475 12.81 -22.40 32.00
N GLY A 476 12.16 -21.36 32.53
CA GLY A 476 12.79 -20.26 33.27
C GLY A 476 11.98 -18.97 33.25
N ALA A 477 12.34 -18.00 34.08
CA ALA A 477 11.66 -16.71 34.22
C ALA A 477 11.56 -15.94 32.88
N VAL A 478 10.60 -15.02 32.76
CA VAL A 478 10.47 -14.15 31.57
C VAL A 478 11.76 -13.34 31.40
N GLY A 479 12.27 -13.22 30.17
CA GLY A 479 13.53 -12.52 29.88
C GLY A 479 14.82 -13.30 30.20
N SER A 480 14.75 -14.57 30.63
CA SER A 480 15.95 -15.34 30.99
C SER A 480 16.85 -15.78 29.83
N GLY A 481 16.45 -15.53 28.57
CA GLY A 481 17.21 -15.87 27.36
C GLY A 481 16.78 -17.13 26.59
N LYS A 482 15.60 -17.71 26.90
CA LYS A 482 15.11 -18.97 26.28
C LYS A 482 15.01 -18.93 24.75
N SER A 483 14.39 -17.89 24.22
CA SER A 483 14.29 -17.67 22.77
C SER A 483 15.66 -17.38 22.15
N SER A 484 16.55 -16.71 22.89
CA SER A 484 17.95 -16.50 22.47
C SER A 484 18.69 -17.83 22.32
N LEU A 485 18.48 -18.80 23.21
CA LEU A 485 19.07 -20.14 23.07
C LEU A 485 18.59 -20.84 21.78
N CYS A 486 17.30 -20.72 21.43
CA CYS A 486 16.78 -21.24 20.17
C CYS A 486 17.45 -20.57 18.96
N SER A 487 17.60 -19.24 19.00
CA SER A 487 18.30 -18.47 17.96
C SER A 487 19.77 -18.87 17.83
N ALA A 488 20.47 -19.17 18.94
CA ALA A 488 21.84 -19.67 18.92
C ALA A 488 21.95 -21.05 18.24
N LEU A 489 21.00 -21.96 18.49
CA LEU A 489 20.93 -23.27 17.83
C LEU A 489 20.62 -23.16 16.33
N LEU A 490 19.87 -22.13 15.92
CA LEU A 490 19.61 -21.83 14.50
C LEU A 490 20.78 -21.12 13.81
N GLY A 491 21.74 -20.59 14.58
CA GLY A 491 22.88 -19.82 14.10
C GLY A 491 22.61 -18.33 13.88
N GLU A 492 21.45 -17.86 14.33
CA GLU A 492 20.99 -16.46 14.17
C GLU A 492 21.62 -15.52 15.22
N MET A 493 22.24 -16.05 16.27
CA MET A 493 23.08 -15.28 17.20
C MET A 493 24.56 -15.45 16.87
N ASP A 494 25.34 -14.42 17.18
CA ASP A 494 26.79 -14.47 17.02
C ASP A 494 27.43 -15.37 18.08
N LYS A 495 28.28 -16.28 17.61
CA LYS A 495 29.07 -17.18 18.45
C LYS A 495 30.42 -16.51 18.76
N LEU A 496 30.62 -16.12 20.01
CA LEU A 496 31.83 -15.46 20.49
C LEU A 496 32.92 -16.48 20.85
N SER A 497 32.54 -17.58 21.50
CA SER A 497 33.41 -18.68 21.88
C SER A 497 32.66 -20.02 21.83
N GLY A 498 33.41 -21.11 21.81
CA GLY A 498 32.85 -22.47 21.84
C GLY A 498 32.45 -22.99 20.46
N SER A 499 31.71 -24.11 20.47
CA SER A 499 31.22 -24.76 19.25
C SER A 499 29.73 -25.09 19.36
N VAL A 500 29.03 -25.01 18.22
CA VAL A 500 27.63 -25.42 18.08
C VAL A 500 27.52 -26.37 16.92
N PHE A 501 26.83 -27.48 17.14
CA PHE A 501 26.59 -28.52 16.15
C PHE A 501 25.11 -28.89 16.12
N VAL A 502 24.54 -29.01 14.91
CA VAL A 502 23.15 -29.44 14.68
C VAL A 502 23.08 -30.32 13.44
N ARG A 503 22.69 -31.58 13.61
CA ARG A 503 22.57 -32.58 12.54
C ARG A 503 21.15 -32.63 11.97
N GLY A 504 21.03 -32.76 10.65
CA GLY A 504 19.74 -33.00 9.97
C GLY A 504 18.94 -31.72 9.65
N ARG A 505 17.69 -31.91 9.21
CA ARG A 505 16.77 -30.79 8.93
C ARG A 505 16.10 -30.30 10.21
N VAL A 506 16.00 -28.98 10.34
CA VAL A 506 15.38 -28.31 11.50
C VAL A 506 14.07 -27.66 11.06
N ALA A 507 13.01 -27.84 11.84
CA ALA A 507 11.80 -27.03 11.74
C ALA A 507 11.69 -26.12 12.97
N TYR A 508 11.48 -24.84 12.73
CA TYR A 508 11.35 -23.85 13.79
C TYR A 508 9.93 -23.31 13.90
N TYR A 509 9.40 -23.29 15.11
CA TYR A 509 8.21 -22.53 15.50
C TYR A 509 8.65 -21.34 16.35
N SER A 510 8.39 -20.13 15.87
CA SER A 510 8.71 -18.88 16.54
C SER A 510 7.65 -18.45 17.54
N GLN A 511 8.06 -17.80 18.63
CA GLN A 511 7.15 -17.28 19.66
C GLN A 511 6.12 -16.30 19.08
N GLN A 512 6.57 -15.38 18.22
CA GLN A 512 5.67 -14.59 17.37
C GLN A 512 5.31 -15.42 16.15
N THR A 513 4.03 -15.71 15.99
CA THR A 513 3.54 -16.52 14.87
C THR A 513 3.63 -15.75 13.56
N TRP A 514 4.18 -16.38 12.53
CA TRP A 514 4.32 -15.80 11.19
C TRP A 514 3.52 -16.61 10.16
N ILE A 515 2.62 -15.93 9.44
CA ILE A 515 1.68 -16.52 8.48
C ILE A 515 1.72 -15.69 7.20
N GLN A 516 1.81 -16.37 6.06
CA GLN A 516 1.81 -15.75 4.74
C GLN A 516 0.37 -15.51 4.27
N ASN A 517 0.19 -14.49 3.41
CA ASN A 517 -1.11 -14.19 2.80
C ASN A 517 -1.43 -15.19 1.68
N MET A 518 -1.88 -16.39 2.07
CA MET A 518 -2.27 -17.52 1.22
C MET A 518 -3.30 -18.39 1.97
N THR A 519 -3.73 -19.51 1.39
CA THR A 519 -4.68 -20.40 2.05
C THR A 519 -4.10 -21.03 3.33
N ILE A 520 -4.97 -21.51 4.23
CA ILE A 520 -4.53 -22.28 5.42
C ILE A 520 -3.70 -23.50 4.97
N ARG A 521 -4.16 -24.21 3.93
CA ARG A 521 -3.45 -25.35 3.36
C ARG A 521 -2.05 -24.97 2.89
N ASP A 522 -1.92 -23.92 2.10
CA ASP A 522 -0.60 -23.51 1.56
C ASP A 522 0.35 -23.05 2.66
N ASN A 523 -0.17 -22.41 3.71
CA ASN A 523 0.60 -22.06 4.90
C ASN A 523 1.11 -23.29 5.66
N ILE A 524 0.34 -24.38 5.72
CA ILE A 524 0.76 -25.64 6.39
C ILE A 524 1.74 -26.41 5.49
N LEU A 525 1.44 -26.52 4.20
CA LEU A 525 2.30 -27.20 3.23
C LEU A 525 3.64 -26.49 3.07
N PHE A 526 3.64 -25.16 3.10
CA PHE A 526 4.84 -24.33 2.99
C PHE A 526 5.76 -24.72 1.83
N GLY A 527 5.13 -25.08 0.70
CA GLY A 527 5.73 -25.55 -0.55
C GLY A 527 6.26 -26.98 -0.57
N PHE A 528 6.01 -27.78 0.47
CA PHE A 528 6.12 -29.24 0.39
C PHE A 528 4.94 -29.84 -0.39
N PRO A 529 5.11 -30.99 -1.06
CA PRO A 529 4.05 -31.64 -1.82
C PRO A 529 2.88 -32.02 -0.90
N TYR A 530 1.65 -31.85 -1.40
CA TYR A 530 0.43 -32.25 -0.69
C TYR A 530 0.30 -33.77 -0.63
N ASN A 531 0.27 -34.31 0.59
CA ASN A 531 -0.01 -35.71 0.89
C ASN A 531 -1.22 -35.76 1.83
N LYS A 532 -2.33 -36.29 1.35
CA LYS A 532 -3.63 -36.26 2.04
C LYS A 532 -3.57 -36.92 3.43
N ASP A 533 -3.00 -38.13 3.52
CA ASP A 533 -2.98 -38.92 4.75
C ASP A 533 -2.07 -38.28 5.82
N LYS A 534 -0.92 -37.76 5.39
CA LYS A 534 -0.01 -37.03 6.28
C LYS A 534 -0.66 -35.73 6.75
N TYR A 535 -1.29 -34.99 5.84
CA TYR A 535 -1.94 -33.73 6.14
C TYR A 535 -3.08 -33.91 7.15
N GLN A 536 -3.96 -34.91 6.94
CA GLN A 536 -5.05 -35.23 7.86
C GLN A 536 -4.57 -35.62 9.27
N ARG A 537 -3.50 -36.42 9.37
CA ARG A 537 -2.92 -36.76 10.68
C ARG A 537 -2.35 -35.53 11.40
N VAL A 538 -1.68 -34.64 10.68
CA VAL A 538 -1.09 -33.42 11.25
C VAL A 538 -2.17 -32.46 11.75
N ILE A 539 -3.22 -32.20 10.96
CA ILE A 539 -4.31 -31.29 11.38
C ILE A 539 -5.09 -31.85 12.58
N ALA A 540 -5.29 -33.17 12.63
CA ALA A 540 -5.96 -33.83 13.77
C ALA A 540 -5.12 -33.70 15.04
N ALA A 541 -3.82 -34.06 14.97
CA ALA A 541 -2.91 -33.99 16.12
C ALA A 541 -2.71 -32.56 16.65
N CYS A 542 -2.77 -31.55 15.78
CA CYS A 542 -2.65 -30.14 16.18
C CYS A 542 -3.98 -29.53 16.67
N GLY A 543 -5.08 -30.30 16.70
CA GLY A 543 -6.40 -29.80 17.13
C GLY A 543 -7.04 -28.78 16.19
N LEU A 544 -6.71 -28.83 14.88
CA LEU A 544 -7.22 -27.89 13.87
C LEU A 544 -8.56 -28.32 13.24
N VAL A 545 -8.96 -29.59 13.37
CA VAL A 545 -10.18 -30.11 12.72
C VAL A 545 -11.43 -29.29 13.09
N PRO A 546 -11.69 -28.95 14.37
CA PRO A 546 -12.84 -28.13 14.73
C PRO A 546 -12.77 -26.70 14.16
N ASP A 547 -11.57 -26.12 14.05
CA ASP A 547 -11.38 -24.79 13.44
C ASP A 547 -11.70 -24.83 11.95
N LEU A 548 -11.19 -25.85 11.23
CA LEU A 548 -11.40 -26.01 9.80
C LEU A 548 -12.89 -26.17 9.45
N GLN A 549 -13.66 -26.86 10.29
CA GLN A 549 -15.11 -26.99 10.09
C GLN A 549 -15.86 -25.66 10.25
N GLN A 550 -15.31 -24.71 10.99
CA GLN A 550 -15.90 -23.37 11.17
C GLN A 550 -15.54 -22.41 10.04
N PHE A 551 -14.45 -22.66 9.31
CA PHE A 551 -14.05 -21.78 8.23
C PHE A 551 -14.92 -21.97 6.98
N PRO A 552 -15.32 -20.88 6.29
CA PRO A 552 -16.22 -20.95 5.13
C PRO A 552 -15.74 -21.88 4.00
N GLY A 553 -14.43 -21.99 3.80
CA GLY A 553 -13.81 -22.85 2.79
C GLY A 553 -12.93 -23.94 3.37
N GLY A 554 -13.12 -24.27 4.66
CA GLY A 554 -12.25 -25.21 5.35
C GLY A 554 -10.78 -24.80 5.28
N ASP A 555 -9.94 -25.70 4.81
CA ASP A 555 -8.50 -25.48 4.65
C ASP A 555 -8.12 -24.65 3.41
N SER A 556 -9.06 -24.45 2.48
CA SER A 556 -8.89 -23.61 1.30
C SER A 556 -9.21 -22.15 1.58
N THR A 557 -9.52 -21.82 2.84
CA THR A 557 -9.82 -20.46 3.29
C THR A 557 -8.58 -19.57 3.18
N GLU A 558 -8.72 -18.43 2.50
CA GLU A 558 -7.65 -17.44 2.35
C GLU A 558 -7.43 -16.66 3.65
N ILE A 559 -6.17 -16.64 4.10
CA ILE A 559 -5.77 -15.91 5.30
C ILE A 559 -5.25 -14.52 4.87
N GLY A 560 -5.86 -13.45 5.39
CA GLY A 560 -5.40 -12.07 5.14
C GLY A 560 -3.98 -11.79 5.66
N GLN A 561 -3.40 -10.65 5.28
CA GLN A 561 -2.04 -10.24 5.70
C GLN A 561 -1.86 -10.36 7.22
N LYS A 562 -0.75 -10.95 7.66
CA LYS A 562 -0.44 -11.25 9.09
C LYS A 562 -1.48 -12.12 9.81
N GLY A 563 -2.38 -12.76 9.07
CA GLY A 563 -3.46 -13.57 9.60
C GLY A 563 -4.45 -12.81 10.46
N VAL A 564 -4.80 -11.56 10.12
CA VAL A 564 -5.80 -10.77 10.88
C VAL A 564 -7.09 -11.54 11.15
N ASN A 565 -7.47 -12.47 10.26
CA ASN A 565 -8.68 -13.27 10.37
C ASN A 565 -8.59 -14.46 11.34
N LEU A 566 -7.42 -14.76 11.90
CA LEU A 566 -7.20 -15.90 12.81
C LEU A 566 -6.98 -15.42 14.24
N SER A 567 -7.55 -16.14 15.21
CA SER A 567 -7.27 -15.91 16.63
C SER A 567 -5.81 -16.28 16.97
N GLY A 568 -5.28 -15.77 18.10
CA GLY A 568 -3.91 -16.10 18.53
C GLY A 568 -3.65 -17.61 18.64
N GLY A 569 -4.60 -18.35 19.21
CA GLY A 569 -4.53 -19.81 19.31
C GLY A 569 -4.61 -20.52 17.95
N GLN A 570 -5.45 -20.04 17.03
CA GLN A 570 -5.52 -20.58 15.66
C GLN A 570 -4.22 -20.34 14.88
N LYS A 571 -3.64 -19.14 14.98
CA LYS A 571 -2.33 -18.84 14.38
C LYS A 571 -1.26 -19.79 14.89
N ALA A 572 -1.26 -20.02 16.21
CA ALA A 572 -0.34 -20.94 16.84
C ALA A 572 -0.50 -22.37 16.29
N ARG A 573 -1.72 -22.89 16.23
CA ARG A 573 -1.97 -24.23 15.68
C ARG A 573 -1.56 -24.37 14.21
N VAL A 574 -1.85 -23.38 13.36
CA VAL A 574 -1.44 -23.39 11.93
C VAL A 574 0.09 -23.41 11.78
N CYS A 575 0.81 -22.57 12.54
CA CYS A 575 2.27 -22.56 12.53
C CYS A 575 2.87 -23.85 13.08
N LEU A 576 2.24 -24.47 14.09
CA LEU A 576 2.68 -25.76 14.63
C LEU A 576 2.46 -26.88 13.60
N ALA A 577 1.30 -26.89 12.93
CA ALA A 577 1.01 -27.82 11.85
C ALA A 577 2.02 -27.70 10.70
N ARG A 578 2.45 -26.48 10.36
CA ARG A 578 3.53 -26.24 9.37
C ARG A 578 4.84 -26.92 9.78
N ALA A 579 5.26 -26.74 11.03
CA ALA A 579 6.48 -27.37 11.54
C ALA A 579 6.37 -28.90 11.51
N CYS A 580 5.23 -29.47 11.93
CA CYS A 580 5.01 -30.92 11.93
C CYS A 580 4.92 -31.51 10.52
N TYR A 581 4.27 -30.81 9.58
CA TYR A 581 4.12 -31.29 8.20
C TYR A 581 5.45 -31.36 7.44
N SER A 582 6.41 -30.49 7.76
CA SER A 582 7.75 -30.52 7.16
C SER A 582 8.51 -31.82 7.39
N ASP A 583 8.17 -32.56 8.46
CA ASP A 583 8.78 -33.83 8.87
C ASP A 583 10.32 -33.71 8.98
N ALA A 584 10.74 -32.63 9.62
CA ALA A 584 12.12 -32.37 10.01
C ALA A 584 12.63 -33.42 11.02
N ASP A 585 13.95 -33.52 11.16
CA ASP A 585 14.60 -34.43 12.12
C ASP A 585 14.57 -33.82 13.54
N VAL A 586 14.69 -32.49 13.60
CA VAL A 586 14.68 -31.68 14.83
C VAL A 586 13.57 -30.64 14.76
N LEU A 587 12.76 -30.57 15.80
CA LEU A 587 11.75 -29.53 15.96
C LEU A 587 12.09 -28.61 17.14
N LEU A 588 12.33 -27.33 16.85
CA LEU A 588 12.54 -26.28 17.84
C LEU A 588 11.24 -25.50 18.02
N LEU A 589 10.58 -25.70 19.16
CA LEU A 589 9.25 -25.17 19.45
C LEU A 589 9.30 -24.10 20.53
N ASP A 590 9.31 -22.82 20.13
CA ASP A 590 9.37 -21.70 21.07
C ASP A 590 7.97 -21.27 21.55
N SER A 591 7.54 -21.81 22.68
CA SER A 591 6.28 -21.48 23.37
C SER A 591 5.01 -21.64 22.51
N PRO A 592 4.83 -22.73 21.73
CA PRO A 592 3.64 -22.91 20.87
C PRO A 592 2.32 -23.03 21.63
N LEU A 593 2.39 -23.34 22.94
CA LEU A 593 1.22 -23.60 23.78
C LEU A 593 0.72 -22.37 24.55
N ALA A 594 1.38 -21.21 24.42
CA ALA A 594 1.08 -20.04 25.25
C ALA A 594 -0.27 -19.37 24.92
N ALA A 595 -0.76 -19.54 23.69
CA ALA A 595 -1.95 -18.87 23.17
C ALA A 595 -3.18 -19.80 23.03
N VAL A 596 -3.07 -21.05 23.50
CA VAL A 596 -4.15 -22.05 23.43
C VAL A 596 -4.69 -22.33 24.84
N ASP A 597 -5.96 -22.72 24.92
CA ASP A 597 -6.59 -23.11 26.19
C ASP A 597 -6.02 -24.44 26.71
N ALA A 598 -6.25 -24.73 27.99
CA ALA A 598 -5.69 -25.90 28.66
C ALA A 598 -6.13 -27.24 28.04
N ILE A 599 -7.33 -27.32 27.46
CA ILE A 599 -7.86 -28.55 26.85
C ILE A 599 -7.10 -28.83 25.56
N VAL A 600 -7.06 -27.84 24.67
CA VAL A 600 -6.29 -27.92 23.42
C VAL A 600 -4.81 -28.12 23.71
N GLN A 601 -4.28 -27.45 24.73
CA GLN A 601 -2.89 -27.60 25.14
C GLN A 601 -2.57 -29.06 25.49
N ASN A 602 -3.43 -29.72 26.27
CA ASN A 602 -3.28 -31.12 26.64
C ASN A 602 -3.42 -32.05 25.43
N GLN A 603 -4.34 -31.75 24.51
CA GLN A 603 -4.49 -32.49 23.26
C GLN A 603 -3.23 -32.40 22.39
N ILE A 604 -2.71 -31.19 22.16
CA ILE A 604 -1.48 -30.98 21.38
C ILE A 604 -0.30 -31.67 22.07
N PHE A 605 -0.20 -31.61 23.39
CA PHE A 605 0.86 -32.29 24.13
C PHE A 605 0.79 -33.82 23.97
N GLY A 606 -0.40 -34.42 24.08
CA GLY A 606 -0.61 -35.86 23.90
C GLY A 606 -0.47 -36.32 22.45
N ASP A 607 -1.33 -35.82 21.57
CA ASP A 607 -1.48 -36.32 20.20
C ASP A 607 -0.39 -35.84 19.26
N CYS A 608 0.12 -34.61 19.44
CA CYS A 608 1.18 -34.07 18.58
C CYS A 608 2.57 -34.38 19.16
N ILE A 609 2.88 -33.88 20.36
CA ILE A 609 4.24 -33.97 20.91
C ILE A 609 4.57 -35.40 21.36
N CYS A 610 3.63 -36.09 22.02
CA CYS A 610 3.90 -37.42 22.55
C CYS A 610 3.62 -38.57 21.58
N ASN A 611 2.80 -38.36 20.54
CA ASN A 611 2.42 -39.38 19.57
C ASN A 611 2.96 -39.08 18.16
N LEU A 612 2.48 -38.04 17.46
CA LEU A 612 2.91 -37.72 16.09
C LEU A 612 4.43 -37.51 15.97
N LEU A 613 5.04 -36.87 16.98
CA LEU A 613 6.47 -36.55 17.04
C LEU A 613 7.26 -37.50 17.95
N ALA A 614 6.72 -38.68 18.28
CA ALA A 614 7.34 -39.62 19.23
C ALA A 614 8.78 -40.00 18.84
N ASP A 615 9.02 -40.25 17.55
CA ASP A 615 10.32 -40.69 17.02
C ASP A 615 11.25 -39.52 16.65
N LYS A 616 10.81 -38.28 16.85
CA LYS A 616 11.55 -37.07 16.48
C LYS A 616 12.23 -36.44 17.70
N THR A 617 13.31 -35.70 17.45
CA THR A 617 13.94 -34.87 18.49
C THR A 617 13.16 -33.56 18.61
N VAL A 618 12.63 -33.29 19.80
CA VAL A 618 11.77 -32.11 20.05
C VAL A 618 12.37 -31.28 21.20
N VAL A 619 12.58 -29.99 20.95
CA VAL A 619 12.96 -29.01 21.97
C VAL A 619 11.79 -28.06 22.17
N LEU A 620 11.15 -28.13 23.34
CA LEU A 620 9.99 -27.33 23.68
C LEU A 620 10.34 -26.29 24.74
N VAL A 621 10.21 -25.01 24.38
CA VAL A 621 10.19 -23.92 25.35
C VAL A 621 8.76 -23.79 25.87
N THR A 622 8.56 -23.82 27.18
CA THR A 622 7.22 -23.66 27.77
C THR A 622 7.26 -23.05 29.16
N HIS A 623 6.15 -22.40 29.53
CA HIS A 623 5.89 -21.88 30.87
C HIS A 623 4.88 -22.73 31.66
N SER A 624 4.31 -23.76 31.03
CA SER A 624 3.31 -24.61 31.68
C SER A 624 3.96 -25.51 32.73
N THR A 625 3.53 -25.34 33.98
CA THR A 625 3.99 -26.12 35.13
C THR A 625 3.71 -27.61 34.96
N ASP A 626 2.57 -27.96 34.37
CA ASP A 626 2.13 -29.34 34.21
C ASP A 626 3.02 -30.11 33.22
N ILE A 627 3.38 -29.45 32.11
CA ILE A 627 4.30 -30.02 31.11
C ILE A 627 5.72 -30.12 31.66
N ILE A 628 6.17 -29.12 32.42
CA ILE A 628 7.48 -29.14 33.07
C ILE A 628 7.55 -30.26 34.13
N ALA A 629 6.47 -30.50 34.86
CA ALA A 629 6.37 -31.57 35.86
C ALA A 629 6.27 -32.97 35.22
N SER A 630 5.78 -33.07 33.98
CA SER A 630 5.64 -34.34 33.25
C SER A 630 6.93 -35.18 33.23
N GLY A 631 6.75 -36.50 33.32
CA GLY A 631 7.81 -37.50 33.17
C GLY A 631 8.16 -37.83 31.71
N ALA A 632 7.47 -37.24 30.73
CA ALA A 632 7.69 -37.51 29.31
C ALA A 632 9.01 -36.93 28.77
N ALA A 633 9.56 -35.90 29.43
CA ALA A 633 10.78 -35.22 29.01
C ALA A 633 12.03 -36.00 29.40
N ASN A 634 12.86 -36.34 28.41
CA ASN A 634 14.16 -36.98 28.61
C ASN A 634 15.17 -36.01 29.26
N MET A 635 14.99 -34.71 29.03
CA MET A 635 15.88 -33.67 29.53
C MET A 635 15.09 -32.40 29.88
N LYS A 636 15.39 -31.83 31.05
CA LYS A 636 14.86 -30.54 31.50
C LYS A 636 16.01 -29.55 31.64
N VAL A 637 15.87 -28.39 31.02
CA VAL A 637 16.89 -27.34 30.99
C VAL A 637 16.30 -26.10 31.66
N LEU A 638 16.84 -25.74 32.82
CA LEU A 638 16.51 -24.53 33.54
C LEU A 638 17.44 -23.40 33.09
N MET A 639 16.85 -22.27 32.71
CA MET A 639 17.57 -21.10 32.25
C MET A 639 17.40 -19.91 33.21
N GLU A 640 18.50 -19.51 33.84
CA GLU A 640 18.57 -18.42 34.83
C GLU A 640 19.73 -17.48 34.51
N SER A 641 19.44 -16.18 34.35
CA SER A 641 20.44 -15.13 34.14
C SER A 641 21.49 -15.46 33.05
N GLY A 642 21.05 -16.05 31.93
CA GLY A 642 21.92 -16.39 30.80
C GLY A 642 22.79 -17.65 30.97
N LYS A 643 22.58 -18.44 32.03
CA LYS A 643 23.25 -19.74 32.27
C LYS A 643 22.25 -20.88 32.20
N LEU A 644 22.75 -22.08 31.88
CA LEU A 644 21.94 -23.30 31.76
C LEU A 644 22.29 -24.31 32.85
N THR A 645 21.25 -24.83 33.49
CA THR A 645 21.32 -25.97 34.40
C THR A 645 20.52 -27.12 33.80
N THR A 646 21.18 -28.23 33.49
CA THR A 646 20.57 -29.36 32.79
C THR A 646 20.33 -30.52 33.75
N THR A 647 19.11 -31.05 33.75
CA THR A 647 18.72 -32.26 34.49
C THR A 647 18.24 -33.31 33.49
N ARG A 648 18.96 -34.43 33.39
CA ARG A 648 18.58 -35.55 32.51
C ARG A 648 17.85 -36.62 33.31
N GLN A 649 16.72 -37.10 32.80
CA GLN A 649 15.97 -38.24 33.36
C GLN A 649 15.75 -39.23 32.23
N ASP A 650 16.23 -40.46 32.38
CA ASP A 650 15.91 -41.51 31.41
C ASP A 650 14.42 -41.88 31.60
N ALA A 651 13.61 -41.62 30.57
CA ALA A 651 12.17 -41.87 30.61
C ALA A 651 11.90 -43.37 30.77
N ASN A 652 11.18 -43.76 31.83
CA ASN A 652 10.90 -45.16 32.15
C ASN A 652 9.97 -45.85 31.14
N CYS A 653 9.25 -45.08 30.31
CA CYS A 653 8.28 -45.55 29.33
C CYS A 653 8.42 -44.76 28.01
N PRO A 654 8.03 -45.35 26.85
CA PRO A 654 8.05 -44.64 25.57
C PRO A 654 7.14 -43.41 25.60
N ARG A 655 7.47 -42.36 24.84
CA ARG A 655 6.74 -41.07 24.85
C ARG A 655 5.24 -41.23 24.56
N SER A 656 4.89 -42.19 23.70
CA SER A 656 3.50 -42.56 23.38
C SER A 656 2.70 -43.09 24.58
N SER A 657 3.35 -43.58 25.65
CA SER A 657 2.66 -44.03 26.86
C SER A 657 2.07 -42.89 27.71
N TYR A 658 2.50 -41.65 27.48
CA TYR A 658 2.00 -40.44 28.15
C TYR A 658 0.76 -39.86 27.44
N LEU A 659 0.17 -40.62 26.49
CA LEU A 659 -1.14 -40.35 25.92
C LEU A 659 -2.19 -40.25 27.04
N LEU A 660 -2.93 -39.15 27.08
CA LEU A 660 -4.12 -39.04 27.90
C LEU A 660 -5.15 -40.06 27.39
N LYS A 661 -5.56 -41.02 28.23
CA LYS A 661 -6.70 -41.90 27.97
C LYS A 661 -7.98 -41.06 28.01
N TYR A 662 -8.33 -40.44 26.89
CA TYR A 662 -9.71 -40.03 26.67
C TYR A 662 -10.50 -41.24 26.18
N SER A 663 -11.73 -41.37 26.66
CA SER A 663 -12.62 -42.51 26.50
C SER A 663 -12.82 -42.91 25.03
N ALA A 664 -12.28 -44.07 24.66
CA ALA A 664 -12.63 -44.81 23.46
C ALA A 664 -14.08 -45.35 23.57
N GLN A 665 -15.06 -44.46 23.44
CA GLN A 665 -16.46 -44.87 23.25
C GLN A 665 -17.11 -44.36 21.96
N ASP A 666 -16.39 -43.63 21.09
CA ASP A 666 -16.92 -43.18 19.79
C ASP A 666 -16.01 -43.51 18.59
N GLU A 667 -15.25 -44.62 18.64
CA GLU A 667 -14.45 -45.09 17.49
C GLU A 667 -15.26 -45.81 16.39
N SER A 668 -16.59 -45.73 16.42
CA SER A 668 -17.43 -46.17 15.30
C SER A 668 -18.33 -45.04 14.82
N ASN A 669 -17.82 -44.20 13.90
CA ASN A 669 -18.55 -43.52 12.80
C ASN A 669 -18.03 -42.12 12.36
N HIS A 670 -16.72 -41.86 12.31
CA HIS A 670 -16.23 -40.63 11.67
C HIS A 670 -15.12 -40.85 10.64
N GLU A 671 -15.37 -41.75 9.67
CA GLU A 671 -15.00 -41.46 8.28
C GLU A 671 -16.08 -40.50 7.71
N GLN A 672 -16.14 -39.26 8.20
CA GLN A 672 -16.86 -38.23 7.47
C GLN A 672 -15.89 -37.63 6.46
N GLU A 673 -16.10 -37.96 5.20
CA GLU A 673 -15.56 -37.20 4.09
C GLU A 673 -15.81 -35.71 4.37
N ILE A 674 -14.73 -34.94 4.48
CA ILE A 674 -14.81 -33.49 4.39
C ILE A 674 -15.22 -33.23 2.95
N ASP A 675 -16.52 -33.04 2.73
CA ASP A 675 -17.06 -32.63 1.44
C ASP A 675 -16.41 -31.30 1.08
N ILE A 676 -15.63 -31.33 -0.01
CA ILE A 676 -14.88 -30.18 -0.49
C ILE A 676 -15.92 -29.25 -1.13
N GLY A 677 -16.53 -28.41 -0.29
CA GLY A 677 -17.43 -27.37 -0.73
C GLY A 677 -16.80 -26.52 -1.83
N ASN A 678 -17.65 -26.12 -2.78
CA ASN A 678 -17.33 -25.27 -3.94
C ASN A 678 -16.19 -24.27 -3.64
N LYS A 679 -15.15 -24.28 -4.50
CA LYS A 679 -13.93 -23.47 -4.37
C LYS A 679 -14.19 -21.96 -4.20
N ASP A 680 -15.37 -21.46 -4.56
CA ASP A 680 -15.73 -20.04 -4.46
C ASP A 680 -16.20 -19.59 -3.05
N VAL A 681 -16.41 -20.50 -2.09
CA VAL A 681 -17.02 -20.15 -0.77
C VAL A 681 -15.98 -19.77 0.31
N GLY A 682 -14.69 -19.99 0.06
CA GLY A 682 -13.62 -19.88 1.08
C GLY A 682 -13.01 -18.51 1.35
N ARG A 683 -13.50 -17.43 0.74
CA ARG A 683 -12.87 -16.11 0.87
C ARG A 683 -13.50 -15.31 2.01
N LEU A 684 -12.69 -15.01 3.04
CA LEU A 684 -13.10 -14.18 4.18
C LEU A 684 -13.02 -12.68 3.86
N VAL A 685 -12.13 -12.29 2.96
CA VAL A 685 -11.95 -10.94 2.46
C VAL A 685 -12.49 -10.90 1.05
N ASN A 686 -13.46 -10.02 0.77
CA ASN A 686 -13.87 -9.80 -0.61
C ASN A 686 -12.69 -9.18 -1.37
N ASP A 687 -12.38 -9.71 -2.55
CA ASP A 687 -11.53 -8.98 -3.51
C ASP A 687 -12.15 -7.60 -3.71
N GLU A 688 -11.30 -6.58 -3.85
CA GLU A 688 -11.79 -5.24 -4.16
C GLU A 688 -12.61 -5.33 -5.46
N GLU A 689 -13.92 -5.13 -5.38
CA GLU A 689 -14.80 -5.20 -6.56
C GLU A 689 -14.34 -4.14 -7.54
N ARG A 690 -13.94 -4.61 -8.72
CA ARG A 690 -13.46 -3.75 -9.79
C ARG A 690 -14.67 -3.25 -10.54
N GLU A 691 -14.99 -1.97 -10.44
CA GLU A 691 -15.94 -1.37 -11.37
C GLU A 691 -15.41 -1.52 -12.81
N GLU A 692 -16.23 -2.12 -13.66
CA GLU A 692 -15.88 -2.44 -15.04
C GLU A 692 -16.00 -1.20 -15.94
N GLY A 693 -14.95 -0.93 -16.72
CA GLY A 693 -14.99 0.09 -17.78
C GLY A 693 -14.47 1.47 -17.37
N ARG A 694 -15.03 2.51 -18.00
CA ARG A 694 -14.71 3.93 -17.74
C ARG A 694 -15.33 4.35 -16.42
N VAL A 695 -14.66 5.23 -15.68
CA VAL A 695 -15.25 5.90 -14.52
C VAL A 695 -16.61 6.47 -14.92
N SER A 696 -17.65 6.13 -14.16
CA SER A 696 -19.01 6.46 -14.55
C SER A 696 -19.19 7.98 -14.68
N THR A 697 -20.02 8.40 -15.64
CA THR A 697 -20.33 9.84 -15.80
C THR A 697 -20.99 10.43 -14.55
N GLU A 698 -21.57 9.58 -13.72
CA GLU A 698 -22.14 9.94 -12.42
C GLU A 698 -21.06 10.40 -11.43
N VAL A 699 -19.90 9.72 -11.37
CA VAL A 699 -18.77 10.15 -10.54
C VAL A 699 -18.27 11.53 -10.94
N PHE A 700 -18.12 11.78 -12.25
CA PHE A 700 -17.76 13.12 -12.74
C PHE A 700 -18.80 14.17 -12.33
N SER A 701 -20.09 13.86 -12.49
CA SER A 701 -21.19 14.74 -12.10
C SER A 701 -21.17 15.05 -10.60
N ASN A 702 -21.01 14.05 -9.74
CA ASN A 702 -20.95 14.19 -8.29
C ASN A 702 -19.73 15.01 -7.83
N TYR A 703 -18.57 14.80 -8.47
CA TYR A 703 -17.39 15.61 -8.22
C TYR A 703 -17.60 17.08 -8.65
N PHE A 704 -18.16 17.33 -9.84
CA PHE A 704 -18.46 18.69 -10.29
C PHE A 704 -19.51 19.38 -9.42
N ASN A 705 -20.50 18.65 -8.90
CA ASN A 705 -21.45 19.17 -7.93
C ASN A 705 -20.76 19.57 -6.62
N SER A 706 -19.80 18.77 -6.16
CA SER A 706 -18.97 19.06 -4.97
C SER A 706 -18.10 20.30 -5.13
N LEU A 707 -17.65 20.59 -6.35
CA LEU A 707 -16.91 21.82 -6.70
C LEU A 707 -17.80 23.09 -6.63
N GLY A 708 -19.12 22.96 -6.76
CA GLY A 708 -20.06 24.09 -6.83
C GLY A 708 -20.98 24.07 -8.05
N GLY A 709 -20.96 22.96 -8.80
CA GLY A 709 -21.87 22.66 -9.90
C GLY A 709 -21.66 23.55 -11.13
N LEU A 710 -22.75 23.71 -11.90
CA LEU A 710 -22.73 24.38 -13.20
C LEU A 710 -22.23 25.84 -13.14
N LYS A 711 -22.51 26.56 -12.05
CA LYS A 711 -22.13 27.98 -11.90
C LYS A 711 -20.62 28.18 -11.96
N VAL A 712 -19.86 27.33 -11.26
CA VAL A 712 -18.40 27.38 -11.27
C VAL A 712 -17.85 26.97 -12.64
N CYS A 713 -18.45 25.97 -13.27
CA CYS A 713 -18.03 25.53 -14.60
C CYS A 713 -18.20 26.64 -15.65
N ILE A 714 -19.32 27.36 -15.63
CA ILE A 714 -19.56 28.52 -16.51
C ILE A 714 -18.53 29.63 -16.24
N PHE A 715 -18.26 29.92 -14.97
CA PHE A 715 -17.28 30.94 -14.60
C PHE A 715 -15.86 30.58 -15.08
N LEU A 716 -15.41 29.34 -14.84
CA LEU A 716 -14.11 28.86 -15.33
C LEU A 716 -14.04 28.91 -16.86
N PHE A 717 -15.10 28.48 -17.55
CA PHE A 717 -15.17 28.56 -19.02
C PHE A 717 -15.04 30.01 -19.52
N ALA A 718 -15.71 30.96 -18.87
CA ALA A 718 -15.63 32.37 -19.21
C ALA A 718 -14.21 32.94 -18.99
N VAL A 719 -13.58 32.63 -17.86
CA VAL A 719 -12.19 33.05 -17.56
C VAL A 719 -11.21 32.46 -18.58
N GLN A 720 -11.38 31.18 -18.97
CA GLN A 720 -10.53 30.55 -19.98
C GLN A 720 -10.70 31.16 -21.36
N THR A 721 -11.93 31.49 -21.74
CA THR A 721 -12.21 32.17 -22.99
C THR A 721 -11.56 33.55 -23.01
N LEU A 722 -11.71 34.34 -21.93
CA LEU A 722 -11.09 35.67 -21.81
C LEU A 722 -9.56 35.61 -21.85
N TRP A 723 -8.96 34.64 -21.15
CA TRP A 723 -7.52 34.41 -21.20
C TRP A 723 -7.04 34.16 -22.64
N GLN A 724 -7.71 33.27 -23.37
CA GLN A 724 -7.37 32.98 -24.76
C GLN A 724 -7.58 34.18 -25.68
N VAL A 725 -8.65 34.95 -25.48
CA VAL A 725 -8.90 36.19 -26.24
C VAL A 725 -7.76 37.20 -26.05
N PHE A 726 -7.29 37.41 -24.81
CA PHE A 726 -6.14 38.29 -24.56
C PHE A 726 -4.84 37.74 -25.14
N GLN A 727 -4.60 36.44 -25.04
CA GLN A 727 -3.39 35.80 -25.56
C GLN A 727 -3.34 35.89 -27.09
N ILE A 728 -4.39 35.45 -27.78
CA ILE A 728 -4.47 35.50 -29.25
C ILE A 728 -4.50 36.95 -29.72
N GLY A 729 -5.22 37.83 -29.00
CA GLY A 729 -5.23 39.26 -29.28
C GLY A 729 -3.83 39.88 -29.21
N SER A 730 -3.02 39.50 -28.22
CA SER A 730 -1.62 39.92 -28.09
C SER A 730 -0.77 39.43 -29.27
N ASP A 731 -0.94 38.18 -29.68
CA ASP A 731 -0.20 37.58 -30.79
C ASP A 731 -0.61 38.18 -32.16
N VAL A 732 -1.90 38.44 -32.38
CA VAL A 732 -2.43 39.12 -33.58
C VAL A 732 -2.01 40.59 -33.61
N TRP A 733 -2.01 41.27 -32.46
CA TRP A 733 -1.53 42.66 -32.38
C TRP A 733 -0.05 42.75 -32.76
N LEU A 734 0.75 41.78 -32.31
CA LEU A 734 2.16 41.68 -32.65
C LEU A 734 2.36 41.46 -34.16
N SER A 735 1.55 40.61 -34.79
CA SER A 735 1.51 40.48 -36.26
C SER A 735 1.21 41.82 -36.93
N HIS A 736 0.18 42.54 -36.48
CA HIS A 736 -0.21 43.82 -37.05
C HIS A 736 0.89 44.88 -36.93
N TRP A 737 1.56 44.96 -35.77
CA TRP A 737 2.69 45.87 -35.55
C TRP A 737 3.83 45.59 -36.55
N THR A 738 4.11 44.32 -36.82
CA THR A 738 5.21 43.94 -37.74
C THR A 738 4.89 44.07 -39.23
N ASP A 739 3.63 44.26 -39.61
CA ASP A 739 3.18 44.36 -41.00
C ASP A 739 3.18 45.82 -41.54
N GLN A 740 3.43 46.82 -40.70
CA GLN A 740 3.43 48.24 -41.09
C GLN A 740 4.71 48.59 -41.89
N GLN A 741 4.60 48.68 -43.22
CA GLN A 741 5.68 48.88 -44.20
C GLN A 741 6.32 50.30 -44.25
N ASN A 742 6.61 50.91 -43.09
CA ASN A 742 7.49 52.08 -43.06
C ASN A 742 8.86 51.63 -42.54
N ASP A 743 9.84 51.48 -43.44
CA ASP A 743 11.25 51.20 -43.09
C ASP A 743 11.89 52.31 -42.22
N SER A 744 11.15 53.40 -41.96
CA SER A 744 11.52 54.47 -41.03
C SER A 744 10.96 54.21 -39.63
N TYR A 745 11.84 54.22 -38.63
CA TYR A 745 11.47 54.23 -37.22
C TYR A 745 10.53 55.40 -36.89
N ASN A 746 9.41 55.11 -36.22
CA ASN A 746 8.48 56.11 -35.70
C ASN A 746 8.30 55.88 -34.19
N GLU A 747 8.79 56.82 -33.39
CA GLU A 747 8.83 56.74 -31.93
C GLU A 747 7.41 56.65 -31.32
N ASP A 748 6.51 57.57 -31.69
CA ASP A 748 5.14 57.63 -31.15
C ASP A 748 4.33 56.37 -31.46
N MET A 749 4.46 55.85 -32.68
CA MET A 749 3.77 54.64 -33.13
C MET A 749 4.31 53.38 -32.45
N THR A 750 5.63 53.33 -32.26
CA THR A 750 6.31 52.23 -31.57
C THR A 750 5.92 52.18 -30.09
N GLU A 751 5.91 53.34 -29.43
CA GLU A 751 5.52 53.46 -28.02
C GLU A 751 4.05 53.04 -27.82
N TYR A 752 3.15 53.47 -28.71
CA TYR A 752 1.75 53.04 -28.71
C TYR A 752 1.60 51.52 -28.88
N ASN A 753 2.29 50.92 -29.85
CA ASN A 753 2.20 49.49 -30.13
C ASN A 753 2.71 48.63 -28.96
N VAL A 754 3.83 49.03 -28.33
CA VAL A 754 4.36 48.38 -27.13
C VAL A 754 3.39 48.48 -25.96
N LYS A 755 2.76 49.65 -25.74
CA LYS A 755 1.75 49.85 -24.68
C LYS A 755 0.56 48.91 -24.86
N VAL A 756 -0.01 48.82 -26.05
CA VAL A 756 -1.16 47.94 -26.32
C VAL A 756 -0.77 46.46 -26.15
N TYR A 757 0.39 46.06 -26.66
CA TYR A 757 0.91 44.70 -26.48
C TYR A 757 1.09 44.34 -24.99
N ALA A 758 1.65 45.25 -24.20
CA ALA A 758 1.83 45.07 -22.76
C ALA A 758 0.49 44.98 -22.01
N TRP A 759 -0.52 45.79 -22.38
CA TRP A 759 -1.86 45.72 -21.78
C TRP A 759 -2.58 44.40 -22.06
N LEU A 760 -2.52 43.90 -23.30
CA LEU A 760 -3.08 42.60 -23.67
C LEU A 760 -2.39 41.46 -22.91
N GLY A 761 -1.06 41.50 -22.81
CA GLY A 761 -0.29 40.52 -22.04
C GLY A 761 -0.61 40.57 -20.54
N ALA A 762 -0.77 41.76 -19.96
CA ALA A 762 -1.19 41.93 -18.56
C ALA A 762 -2.62 41.39 -18.32
N GLY A 763 -3.54 41.63 -19.26
CA GLY A 763 -4.89 41.06 -19.22
C GLY A 763 -4.87 39.52 -19.21
N ALA A 764 -4.06 38.90 -20.08
CA ALA A 764 -3.86 37.46 -20.08
C ALA A 764 -3.28 36.94 -18.76
N ALA A 765 -2.27 37.62 -18.20
CA ALA A 765 -1.65 37.28 -16.93
C ALA A 765 -2.65 37.31 -15.77
N VAL A 766 -3.48 38.35 -15.69
CA VAL A 766 -4.54 38.46 -14.66
C VAL A 766 -5.52 37.30 -14.76
N MET A 767 -5.95 36.92 -15.97
CA MET A 767 -6.86 35.78 -16.14
C MET A 767 -6.23 34.45 -15.70
N VAL A 768 -4.91 34.26 -15.87
CA VAL A 768 -4.21 33.09 -15.32
C VAL A 768 -4.25 33.08 -13.79
N LEU A 769 -4.07 34.23 -13.13
CA LEU A 769 -4.17 34.31 -11.68
C LEU A 769 -5.61 34.01 -11.19
N VAL A 770 -6.62 34.56 -11.87
CA VAL A 770 -8.03 34.32 -11.54
C VAL A 770 -8.38 32.84 -11.69
N ARG A 771 -8.02 32.19 -12.81
CA ARG A 771 -8.35 30.76 -13.01
C ARG A 771 -7.65 29.86 -12.01
N SER A 772 -6.36 30.09 -11.74
CA SER A 772 -5.56 29.22 -10.87
C SER A 772 -6.01 29.33 -9.42
N THR A 773 -6.34 30.53 -8.96
CA THR A 773 -6.91 30.77 -7.63
C THR A 773 -8.31 30.15 -7.52
N THR A 774 -9.14 30.26 -8.57
CA THR A 774 -10.48 29.64 -8.59
C THR A 774 -10.40 28.13 -8.47
N VAL A 775 -9.53 27.48 -9.25
CA VAL A 775 -9.29 26.03 -9.16
C VAL A 775 -8.85 25.63 -7.75
N ALA A 776 -7.97 26.41 -7.12
CA ALA A 776 -7.53 26.17 -5.74
C ALA A 776 -8.69 26.26 -4.73
N VAL A 777 -9.48 27.33 -4.77
CA VAL A 777 -10.61 27.53 -3.83
C VAL A 777 -11.67 26.45 -3.98
N VAL A 778 -12.03 26.13 -5.22
CA VAL A 778 -13.08 25.17 -5.53
C VAL A 778 -12.62 23.74 -5.23
N GLY A 779 -11.35 23.41 -5.50
CA GLY A 779 -10.76 22.12 -5.13
C GLY A 779 -10.80 21.86 -3.62
N LEU A 780 -10.44 22.85 -2.79
CA LEU A 780 -10.54 22.75 -1.32
C LEU A 780 -11.97 22.50 -0.84
N ARG A 781 -12.95 23.10 -1.51
CA ARG A 781 -14.37 22.90 -1.17
C ARG A 781 -14.81 21.47 -1.46
N ALA A 782 -14.46 20.93 -2.63
CA ALA A 782 -14.79 19.55 -2.98
C ALA A 782 -14.10 18.55 -2.04
N SER A 783 -12.82 18.78 -1.73
CA SER A 783 -12.04 18.00 -0.77
C SER A 783 -12.72 17.92 0.60
N ARG A 784 -13.14 19.06 1.17
CA ARG A 784 -13.84 19.09 2.45
C ARG A 784 -15.16 18.33 2.39
N HIS A 785 -15.96 18.57 1.36
CA HIS A 785 -17.28 17.93 1.22
C HIS A 785 -17.19 16.40 1.11
N LEU A 786 -16.27 15.88 0.29
CA LEU A 786 -16.07 14.44 0.12
C LEU A 786 -15.52 13.78 1.40
N PHE A 787 -14.59 14.45 2.08
CA PHE A 787 -14.05 13.96 3.36
C PHE A 787 -15.11 13.87 4.44
N ASP A 788 -15.93 14.92 4.60
CA ASP A 788 -16.97 14.99 5.62
C ASP A 788 -18.03 13.90 5.36
N ASN A 789 -18.47 13.74 4.11
CA ASN A 789 -19.45 12.73 3.73
C ASN A 789 -18.93 11.31 4.00
N MET A 790 -17.71 10.99 3.57
CA MET A 790 -17.08 9.69 3.81
C MET A 790 -16.92 9.40 5.31
N THR A 791 -16.51 10.40 6.10
CA THR A 791 -16.27 10.23 7.53
C THR A 791 -17.54 9.94 8.31
N VAL A 792 -18.61 10.69 8.01
CA VAL A 792 -19.91 10.46 8.65
C VAL A 792 -20.48 9.09 8.25
N SER A 793 -20.42 8.73 6.97
CA SER A 793 -20.95 7.44 6.49
C SER A 793 -20.18 6.25 7.05
N LEU A 794 -18.84 6.32 7.10
CA LEU A 794 -18.02 5.23 7.66
C LEU A 794 -18.23 5.04 9.17
N LEU A 795 -18.23 6.09 9.98
CA LEU A 795 -18.42 5.94 11.43
C LEU A 795 -19.82 5.43 11.77
N LYS A 796 -20.81 5.74 10.92
CA LYS A 796 -22.17 5.22 11.02
C LYS A 796 -22.39 3.87 10.30
N ALA A 797 -21.39 3.32 9.63
CA ALA A 797 -21.51 2.04 8.93
C ALA A 797 -21.68 0.87 9.92
N PRO A 798 -22.40 -0.21 9.57
CA PRO A 798 -22.54 -1.38 10.44
C PRO A 798 -21.21 -2.14 10.62
N LEU A 799 -21.02 -2.83 11.75
CA LEU A 799 -19.77 -3.56 12.05
C LEU A 799 -19.38 -4.57 10.95
N ARG A 800 -20.39 -5.21 10.33
CA ARG A 800 -20.22 -6.13 9.19
C ARG A 800 -19.42 -5.54 8.03
N PHE A 801 -19.50 -4.23 7.79
CA PHE A 801 -18.71 -3.57 6.75
C PHE A 801 -17.21 -3.69 7.05
N PHE A 802 -16.82 -3.52 8.31
CA PHE A 802 -15.43 -3.61 8.78
C PHE A 802 -14.92 -5.04 8.85
N ASP A 803 -15.81 -6.01 9.10
CA ASP A 803 -15.45 -7.44 9.03
C ASP A 803 -15.13 -7.87 7.58
N ALA A 804 -15.82 -7.28 6.59
CA ALA A 804 -15.62 -7.59 5.17
C ALA A 804 -14.49 -6.79 4.52
N ASN A 805 -14.23 -5.56 5.01
CA ASN A 805 -13.25 -4.64 4.44
C ASN A 805 -12.06 -4.45 5.39
N PRO A 806 -10.85 -4.90 5.01
CA PRO A 806 -9.65 -4.68 5.81
C PRO A 806 -9.44 -3.20 6.13
N ILE A 807 -9.08 -2.91 7.38
CA ILE A 807 -8.86 -1.53 7.86
C ILE A 807 -7.80 -0.80 7.01
N GLY A 808 -6.80 -1.51 6.51
CA GLY A 808 -5.82 -0.96 5.57
C GLY A 808 -6.44 -0.31 4.33
N ARG A 809 -7.53 -0.86 3.79
CA ARG A 809 -8.26 -0.25 2.65
C ARG A 809 -8.89 1.09 3.05
N ILE A 810 -9.51 1.14 4.23
CA ILE A 810 -10.15 2.36 4.77
C ILE A 810 -9.09 3.44 5.01
N VAL A 811 -7.95 3.07 5.61
CA VAL A 811 -6.83 3.97 5.83
C VAL A 811 -6.28 4.50 4.50
N ASN A 812 -6.16 3.65 3.47
CA ASN A 812 -5.73 4.08 2.14
C ASN A 812 -6.70 5.08 1.50
N ARG A 813 -8.03 4.96 1.72
CA ARG A 813 -9.00 5.97 1.25
C ARG A 813 -8.73 7.34 1.87
N TYR A 814 -8.53 7.37 3.18
CA TYR A 814 -8.21 8.58 3.92
C TYR A 814 -6.81 9.14 3.60
N GLY A 815 -5.87 8.29 3.21
CA GLY A 815 -4.48 8.64 2.94
C GLY A 815 -4.25 9.11 1.50
N ASP A 816 -4.30 8.18 0.56
CA ASP A 816 -3.86 8.38 -0.83
C ASP A 816 -4.99 8.91 -1.72
N ASP A 817 -6.20 8.33 -1.62
CA ASP A 817 -7.33 8.77 -2.43
C ASP A 817 -7.74 10.22 -2.06
N MET A 818 -7.75 10.57 -0.77
CA MET A 818 -7.95 11.95 -0.33
C MET A 818 -6.82 12.90 -0.76
N ALA A 819 -5.55 12.46 -0.75
CA ALA A 819 -4.45 13.29 -1.22
C ALA A 819 -4.57 13.61 -2.73
N ALA A 820 -5.10 12.66 -3.52
CA ALA A 820 -5.41 12.88 -4.92
C ALA A 820 -6.51 13.95 -5.10
N VAL A 821 -7.58 13.88 -4.29
CA VAL A 821 -8.67 14.89 -4.28
C VAL A 821 -8.18 16.26 -3.83
N ASP A 822 -7.28 16.32 -2.84
CA ASP A 822 -6.80 17.56 -2.22
C ASP A 822 -5.96 18.41 -3.17
N SER A 823 -5.10 17.78 -3.96
CA SER A 823 -4.09 18.50 -4.76
C SER A 823 -3.93 17.99 -6.19
N MET A 824 -3.96 16.68 -6.43
CA MET A 824 -3.68 16.15 -7.77
C MET A 824 -4.79 16.45 -8.78
N ILE A 825 -6.05 16.18 -8.43
CA ILE A 825 -7.20 16.38 -9.34
C ILE A 825 -7.40 17.86 -9.68
N PRO A 826 -7.40 18.81 -8.72
CA PRO A 826 -7.54 20.23 -9.05
C PRO A 826 -6.49 20.72 -10.05
N PHE A 827 -5.21 20.40 -9.84
CA PHE A 827 -4.14 20.80 -10.76
C PHE A 827 -4.22 20.06 -12.10
N ALA A 828 -4.54 18.76 -12.11
CA ALA A 828 -4.71 17.98 -13.33
C ALA A 828 -5.85 18.52 -14.20
N PHE A 829 -7.03 18.77 -13.61
CA PHE A 829 -8.18 19.32 -14.31
C PHE A 829 -7.93 20.75 -14.79
N GLY A 830 -7.34 21.60 -13.95
CA GLY A 830 -6.98 22.97 -14.32
C GLY A 830 -5.94 23.05 -15.43
N GLY A 831 -4.96 22.13 -15.43
CA GLY A 831 -3.95 21.97 -16.48
C GLY A 831 -4.57 21.47 -17.79
N PHE A 832 -5.38 20.42 -17.73
CA PHE A 832 -6.12 19.89 -18.87
C PHE A 832 -7.01 20.96 -19.52
N LEU A 833 -7.79 21.69 -18.73
CA LEU A 833 -8.67 22.73 -19.24
C LEU A 833 -7.89 23.84 -19.94
N ALA A 834 -6.75 24.27 -19.38
CA ALA A 834 -5.90 25.26 -20.02
C ALA A 834 -5.31 24.75 -21.35
N MET A 835 -4.79 23.52 -21.36
CA MET A 835 -4.21 22.89 -22.55
C MET A 835 -5.26 22.66 -23.64
N PHE A 836 -6.47 22.25 -23.27
CA PHE A 836 -7.60 22.09 -24.17
C PHE A 836 -7.92 23.40 -24.89
N PHE A 837 -8.09 24.48 -24.13
CA PHE A 837 -8.38 25.80 -24.71
C PHE A 837 -7.26 26.29 -25.62
N VAL A 838 -5.99 26.18 -25.20
CA VAL A 838 -4.83 26.54 -26.04
C VAL A 838 -4.85 25.77 -27.36
N THR A 839 -5.01 24.45 -27.30
CA THR A 839 -4.93 23.58 -28.49
C THR A 839 -6.07 23.86 -29.47
N VAL A 840 -7.30 23.96 -28.95
CA VAL A 840 -8.48 24.25 -29.77
C VAL A 840 -8.38 25.63 -30.41
N CYS A 841 -7.98 26.64 -29.66
CA CYS A 841 -7.82 28.00 -30.18
C CYS A 841 -6.69 28.09 -31.22
N GLN A 842 -5.54 27.46 -30.99
CA GLN A 842 -4.45 27.40 -31.97
C GLN A 842 -4.88 26.74 -33.27
N LEU A 843 -5.60 25.62 -33.19
CA LEU A 843 -6.16 24.94 -34.35
C LEU A 843 -7.20 25.81 -35.06
N ALA A 844 -8.07 26.49 -34.31
CA ALA A 844 -9.06 27.41 -34.87
C ALA A 844 -8.40 28.58 -35.61
N THR A 845 -7.33 29.16 -35.07
CA THR A 845 -6.55 30.20 -35.75
C THR A 845 -5.90 29.65 -37.01
N ALA A 846 -5.32 28.44 -36.98
CA ALA A 846 -4.74 27.81 -38.17
C ALA A 846 -5.80 27.58 -39.26
N VAL A 847 -6.99 27.09 -38.89
CA VAL A 847 -8.14 26.91 -39.79
C VAL A 847 -8.58 28.24 -40.39
N TYR A 848 -8.67 29.30 -39.58
CA TYR A 848 -9.02 30.64 -40.04
C TYR A 848 -8.00 31.17 -41.06
N THR A 849 -6.70 31.05 -40.79
CA THR A 849 -5.64 31.53 -41.70
C THR A 849 -5.59 30.74 -43.01
N MET A 850 -5.89 29.45 -43.00
CA MET A 850 -5.88 28.61 -44.20
C MET A 850 -7.11 28.78 -45.10
N ASN A 851 -8.13 29.53 -44.68
CA ASN A 851 -9.35 29.79 -45.44
C ASN A 851 -9.94 28.48 -46.02
N PHE A 852 -10.21 28.39 -47.34
CA PHE A 852 -10.80 27.18 -47.95
C PHE A 852 -9.90 25.93 -47.87
N LEU A 853 -8.58 26.07 -47.70
CA LEU A 853 -7.65 24.94 -47.58
C LEU A 853 -7.77 24.23 -46.22
N ALA A 854 -8.46 24.85 -45.24
CA ALA A 854 -8.66 24.26 -43.92
C ALA A 854 -9.47 22.95 -43.95
N VAL A 855 -10.24 22.70 -45.02
CA VAL A 855 -10.94 21.41 -45.22
C VAL A 855 -9.96 20.23 -45.21
N LEU A 856 -8.70 20.45 -45.60
CA LEU A 856 -7.64 19.43 -45.60
C LEU A 856 -7.21 18.98 -44.18
N ILE A 857 -7.56 19.74 -43.14
CA ILE A 857 -7.29 19.37 -41.73
C ILE A 857 -8.30 18.35 -41.22
N ILE A 858 -9.53 18.34 -41.76
CA ILE A 858 -10.63 17.48 -41.27
C ILE A 858 -10.26 15.98 -41.30
N PRO A 859 -9.69 15.42 -42.40
CA PRO A 859 -9.25 14.03 -42.42
C PRO A 859 -8.18 13.71 -41.36
N LEU A 860 -7.27 14.64 -41.08
CA LEU A 860 -6.24 14.46 -40.06
C LEU A 860 -6.83 14.45 -38.64
N VAL A 861 -7.79 15.32 -38.36
CA VAL A 861 -8.54 15.30 -37.09
C VAL A 861 -9.31 13.99 -36.93
N TRP A 862 -9.91 13.47 -38.01
CA TRP A 862 -10.57 12.17 -37.98
C TRP A 862 -9.59 11.02 -37.69
N MET A 863 -8.42 11.01 -38.37
CA MET A 863 -7.36 10.02 -38.12
C MET A 863 -6.85 10.10 -36.67
N TYR A 864 -6.70 11.32 -36.16
CA TYR A 864 -6.27 11.58 -34.79
C TYR A 864 -7.26 10.98 -33.78
N VAL A 865 -8.54 11.30 -33.90
CA VAL A 865 -9.59 10.80 -33.01
C VAL A 865 -9.69 9.28 -33.08
N LYS A 866 -9.53 8.68 -34.27
CA LYS A 866 -9.50 7.22 -34.43
C LYS A 866 -8.32 6.58 -33.71
N ALA A 867 -7.11 7.12 -33.86
CA ALA A 867 -5.93 6.60 -33.20
C ALA A 867 -5.96 6.79 -31.67
N ALA A 868 -6.45 7.93 -31.18
CA ALA A 868 -6.63 8.17 -29.75
C ALA A 868 -7.65 7.22 -29.12
N ASN A 869 -8.82 7.04 -29.75
CA ASN A 869 -9.82 6.09 -29.25
C ASN A 869 -9.30 4.64 -29.24
N PHE A 870 -8.49 4.27 -30.22
CA PHE A 870 -7.87 2.95 -30.29
C PHE A 870 -6.85 2.69 -29.18
N TYR A 871 -6.16 3.74 -28.72
CA TYR A 871 -5.15 3.67 -27.65
C TYR A 871 -5.75 3.66 -26.24
N LEU A 872 -6.76 4.51 -26.00
CA LEU A 872 -7.23 4.83 -24.64
C LEU A 872 -7.72 3.62 -23.84
N ALA A 873 -8.51 2.72 -24.46
CA ALA A 873 -9.05 1.57 -23.73
C ALA A 873 -7.96 0.54 -23.34
N PRO A 874 -7.10 0.05 -24.25
CA PRO A 874 -6.01 -0.85 -23.90
C PRO A 874 -5.01 -0.26 -22.91
N SER A 875 -4.53 0.97 -23.10
CA SER A 875 -3.55 1.61 -22.20
C SER A 875 -4.09 1.75 -20.78
N ARG A 876 -5.38 2.10 -20.62
CA ARG A 876 -6.01 2.14 -19.29
C ARG A 876 -6.00 0.77 -18.62
N GLU A 877 -6.40 -0.29 -19.33
CA GLU A 877 -6.44 -1.63 -18.74
C GLU A 877 -5.04 -2.16 -18.40
N ILE A 878 -4.03 -1.91 -19.25
CA ILE A 878 -2.63 -2.31 -18.99
C ILE A 878 -2.07 -1.50 -17.80
N SER A 879 -2.29 -0.19 -17.74
CA SER A 879 -1.90 0.65 -16.60
C SER A 879 -2.53 0.19 -15.28
N ARG A 880 -3.79 -0.29 -15.32
CA ARG A 880 -4.46 -0.90 -14.16
C ARG A 880 -3.78 -2.21 -13.75
N LEU A 881 -3.49 -3.11 -14.70
CA LEU A 881 -2.78 -4.37 -14.44
C LEU A 881 -1.40 -4.11 -13.82
N TRP A 882 -0.67 -3.12 -14.34
CA TRP A 882 0.63 -2.72 -13.82
C TRP A 882 0.54 -2.29 -12.35
N LYS A 883 -0.40 -1.39 -12.01
CA LYS A 883 -0.61 -0.96 -10.62
C LYS A 883 -0.96 -2.13 -9.70
N ILE A 884 -1.87 -3.02 -10.11
CA ILE A 884 -2.31 -4.17 -9.32
C ILE A 884 -1.17 -5.16 -9.10
N SER A 885 -0.37 -5.42 -10.14
CA SER A 885 0.76 -6.37 -10.09
C SER A 885 1.92 -5.92 -9.21
N SER A 886 2.01 -4.62 -8.87
CA SER A 886 3.10 -4.08 -8.04
C SER A 886 2.96 -4.41 -6.55
N SER A 887 1.73 -4.43 -6.02
CA SER A 887 1.45 -4.69 -4.60
C SER A 887 1.86 -6.09 -4.13
N PRO A 888 1.58 -7.19 -4.88
CA PRO A 888 2.04 -8.53 -4.53
C PRO A 888 3.56 -8.69 -4.47
N VAL A 889 4.34 -7.88 -5.22
CA VAL A 889 5.80 -7.88 -5.14
C VAL A 889 6.22 -7.32 -3.77
N LEU A 890 5.71 -6.15 -3.40
CA LEU A 890 6.05 -5.51 -2.13
C LEU A 890 5.60 -6.35 -0.94
N SER A 891 4.39 -6.90 -0.98
CA SER A 891 3.86 -7.77 0.07
C SER A 891 4.68 -9.04 0.25
N HIS A 892 5.24 -9.61 -0.83
CA HIS A 892 6.12 -10.77 -0.74
C HIS A 892 7.43 -10.41 -0.04
N VAL A 893 8.03 -9.27 -0.39
CA VAL A 893 9.29 -8.80 0.20
C VAL A 893 9.14 -8.56 1.69
N THR A 894 8.10 -7.82 2.11
CA THR A 894 7.85 -7.51 3.52
C THR A 894 7.53 -8.77 4.34
N GLN A 895 6.70 -9.68 3.83
CA GLN A 895 6.39 -10.94 4.52
C GLN A 895 7.61 -11.85 4.65
N SER A 896 8.44 -11.93 3.59
CA SER A 896 9.66 -12.74 3.61
C SER A 896 10.70 -12.16 4.56
N GLU A 897 10.81 -10.83 4.62
CA GLU A 897 11.69 -10.17 5.57
C GLU A 897 11.22 -10.45 7.01
N GLU A 898 9.94 -10.23 7.32
CA GLU A 898 9.37 -10.47 8.66
C GLU A 898 9.65 -11.91 9.14
N GLY A 899 9.42 -12.90 8.27
CA GLY A 899 9.60 -14.33 8.53
C GLY A 899 10.95 -14.93 8.18
N VAL A 900 12.00 -14.12 7.97
CA VAL A 900 13.28 -14.60 7.41
C VAL A 900 13.92 -15.74 8.20
N VAL A 901 13.81 -15.71 9.54
CA VAL A 901 14.34 -16.76 10.44
C VAL A 901 13.62 -18.09 10.22
N VAL A 902 12.30 -18.04 10.08
CA VAL A 902 11.49 -19.22 9.76
C VAL A 902 11.92 -19.75 8.40
N ILE A 903 11.99 -18.91 7.37
CA ILE A 903 12.38 -19.35 6.02
C ILE A 903 13.77 -20.02 6.02
N ARG A 904 14.77 -19.44 6.70
CA ARG A 904 16.13 -20.00 6.80
C ARG A 904 16.18 -21.31 7.57
N SER A 905 15.39 -21.43 8.64
CA SER A 905 15.39 -22.64 9.48
C SER A 905 15.00 -23.90 8.70
N PHE A 906 14.04 -23.79 7.77
CA PHE A 906 13.58 -24.87 6.90
C PHE A 906 14.60 -25.24 5.80
N GLY A 907 15.69 -24.48 5.66
CA GLY A 907 16.84 -24.82 4.81
C GLY A 907 16.96 -24.00 3.52
N GLN A 908 18.09 -24.18 2.82
CA GLN A 908 18.48 -23.39 1.65
C GLN A 908 17.50 -23.55 0.47
N GLU A 909 16.92 -24.74 0.28
CA GLU A 909 15.91 -24.99 -0.77
C GLU A 909 14.69 -24.06 -0.64
N THR A 910 14.28 -23.76 0.61
CA THR A 910 13.15 -22.86 0.87
C THR A 910 13.54 -21.40 0.59
N VAL A 911 14.77 -21.01 0.90
CA VAL A 911 15.32 -19.67 0.57
C VAL A 911 15.38 -19.47 -0.94
N ASP A 912 15.90 -20.45 -1.68
CA ASP A 912 16.03 -20.37 -3.14
C ASP A 912 14.65 -20.34 -3.81
N ARG A 913 13.67 -21.07 -3.27
CA ARG A 913 12.27 -20.97 -3.71
C ARG A 913 11.71 -19.56 -3.55
N MET A 914 11.90 -18.92 -2.39
CA MET A 914 11.43 -17.54 -2.17
C MET A 914 12.08 -16.55 -3.12
N VAL A 915 13.36 -16.75 -3.47
CA VAL A 915 14.05 -15.92 -4.48
C VAL A 915 13.46 -16.15 -5.88
N ALA A 916 13.17 -17.40 -6.25
CA ALA A 916 12.52 -17.73 -7.51
C ALA A 916 11.09 -17.15 -7.61
N GLU A 917 10.30 -17.24 -6.54
CA GLU A 917 8.97 -16.62 -6.46
C GLU A 917 9.04 -15.10 -6.61
N ASN A 918 10.05 -14.45 -6.03
CA ASN A 918 10.29 -13.02 -6.21
C ASN A 918 10.61 -12.66 -7.68
N PHE A 919 11.36 -13.49 -8.41
CA PHE A 919 11.59 -13.27 -9.85
C PHE A 919 10.29 -13.38 -10.65
N ILE A 920 9.47 -14.41 -10.40
CA ILE A 920 8.20 -14.61 -11.09
C ILE A 920 7.25 -13.42 -10.86
N ARG A 921 7.12 -12.97 -9.62
CA ARG A 921 6.27 -11.81 -9.28
C ARG A 921 6.77 -10.52 -9.92
N ASN A 922 8.08 -10.29 -9.96
CA ASN A 922 8.67 -9.16 -10.68
C ASN A 922 8.42 -9.26 -12.19
N ASP A 923 8.54 -10.45 -12.79
CA ASP A 923 8.27 -10.66 -14.22
C ASP A 923 6.81 -10.32 -14.56
N VAL A 924 5.84 -10.72 -13.75
CA VAL A 924 4.41 -10.36 -13.97
C VAL A 924 4.22 -8.84 -13.99
N ASN A 925 4.87 -8.12 -13.08
CA ASN A 925 4.85 -6.66 -13.05
C ASN A 925 5.55 -6.06 -14.29
N SER A 926 6.74 -6.55 -14.61
CA SER A 926 7.54 -6.10 -15.75
C SER A 926 6.88 -6.37 -17.11
N LYS A 927 6.08 -7.44 -17.26
CA LYS A 927 5.25 -7.67 -18.46
C LYS A 927 4.26 -6.53 -18.70
N SER A 928 3.57 -6.10 -17.64
CA SER A 928 2.61 -5.00 -17.70
C SER A 928 3.30 -3.67 -18.03
N TRP A 929 4.45 -3.39 -17.40
CA TRP A 929 5.26 -2.21 -17.72
C TRP A 929 5.71 -2.25 -19.18
N PHE A 930 6.30 -3.35 -19.64
CA PHE A 930 6.77 -3.48 -21.02
C PHE A 930 5.64 -3.29 -22.04
N ALA A 931 4.47 -3.89 -21.81
CA ALA A 931 3.30 -3.71 -22.66
C ALA A 931 2.85 -2.24 -22.71
N GLU A 932 2.80 -1.55 -21.56
CA GLU A 932 2.44 -0.13 -21.49
C GLU A 932 3.45 0.74 -22.23
N THR A 933 4.76 0.47 -22.06
CA THR A 933 5.82 1.16 -22.79
C THR A 933 5.61 1.03 -24.30
N VAL A 934 5.37 -0.18 -24.80
CA VAL A 934 5.16 -0.42 -26.24
C VAL A 934 3.92 0.31 -26.76
N VAL A 935 2.79 0.23 -26.04
CA VAL A 935 1.53 0.87 -26.45
C VAL A 935 1.63 2.40 -26.41
N SER A 936 2.32 2.95 -25.41
CA SER A 936 2.62 4.38 -25.30
C SER A 936 3.52 4.87 -26.45
N GLN A 937 4.60 4.15 -26.76
CA GLN A 937 5.47 4.50 -27.90
C GLN A 937 4.76 4.32 -29.25
N TRP A 938 3.87 3.33 -29.37
CA TRP A 938 3.01 3.20 -30.54
C TRP A 938 2.22 4.48 -30.74
N PHE A 939 1.50 4.95 -29.72
CA PHE A 939 0.65 6.13 -29.78
C PHE A 939 1.44 7.38 -30.10
N GLU A 940 2.52 7.61 -29.35
CA GLU A 940 3.39 8.78 -29.49
C GLU A 940 3.93 8.93 -30.92
N LEU A 941 4.38 7.82 -31.53
CA LEU A 941 4.84 7.83 -32.92
C LEU A 941 3.74 8.24 -33.90
N ARG A 942 2.50 7.73 -33.74
CA ARG A 942 1.39 8.08 -34.67
C ARG A 942 1.00 9.53 -34.52
N MET A 943 0.93 10.02 -33.28
CA MET A 943 0.59 11.42 -33.01
C MET A 943 1.62 12.35 -33.63
N GLN A 944 2.91 12.04 -33.52
CA GLN A 944 3.97 12.83 -34.13
C GLN A 944 3.94 12.77 -35.66
N LEU A 945 3.67 11.60 -36.26
CA LEU A 945 3.53 11.47 -37.72
C LEU A 945 2.31 12.24 -38.25
N ILE A 946 1.16 12.16 -37.56
CA ILE A 946 -0.03 12.96 -37.90
C ILE A 946 0.27 14.45 -37.72
N GLY A 947 0.96 14.82 -36.65
CA GLY A 947 1.41 16.19 -36.37
C GLY A 947 2.33 16.74 -37.46
N CYS A 948 3.30 15.96 -37.92
CA CYS A 948 4.14 16.30 -39.08
C CYS A 948 3.29 16.54 -40.33
N GLY A 949 2.24 15.73 -40.55
CA GLY A 949 1.26 15.92 -41.62
C GLY A 949 0.47 17.23 -41.49
N VAL A 950 0.03 17.59 -40.29
CA VAL A 950 -0.65 18.87 -40.02
C VAL A 950 0.29 20.04 -40.33
N ILE A 951 1.52 20.01 -39.82
CA ILE A 951 2.53 21.06 -40.09
C ILE A 951 2.78 21.17 -41.60
N PHE A 952 2.91 20.05 -42.31
CA PHE A 952 3.09 20.02 -43.75
C PHE A 952 1.95 20.70 -44.51
N LEU A 953 0.70 20.37 -44.18
CA LEU A 953 -0.46 20.98 -44.82
C LEU A 953 -0.59 22.47 -44.49
N VAL A 954 -0.40 22.86 -43.23
CA VAL A 954 -0.50 24.26 -42.81
C VAL A 954 0.56 25.09 -43.50
N VAL A 955 1.83 24.69 -43.41
CA VAL A 955 2.94 25.44 -43.99
C VAL A 955 2.84 25.50 -45.52
N SER A 956 2.50 24.41 -46.20
CA SER A 956 2.31 24.41 -47.66
C SER A 956 1.12 25.28 -48.07
N GLY A 957 0.03 25.27 -47.30
CA GLY A 957 -1.13 26.15 -47.51
C GLY A 957 -0.80 27.63 -47.32
N LEU A 958 0.02 27.97 -46.32
CA LEU A 958 0.51 29.34 -46.11
C LEU A 958 1.37 29.82 -47.30
N VAL A 959 2.22 28.96 -47.86
CA VAL A 959 3.00 29.25 -49.08
C VAL A 959 2.08 29.50 -50.29
N TYR A 960 1.04 28.69 -50.46
CA TYR A 960 0.08 28.88 -51.55
C TYR A 960 -0.71 30.20 -51.40
N LEU A 961 -1.13 30.53 -50.18
CA LEU A 961 -1.94 31.71 -49.89
C LEU A 961 -1.11 33.00 -49.69
N ARG A 962 0.19 33.01 -50.02
CA ARG A 962 1.08 34.15 -49.74
C ARG A 962 0.60 35.47 -50.34
N ASN A 963 -0.07 35.43 -51.49
CA ASN A 963 -0.51 36.66 -52.18
C ASN A 963 -1.68 37.34 -51.46
N ILE A 964 -2.27 36.65 -50.47
CA ILE A 964 -3.46 37.07 -49.73
C ILE A 964 -3.10 37.35 -48.26
N LEU A 965 -2.08 36.68 -47.73
CA LEU A 965 -1.68 36.76 -46.32
C LEU A 965 -0.49 37.69 -46.14
N SER A 966 -0.50 38.50 -45.08
CA SER A 966 0.65 39.30 -44.69
C SER A 966 1.77 38.43 -44.08
N PRO A 967 3.04 38.85 -44.16
CA PRO A 967 4.17 38.13 -43.55
C PRO A 967 4.00 37.89 -42.04
N GLY A 968 3.40 38.83 -41.31
CA GLY A 968 3.09 38.69 -39.89
C GLY A 968 2.11 37.55 -39.61
N ILE A 969 1.01 37.45 -40.37
CA ILE A 969 0.00 36.40 -40.20
C ILE A 969 0.57 35.02 -40.54
N VAL A 970 1.45 34.94 -41.56
CA VAL A 970 2.17 33.71 -41.90
C VAL A 970 3.08 33.28 -40.75
N GLY A 971 3.83 34.21 -40.15
CA GLY A 971 4.70 33.93 -38.99
C GLY A 971 3.92 33.44 -37.76
N LEU A 972 2.76 34.04 -37.48
CA LEU A 972 1.85 33.62 -36.41
C LEU A 972 1.33 32.20 -36.64
N ALA A 973 0.75 31.93 -37.81
CA ALA A 973 0.17 30.63 -38.14
C ALA A 973 1.22 29.51 -38.17
N PHE A 974 2.43 29.79 -38.65
CA PHE A 974 3.54 28.83 -38.61
C PHE A 974 3.94 28.53 -37.16
N THR A 975 4.06 29.55 -36.30
CA THR A 975 4.41 29.38 -34.88
C THR A 975 3.38 28.53 -34.14
N TYR A 976 2.08 28.70 -34.44
CA TYR A 976 1.04 27.84 -33.88
C TYR A 976 1.12 26.42 -34.42
N ALA A 977 1.33 26.23 -35.73
CA ALA A 977 1.47 24.91 -36.34
C ALA A 977 2.60 24.09 -35.71
N LEU A 978 3.74 24.71 -35.40
CA LEU A 978 4.89 24.08 -34.73
C LEU A 978 4.58 23.50 -33.35
N ASN A 979 3.52 23.96 -32.67
CA ASN A 979 3.16 23.53 -31.33
C ASN A 979 1.95 22.57 -31.31
N VAL A 980 1.22 22.43 -32.42
CA VAL A 980 -0.03 21.65 -32.48
C VAL A 980 0.22 20.16 -32.21
N ASP A 981 1.29 19.58 -32.76
CA ASP A 981 1.61 18.16 -32.60
C ASP A 981 1.85 17.78 -31.13
N SER A 982 2.70 18.53 -30.44
CA SER A 982 3.00 18.31 -29.02
C SER A 982 1.80 18.60 -28.11
N SER A 983 1.01 19.65 -28.42
CA SER A 983 -0.16 20.03 -27.63
C SER A 983 -1.26 18.99 -27.71
N LEU A 984 -1.50 18.43 -28.90
CA LEU A 984 -2.46 17.34 -29.11
C LEU A 984 -2.04 16.07 -28.36
N SER A 985 -0.81 15.58 -28.54
CA SER A 985 -0.35 14.37 -27.81
C SER A 985 -0.51 14.55 -26.30
N SER A 986 -0.07 15.71 -25.79
CA SER A 986 -0.17 16.04 -24.36
C SER A 986 -1.61 16.15 -23.87
N LEU A 987 -2.57 16.57 -24.71
CA LEU A 987 -3.99 16.63 -24.37
C LEU A 987 -4.55 15.24 -24.06
N VAL A 988 -4.23 14.24 -24.89
CA VAL A 988 -4.70 12.86 -24.71
C VAL A 988 -4.07 12.23 -23.48
N GLN A 989 -2.77 12.46 -23.26
CA GLN A 989 -2.09 12.02 -22.05
C GLN A 989 -2.67 12.68 -20.80
N SER A 990 -2.94 13.99 -20.84
CA SER A 990 -3.56 14.73 -19.73
C SER A 990 -4.97 14.23 -19.43
N TRP A 991 -5.76 13.93 -20.46
CA TRP A 991 -7.09 13.33 -20.28
C TRP A 991 -6.99 11.95 -19.63
N SER A 992 -6.10 11.08 -20.12
CA SER A 992 -5.86 9.77 -19.54
C SER A 992 -5.45 9.88 -18.07
N TRP A 993 -4.63 10.86 -17.73
CA TRP A 993 -4.25 11.13 -16.35
C TRP A 993 -5.45 11.56 -15.49
N VAL A 994 -6.28 12.50 -15.96
CA VAL A 994 -7.50 12.92 -15.25
C VAL A 994 -8.44 11.74 -15.03
N GLU A 995 -8.67 10.91 -16.04
CA GLU A 995 -9.54 9.72 -15.95
C GLU A 995 -9.01 8.72 -14.91
N ILE A 996 -7.69 8.49 -14.86
CA ILE A 996 -7.06 7.63 -13.84
C ILE A 996 -7.22 8.22 -12.44
N GLN A 997 -7.05 9.53 -12.28
CA GLN A 997 -7.18 10.20 -10.97
C GLN A 997 -8.62 10.24 -10.47
N MET A 998 -9.63 10.16 -11.35
CA MET A 998 -11.05 10.13 -10.96
C MET A 998 -11.50 8.82 -10.29
N VAL A 999 -10.68 7.77 -10.32
CA VAL A 999 -10.90 6.53 -9.56
C VAL A 999 -10.89 6.79 -8.05
N SER A 1000 -10.11 7.76 -7.57
CA SER A 1000 -10.07 8.11 -6.14
C SER A 1000 -11.40 8.70 -5.64
N PRO A 1001 -12.01 9.71 -6.31
CA PRO A 1001 -13.38 10.14 -6.01
C PRO A 1001 -14.43 9.04 -6.09
N GLU A 1002 -14.36 8.15 -7.08
CA GLU A 1002 -15.27 7.01 -7.24
C GLU A 1002 -15.29 6.14 -5.97
N ARG A 1003 -14.10 5.73 -5.50
CA ARG A 1003 -13.91 4.96 -4.26
C ARG A 1003 -14.34 5.70 -3.00
N ILE A 1004 -14.13 7.01 -2.93
CA ILE A 1004 -14.57 7.84 -1.79
C ILE A 1004 -16.11 7.93 -1.77
N LEU A 1005 -16.74 8.10 -2.92
CA LEU A 1005 -18.20 8.17 -3.05
C LEU A 1005 -18.87 6.84 -2.70
N GLU A 1006 -18.26 5.72 -3.07
CA GLU A 1006 -18.69 4.37 -2.65
C GLU A 1006 -18.81 4.31 -1.11
N TYR A 1007 -17.77 4.73 -0.39
CA TYR A 1007 -17.77 4.72 1.08
C TYR A 1007 -18.67 5.82 1.67
N GLY A 1008 -18.84 6.93 0.96
CA GLY A 1008 -19.80 7.98 1.30
C GLY A 1008 -21.26 7.55 1.17
N SER A 1009 -21.54 6.48 0.42
CA SER A 1009 -22.90 5.98 0.17
C SER A 1009 -23.33 4.80 1.06
N ILE A 1010 -22.46 4.38 1.99
CA ILE A 1010 -22.74 3.24 2.89
C ILE A 1010 -23.97 3.55 3.75
N PRO A 1011 -24.97 2.64 3.82
CA PRO A 1011 -26.14 2.85 4.66
C PRO A 1011 -25.78 2.86 6.14
N ALA A 1012 -26.34 3.83 6.87
CA ALA A 1012 -26.14 3.94 8.31
C ALA A 1012 -26.75 2.76 9.08
N GLU A 1013 -26.10 2.39 10.18
CA GLU A 1013 -26.53 1.37 11.14
C GLU A 1013 -27.91 1.73 11.74
N GLY A 1014 -28.82 0.75 11.82
CA GLY A 1014 -30.17 0.95 12.34
C GLY A 1014 -31.17 1.66 11.40
N SER A 1015 -30.79 2.02 10.17
CA SER A 1015 -31.65 2.75 9.21
C SER A 1015 -32.87 1.97 8.70
N LYS A 1016 -32.93 0.64 8.90
CA LYS A 1016 -33.99 -0.24 8.35
C LYS A 1016 -35.34 -0.14 9.07
N ARG A 1017 -35.38 0.33 10.32
CA ARG A 1017 -36.62 0.44 11.11
C ARG A 1017 -36.85 1.89 11.50
N PRO A 1018 -38.09 2.42 11.37
CA PRO A 1018 -38.40 3.74 11.90
C PRO A 1018 -38.15 3.75 13.42
N LEU A 1019 -37.42 4.75 13.89
CA LEU A 1019 -37.17 4.99 15.31
C LEU A 1019 -38.42 5.71 15.84
N VAL A 1020 -39.20 5.04 16.70
CA VAL A 1020 -40.55 5.50 17.08
C VAL A 1020 -40.60 6.02 18.52
N ILE A 1021 -39.67 5.60 19.39
CA ILE A 1021 -39.73 5.87 20.83
C ILE A 1021 -38.36 6.36 21.33
N GLU A 1022 -38.29 7.61 21.80
CA GLU A 1022 -37.23 8.09 22.69
C GLU A 1022 -37.70 7.85 24.15
N PRO A 1023 -37.03 6.98 24.92
CA PRO A 1023 -37.38 6.76 26.31
C PRO A 1023 -37.01 7.98 27.19
N ASP A 1024 -37.61 8.07 28.38
CA ASP A 1024 -37.30 9.10 29.37
C ASP A 1024 -35.80 9.07 29.75
N ALA A 1025 -35.25 10.22 30.15
CA ALA A 1025 -33.83 10.37 30.52
C ALA A 1025 -33.38 9.49 31.72
N VAL A 1026 -34.33 8.90 32.45
CA VAL A 1026 -34.08 8.03 33.63
C VAL A 1026 -34.10 6.54 33.25
N TRP A 1027 -34.36 6.21 31.99
CA TRP A 1027 -34.36 4.83 31.51
C TRP A 1027 -32.92 4.28 31.44
N PRO A 1028 -32.67 3.02 31.84
CA PRO A 1028 -33.62 2.04 32.40
C PRO A 1028 -33.83 2.18 33.93
N GLN A 1029 -35.07 2.01 34.41
CA GLN A 1029 -35.45 2.18 35.82
C GLN A 1029 -35.37 0.88 36.61
N SER A 1030 -36.02 -0.17 36.11
CA SER A 1030 -35.70 -1.55 36.43
C SER A 1030 -34.58 -2.00 35.46
N SER A 1031 -33.78 -3.00 35.79
CA SER A 1031 -32.75 -3.51 34.87
C SER A 1031 -33.18 -4.85 34.29
N SER A 1032 -34.48 -4.99 34.05
CA SER A 1032 -35.09 -6.24 33.61
C SER A 1032 -34.84 -6.46 32.12
N VAL A 1033 -34.34 -7.64 31.75
CA VAL A 1033 -34.00 -7.98 30.36
C VAL A 1033 -34.72 -9.27 29.97
N GLN A 1034 -35.45 -9.24 28.85
CA GLN A 1034 -36.18 -10.40 28.33
C GLN A 1034 -35.81 -10.65 26.87
N PHE A 1035 -35.41 -11.88 26.59
CA PHE A 1035 -35.22 -12.40 25.23
C PHE A 1035 -36.44 -13.25 24.88
N GLN A 1036 -37.05 -12.97 23.72
CA GLN A 1036 -38.24 -13.70 23.23
C GLN A 1036 -37.98 -14.22 21.81
N ASP A 1037 -37.76 -15.52 21.70
CA ASP A 1037 -37.51 -16.30 20.47
C ASP A 1037 -36.47 -15.66 19.55
N VAL A 1038 -35.37 -15.20 20.16
CA VAL A 1038 -34.34 -14.42 19.47
C VAL A 1038 -33.55 -15.29 18.52
N VAL A 1039 -33.54 -14.90 17.25
CA VAL A 1039 -32.72 -15.49 16.19
C VAL A 1039 -31.74 -14.46 15.65
N PHE A 1040 -30.46 -14.82 15.61
CA PHE A 1040 -29.36 -13.92 15.25
C PHE A 1040 -28.42 -14.59 14.26
N ASN A 1041 -28.00 -13.85 13.24
CA ASN A 1041 -26.91 -14.21 12.33
C ASN A 1041 -26.01 -13.00 12.06
N TYR A 1042 -24.74 -13.25 11.72
CA TYR A 1042 -23.81 -12.20 11.35
C TYR A 1042 -24.00 -11.71 9.91
N LYS A 1043 -24.49 -12.59 9.02
CA LYS A 1043 -24.73 -12.31 7.59
C LYS A 1043 -26.19 -12.60 7.24
N GLU A 1044 -26.81 -11.71 6.47
CA GLU A 1044 -28.15 -11.97 5.89
C GLU A 1044 -28.12 -13.25 5.06
N GLY A 1045 -29.11 -14.13 5.28
CA GLY A 1045 -29.15 -15.47 4.67
C GLY A 1045 -28.15 -16.48 5.24
N GLY A 1046 -27.28 -16.08 6.18
CA GLY A 1046 -26.35 -16.98 6.86
C GLY A 1046 -27.03 -17.85 7.93
N ALA A 1047 -26.35 -18.92 8.34
CA ALA A 1047 -26.82 -19.82 9.37
C ALA A 1047 -27.05 -19.08 10.71
N PRO A 1048 -28.17 -19.35 11.43
CA PRO A 1048 -28.45 -18.72 12.71
C PRO A 1048 -27.45 -19.21 13.77
N VAL A 1049 -26.77 -18.26 14.40
CA VAL A 1049 -25.86 -18.50 15.53
C VAL A 1049 -26.64 -18.56 16.84
N LEU A 1050 -27.67 -17.73 17.00
CA LEU A 1050 -28.65 -17.87 18.08
C LEU A 1050 -29.93 -18.45 17.48
N LYS A 1051 -30.43 -19.55 18.05
CA LYS A 1051 -31.49 -20.38 17.47
C LYS A 1051 -32.75 -20.38 18.35
N GLY A 1052 -33.41 -19.22 18.45
CA GLY A 1052 -34.67 -19.08 19.19
C GLY A 1052 -34.45 -18.99 20.70
N LEU A 1053 -33.57 -18.09 21.16
CA LEU A 1053 -33.29 -17.90 22.58
C LEU A 1053 -34.46 -17.21 23.30
N SER A 1054 -34.94 -17.83 24.37
CA SER A 1054 -36.00 -17.30 25.24
C SER A 1054 -35.60 -17.45 26.72
N PHE A 1055 -35.41 -16.33 27.41
CA PHE A 1055 -35.12 -16.29 28.85
C PHE A 1055 -35.39 -14.89 29.42
N SER A 1056 -35.51 -14.80 30.74
CA SER A 1056 -35.70 -13.53 31.46
C SER A 1056 -34.68 -13.38 32.59
N ILE A 1057 -34.19 -12.15 32.74
CA ILE A 1057 -33.28 -11.71 33.80
C ILE A 1057 -34.03 -10.67 34.64
N GLN A 1058 -34.02 -10.89 35.95
CA GLN A 1058 -34.66 -10.04 36.94
C GLN A 1058 -33.81 -8.82 37.26
N ASN A 1059 -34.42 -7.82 37.90
CA ASN A 1059 -33.74 -6.60 38.30
C ASN A 1059 -32.64 -6.89 39.35
N ASN A 1060 -31.45 -6.33 39.15
CA ASN A 1060 -30.26 -6.50 40.00
C ASN A 1060 -29.77 -7.96 40.11
N GLU A 1061 -30.02 -8.77 39.09
CA GLU A 1061 -29.60 -10.17 39.06
C GLU A 1061 -28.22 -10.30 38.41
N LYS A 1062 -27.33 -11.12 39.00
CA LYS A 1062 -26.01 -11.43 38.46
C LYS A 1062 -26.05 -12.77 37.74
N ILE A 1063 -25.82 -12.76 36.43
CA ILE A 1063 -25.88 -13.94 35.57
C ILE A 1063 -24.48 -14.31 35.08
N GLY A 1064 -24.04 -15.53 35.38
CA GLY A 1064 -22.84 -16.12 34.79
C GLY A 1064 -23.19 -16.84 33.48
N ILE A 1065 -22.44 -16.59 32.41
CA ILE A 1065 -22.67 -17.23 31.10
C ILE A 1065 -21.47 -18.11 30.77
N VAL A 1066 -21.72 -19.41 30.60
CA VAL A 1066 -20.71 -20.43 30.30
C VAL A 1066 -21.09 -21.24 29.06
N GLY A 1067 -20.10 -21.84 28.42
CA GLY A 1067 -20.28 -22.67 27.24
C GLY A 1067 -18.97 -22.80 26.46
N ARG A 1068 -18.86 -23.81 25.59
CA ARG A 1068 -17.67 -24.02 24.75
C ARG A 1068 -17.43 -22.84 23.80
N THR A 1069 -16.22 -22.73 23.25
CA THR A 1069 -15.90 -21.77 22.18
C THR A 1069 -16.83 -22.01 20.99
N GLY A 1070 -17.42 -20.95 20.44
CA GLY A 1070 -18.42 -21.06 19.37
C GLY A 1070 -19.86 -21.29 19.81
N ALA A 1071 -20.16 -21.43 21.12
CA ALA A 1071 -21.52 -21.67 21.60
C ALA A 1071 -22.53 -20.50 21.46
N GLY A 1072 -22.08 -19.32 21.00
CA GLY A 1072 -22.92 -18.12 20.83
C GLY A 1072 -22.84 -17.07 21.94
N LYS A 1073 -21.86 -17.18 22.87
CA LYS A 1073 -21.70 -16.25 24.02
C LYS A 1073 -21.51 -14.79 23.58
N SER A 1074 -20.52 -14.48 22.76
CA SER A 1074 -20.28 -13.13 22.26
C SER A 1074 -21.40 -12.64 21.34
N SER A 1075 -22.06 -13.56 20.61
CA SER A 1075 -23.22 -13.24 19.76
C SER A 1075 -24.42 -12.76 20.58
N LEU A 1076 -24.60 -13.27 21.81
CA LEU A 1076 -25.59 -12.76 22.75
C LEU A 1076 -25.34 -11.30 23.10
N THR A 1077 -24.08 -10.94 23.40
CA THR A 1077 -23.68 -9.55 23.68
C THR A 1077 -23.92 -8.65 22.48
N MET A 1078 -23.55 -9.10 21.28
CA MET A 1078 -23.77 -8.33 20.03
C MET A 1078 -25.26 -8.11 19.74
N ALA A 1079 -26.12 -9.09 20.05
CA ALA A 1079 -27.57 -8.96 19.95
C ALA A 1079 -28.13 -7.95 20.95
N LEU A 1080 -27.65 -7.96 22.21
CA LEU A 1080 -28.09 -7.04 23.26
C LEU A 1080 -27.75 -5.57 22.95
N PHE A 1081 -26.54 -5.31 22.45
CA PHE A 1081 -26.10 -3.96 22.04
C PHE A 1081 -26.64 -3.55 20.66
N ARG A 1082 -27.42 -4.42 20.02
CA ARG A 1082 -27.98 -4.25 18.67
C ARG A 1082 -26.90 -3.83 17.66
N ILE A 1083 -25.75 -4.52 17.68
CA ILE A 1083 -24.65 -4.33 16.72
C ILE A 1083 -25.03 -4.92 15.35
N ASN A 1084 -25.72 -6.06 15.38
CA ASN A 1084 -26.43 -6.59 14.23
C ASN A 1084 -27.93 -6.67 14.56
N GLU A 1085 -28.75 -6.40 13.56
CA GLU A 1085 -30.21 -6.55 13.68
C GLU A 1085 -30.59 -8.02 13.82
N LEU A 1086 -31.66 -8.27 14.58
CA LEU A 1086 -32.21 -9.62 14.75
C LEU A 1086 -32.90 -10.08 13.47
N VAL A 1087 -32.80 -11.38 13.16
CA VAL A 1087 -33.54 -12.02 12.07
C VAL A 1087 -35.02 -12.13 12.44
N SER A 1088 -35.29 -12.64 13.64
CA SER A 1088 -36.62 -12.77 14.22
C SER A 1088 -36.55 -12.77 15.74
N GLY A 1089 -37.70 -12.61 16.39
CA GLY A 1089 -37.79 -12.43 17.84
C GLY A 1089 -37.60 -10.97 18.26
N LYS A 1090 -37.57 -10.74 19.58
CA LYS A 1090 -37.41 -9.40 20.17
C LYS A 1090 -36.68 -9.44 21.51
N ILE A 1091 -35.98 -8.36 21.81
CA ILE A 1091 -35.30 -8.13 23.09
C ILE A 1091 -35.98 -6.94 23.75
N ILE A 1092 -36.44 -7.16 24.98
CA ILE A 1092 -37.20 -6.17 25.75
C ILE A 1092 -36.38 -5.80 26.98
N ILE A 1093 -36.14 -4.51 27.17
CA ILE A 1093 -35.52 -3.95 28.38
C ILE A 1093 -36.55 -3.03 29.01
N ASP A 1094 -36.93 -3.30 30.26
CA ASP A 1094 -37.93 -2.49 30.99
C ASP A 1094 -39.28 -2.33 30.28
N GLY A 1095 -39.73 -3.41 29.62
CA GLY A 1095 -40.98 -3.41 28.86
C GLY A 1095 -40.92 -2.71 27.50
N ILE A 1096 -39.78 -2.11 27.13
CA ILE A 1096 -39.56 -1.44 25.84
C ILE A 1096 -38.76 -2.35 24.91
N ASP A 1097 -39.23 -2.53 23.67
CA ASP A 1097 -38.49 -3.23 22.62
C ASP A 1097 -37.35 -2.35 22.09
N ILE A 1098 -36.11 -2.82 22.24
CA ILE A 1098 -34.90 -2.09 21.86
C ILE A 1098 -34.78 -1.85 20.34
N ALA A 1099 -35.53 -2.60 19.52
CA ALA A 1099 -35.54 -2.41 18.08
C ALA A 1099 -36.20 -1.09 17.65
N SER A 1100 -37.02 -0.49 18.51
CA SER A 1100 -37.73 0.77 18.25
C SER A 1100 -36.98 2.03 18.72
N MET A 1101 -35.84 1.85 19.42
CA MET A 1101 -35.09 2.88 20.11
C MET A 1101 -33.86 3.34 19.31
N PRO A 1102 -33.45 4.63 19.41
CA PRO A 1102 -32.17 5.09 18.86
C PRO A 1102 -30.98 4.36 19.48
N LEU A 1103 -30.03 3.93 18.63
CA LEU A 1103 -28.86 3.15 19.06
C LEU A 1103 -27.98 3.90 20.08
N ARG A 1104 -27.83 5.22 19.92
CA ARG A 1104 -27.07 6.05 20.86
C ARG A 1104 -27.65 5.97 22.27
N THR A 1105 -28.97 6.15 22.40
CA THR A 1105 -29.69 6.09 23.68
C THR A 1105 -29.62 4.70 24.32
N LEU A 1106 -29.71 3.63 23.52
CA LEU A 1106 -29.53 2.27 24.01
C LEU A 1106 -28.12 2.07 24.57
N ARG A 1107 -27.08 2.37 23.78
CA ARG A 1107 -25.70 2.02 24.09
C ARG A 1107 -25.07 2.89 25.17
N SER A 1108 -25.46 4.17 25.27
CA SER A 1108 -24.96 5.06 26.34
C SER A 1108 -25.43 4.65 27.74
N ASN A 1109 -26.54 3.90 27.84
CA ASN A 1109 -27.10 3.42 29.11
C ASN A 1109 -26.69 1.98 29.47
N LEU A 1110 -25.96 1.30 28.59
CA LEU A 1110 -25.33 0.02 28.85
C LEU A 1110 -23.83 0.24 29.10
N SER A 1111 -23.18 -0.65 29.84
CA SER A 1111 -21.71 -0.64 29.89
C SER A 1111 -21.15 -2.01 29.61
N ILE A 1112 -20.00 -2.03 28.95
CA ILE A 1112 -19.28 -3.24 28.62
C ILE A 1112 -17.83 -3.15 29.08
N ILE A 1113 -17.35 -4.23 29.66
CA ILE A 1113 -15.94 -4.46 29.97
C ILE A 1113 -15.46 -5.54 29.00
N PRO A 1114 -14.69 -5.16 27.96
CA PRO A 1114 -14.29 -6.09 26.91
C PRO A 1114 -13.17 -7.03 27.37
N GLN A 1115 -12.98 -8.12 26.63
CA GLN A 1115 -11.92 -9.10 26.84
C GLN A 1115 -10.53 -8.47 26.69
N SER A 1116 -10.36 -7.63 25.67
CA SER A 1116 -9.13 -6.88 25.42
C SER A 1116 -9.39 -5.39 25.68
N PRO A 1117 -8.75 -4.78 26.69
CA PRO A 1117 -8.96 -3.37 26.98
C PRO A 1117 -8.24 -2.51 25.93
N VAL A 1118 -9.01 -1.68 25.23
CA VAL A 1118 -8.49 -0.75 24.22
C VAL A 1118 -8.50 0.66 24.78
N LEU A 1119 -7.30 1.23 24.95
CA LEU A 1119 -7.10 2.60 25.38
C LEU A 1119 -6.66 3.44 24.19
N PHE A 1120 -7.32 4.59 24.00
CA PHE A 1120 -7.02 5.54 22.94
C PHE A 1120 -5.88 6.47 23.37
N LYS A 1121 -5.06 6.90 22.40
CA LYS A 1121 -4.00 7.87 22.68
C LYS A 1121 -4.61 9.21 23.08
N GLY A 1122 -4.09 9.81 24.16
CA GLY A 1122 -4.50 11.13 24.65
C GLY A 1122 -4.42 11.23 26.16
N ALA A 1123 -4.96 12.32 26.73
CA ALA A 1123 -5.00 12.49 28.18
C ALA A 1123 -5.87 11.39 28.83
N LEU A 1124 -5.42 10.88 29.97
CA LEU A 1124 -6.18 9.90 30.77
C LEU A 1124 -7.60 10.39 31.09
N ARG A 1125 -7.77 11.69 31.39
CA ARG A 1125 -9.08 12.34 31.57
C ARG A 1125 -9.98 12.15 30.35
N ALA A 1126 -9.47 12.39 29.15
CA ALA A 1126 -10.24 12.29 27.91
C ALA A 1126 -10.59 10.83 27.55
N TYR A 1127 -9.83 9.86 28.05
CA TYR A 1127 -10.20 8.45 27.94
C TYR A 1127 -11.31 8.06 28.93
N MET A 1128 -11.23 8.55 30.16
CA MET A 1128 -12.22 8.28 31.22
C MET A 1128 -13.56 8.93 30.89
N ASP A 1129 -13.53 10.17 30.42
CA ASP A 1129 -14.71 10.97 30.07
C ASP A 1129 -14.51 11.67 28.71
N PRO A 1130 -14.82 10.98 27.60
CA PRO A 1130 -14.64 11.55 26.26
C PRO A 1130 -15.57 12.74 25.96
N PHE A 1131 -16.68 12.87 26.71
CA PHE A 1131 -17.73 13.87 26.47
C PHE A 1131 -17.65 15.07 27.42
N ASP A 1132 -16.71 15.07 28.37
CA ASP A 1132 -16.59 16.08 29.42
C ASP A 1132 -17.89 16.23 30.25
N GLU A 1133 -18.58 15.11 30.49
CA GLU A 1133 -19.83 15.03 31.26
C GLU A 1133 -19.59 15.00 32.79
N PHE A 1134 -18.40 14.61 33.22
CA PHE A 1134 -18.04 14.34 34.61
C PHE A 1134 -16.95 15.27 35.14
N THR A 1135 -17.04 15.60 36.43
CA THR A 1135 -16.02 16.43 37.09
C THR A 1135 -14.77 15.61 37.42
N ASP A 1136 -13.61 16.26 37.60
CA ASP A 1136 -12.38 15.58 38.05
C ASP A 1136 -12.59 14.84 39.37
N SER A 1137 -13.42 15.38 40.26
CA SER A 1137 -13.79 14.73 41.52
C SER A 1137 -14.48 13.38 41.29
N ASP A 1138 -15.38 13.30 40.31
CA ASP A 1138 -16.06 12.05 39.97
C ASP A 1138 -15.06 11.01 39.46
N ILE A 1139 -14.14 11.41 38.57
CA ILE A 1139 -13.11 10.52 38.03
C ILE A 1139 -12.19 10.00 39.14
N TRP A 1140 -11.71 10.87 40.03
CA TRP A 1140 -10.88 10.46 41.17
C TRP A 1140 -11.60 9.53 42.13
N SER A 1141 -12.90 9.77 42.39
CA SER A 1141 -13.70 8.90 43.25
C SER A 1141 -13.81 7.48 42.69
N VAL A 1142 -13.88 7.34 41.37
CA VAL A 1142 -13.98 6.04 40.72
C VAL A 1142 -12.61 5.35 40.61
N LEU A 1143 -11.54 6.10 40.35
CA LEU A 1143 -10.17 5.59 40.41
C LEU A 1143 -9.80 5.07 41.82
N GLU A 1144 -10.36 5.67 42.87
CA GLU A 1144 -10.21 5.19 44.24
C GLU A 1144 -10.89 3.84 44.45
N LYS A 1145 -12.13 3.70 43.97
CA LYS A 1145 -12.91 2.45 44.07
C LYS A 1145 -12.25 1.27 43.37
N VAL A 1146 -11.56 1.51 42.25
CA VAL A 1146 -10.82 0.46 41.53
C VAL A 1146 -9.38 0.28 42.00
N GLY A 1147 -8.94 1.01 43.04
CA GLY A 1147 -7.59 0.90 43.58
C GLY A 1147 -6.48 1.46 42.69
N MET A 1148 -6.81 2.33 41.73
CA MET A 1148 -5.86 2.97 40.81
C MET A 1148 -5.45 4.38 41.24
N LYS A 1149 -6.10 4.97 42.26
CA LYS A 1149 -5.87 6.36 42.69
C LYS A 1149 -4.42 6.66 43.04
N GLU A 1150 -3.77 5.83 43.86
CA GLU A 1150 -2.37 6.04 44.26
C GLU A 1150 -1.43 5.98 43.06
N GLN A 1151 -1.67 5.02 42.17
CA GLN A 1151 -0.85 4.81 40.99
C GLN A 1151 -0.98 5.97 40.00
N VAL A 1152 -2.20 6.45 39.75
CA VAL A 1152 -2.45 7.62 38.89
C VAL A 1152 -1.97 8.92 39.53
N ALA A 1153 -2.06 9.06 40.85
CA ALA A 1153 -1.54 10.23 41.58
C ALA A 1153 0.00 10.29 41.54
N ALA A 1154 0.68 9.15 41.41
CA ALA A 1154 2.12 9.06 41.26
C ALA A 1154 2.61 9.37 39.84
N LEU A 1155 1.74 9.37 38.82
CA LEU A 1155 2.09 9.72 37.45
C LEU A 1155 2.28 11.23 37.30
N GLU A 1156 3.27 11.62 36.48
CA GLU A 1156 3.45 13.02 36.09
C GLU A 1156 2.18 13.53 35.40
N ASN A 1157 1.73 14.73 35.76
CA ASN A 1157 0.51 15.37 35.25
C ASN A 1157 -0.82 14.65 35.59
N GLN A 1158 -0.81 13.55 36.38
CA GLN A 1158 -2.00 12.89 36.93
C GLN A 1158 -3.09 12.58 35.88
N LEU A 1159 -4.28 13.20 35.96
CA LEU A 1159 -5.36 13.00 34.98
C LEU A 1159 -5.02 13.53 33.57
N ALA A 1160 -4.05 14.44 33.46
CA ALA A 1160 -3.53 14.92 32.19
C ALA A 1160 -2.36 14.06 31.67
N TYR A 1161 -2.05 12.93 32.32
CA TYR A 1161 -1.05 11.98 31.84
C TYR A 1161 -1.40 11.48 30.44
N GLU A 1162 -0.41 11.45 29.54
CA GLU A 1162 -0.61 11.08 28.14
C GLU A 1162 -0.50 9.56 27.96
N LEU A 1163 -1.63 8.94 27.61
CA LEU A 1163 -1.71 7.53 27.24
C LEU A 1163 -1.03 7.30 25.89
N SER A 1164 -0.16 6.29 25.85
CA SER A 1164 0.41 5.76 24.60
C SER A 1164 -0.62 4.94 23.81
N GLU A 1165 -0.28 4.61 22.55
CA GLU A 1165 -1.13 3.77 21.69
C GLU A 1165 -1.47 2.45 22.39
N ASN A 1166 -2.74 2.04 22.34
CA ASN A 1166 -3.26 0.85 23.04
C ASN A 1166 -2.99 0.81 24.56
N GLY A 1167 -2.58 1.92 25.17
CA GLY A 1167 -2.20 2.01 26.57
C GLY A 1167 -0.97 1.17 26.93
N GLU A 1168 0.03 1.06 26.06
CA GLU A 1168 1.28 0.31 26.32
C GLU A 1168 2.02 0.73 27.59
N ASN A 1169 1.76 1.94 28.09
CA ASN A 1169 2.31 2.44 29.36
C ASN A 1169 1.72 1.74 30.60
N PHE A 1170 0.65 0.97 30.43
CA PHE A 1170 -0.03 0.23 31.49
C PHE A 1170 -0.01 -1.28 31.21
N SER A 1171 0.13 -2.06 32.28
CA SER A 1171 -0.01 -3.51 32.21
C SER A 1171 -1.43 -3.91 31.78
N VAL A 1172 -1.59 -5.16 31.31
CA VAL A 1172 -2.91 -5.69 30.90
C VAL A 1172 -3.92 -5.60 32.04
N GLY A 1173 -3.51 -5.92 33.27
CA GLY A 1173 -4.35 -5.83 34.46
C GLY A 1173 -4.78 -4.39 34.76
N GLU A 1174 -3.86 -3.43 34.71
CA GLU A 1174 -4.14 -2.01 34.94
C GLU A 1174 -5.09 -1.44 33.88
N ARG A 1175 -4.90 -1.79 32.61
CA ARG A 1175 -5.81 -1.42 31.53
C ARG A 1175 -7.23 -1.93 31.79
N GLN A 1176 -7.37 -3.14 32.32
CA GLN A 1176 -8.68 -3.67 32.70
C GLN A 1176 -9.31 -2.88 33.86
N MET A 1177 -8.52 -2.49 34.86
CA MET A 1177 -9.01 -1.67 35.98
C MET A 1177 -9.44 -0.28 35.52
N LEU A 1178 -8.78 0.30 34.51
CA LEU A 1178 -9.21 1.55 33.87
C LEU A 1178 -10.52 1.38 33.09
N CYS A 1179 -10.72 0.26 32.38
CA CYS A 1179 -12.02 -0.05 31.77
C CYS A 1179 -13.12 -0.23 32.82
N MET A 1180 -12.81 -0.88 33.94
CA MET A 1180 -13.72 -1.02 35.09
C MET A 1180 -14.10 0.34 35.67
N ALA A 1181 -13.11 1.22 35.87
CA ALA A 1181 -13.34 2.57 36.33
C ALA A 1181 -14.28 3.33 35.39
N ARG A 1182 -14.10 3.17 34.07
CA ARG A 1182 -14.99 3.79 33.09
C ARG A 1182 -16.43 3.26 33.20
N ALA A 1183 -16.61 1.96 33.34
CA ALA A 1183 -17.94 1.35 33.51
C ALA A 1183 -18.65 1.81 34.79
N LEU A 1184 -17.89 2.11 35.85
CA LEU A 1184 -18.41 2.69 37.09
C LEU A 1184 -18.78 4.18 36.93
N LEU A 1185 -18.03 4.92 36.10
CA LEU A 1185 -18.27 6.33 35.86
C LEU A 1185 -19.58 6.57 35.12
N THR A 1186 -19.91 5.73 34.13
CA THR A 1186 -21.19 5.78 33.39
C THR A 1186 -22.41 5.42 34.23
N ARG A 1187 -22.25 4.79 35.40
CA ARG A 1187 -23.33 4.42 36.33
C ARG A 1187 -24.48 3.62 35.67
N SER A 1188 -24.14 2.78 34.70
CA SER A 1188 -25.14 1.96 33.99
C SER A 1188 -25.76 0.91 34.91
N ARG A 1189 -27.06 0.65 34.68
CA ARG A 1189 -27.84 -0.35 35.43
C ARG A 1189 -27.68 -1.76 34.88
N ILE A 1190 -27.16 -1.90 33.67
CA ILE A 1190 -26.89 -3.18 33.01
C ILE A 1190 -25.43 -3.17 32.55
N VAL A 1191 -24.65 -4.12 33.06
CA VAL A 1191 -23.21 -4.22 32.80
C VAL A 1191 -22.90 -5.59 32.23
N VAL A 1192 -22.20 -5.61 31.09
CA VAL A 1192 -21.73 -6.83 30.45
C VAL A 1192 -20.22 -6.94 30.61
N MET A 1193 -19.76 -8.11 31.05
CA MET A 1193 -18.33 -8.43 31.19
C MET A 1193 -18.02 -9.57 30.25
N ASP A 1194 -17.21 -9.30 29.24
CA ASP A 1194 -16.83 -10.28 28.23
C ASP A 1194 -15.41 -10.77 28.52
N GLU A 1195 -15.26 -11.89 29.22
CA GLU A 1195 -13.97 -12.52 29.54
C GLU A 1195 -12.93 -11.58 30.20
N ALA A 1196 -13.40 -10.64 31.01
CA ALA A 1196 -12.57 -9.59 31.60
C ALA A 1196 -11.40 -10.06 32.49
N THR A 1197 -11.30 -11.35 32.84
CA THR A 1197 -10.23 -11.91 33.69
C THR A 1197 -9.27 -12.87 32.98
N ALA A 1198 -9.45 -13.11 31.67
CA ALA A 1198 -8.72 -14.16 30.96
C ALA A 1198 -7.19 -13.95 30.94
N SER A 1199 -6.75 -12.69 30.86
CA SER A 1199 -5.34 -12.29 30.66
C SER A 1199 -4.73 -11.59 31.89
N ILE A 1200 -5.31 -11.80 33.07
CA ILE A 1200 -4.94 -11.09 34.30
C ILE A 1200 -4.41 -12.09 35.34
N ASP A 1201 -3.44 -11.64 36.14
CA ASP A 1201 -2.90 -12.42 37.26
C ASP A 1201 -3.96 -12.65 38.35
N HIS A 1202 -3.78 -13.72 39.13
CA HIS A 1202 -4.75 -14.13 40.14
C HIS A 1202 -4.97 -13.06 41.24
N THR A 1203 -3.98 -12.21 41.55
CA THR A 1203 -4.14 -11.16 42.56
C THR A 1203 -5.02 -10.02 42.07
N THR A 1204 -4.83 -9.58 40.83
CA THR A 1204 -5.66 -8.54 40.20
C THR A 1204 -7.06 -9.07 39.87
N GLU A 1205 -7.19 -10.34 39.46
CA GLU A 1205 -8.50 -10.99 39.26
C GLU A 1205 -9.35 -10.98 40.53
N LYS A 1206 -8.76 -11.27 41.69
CA LYS A 1206 -9.47 -11.22 42.97
C LYS A 1206 -9.95 -9.81 43.32
N LYS A 1207 -9.10 -8.79 43.14
CA LYS A 1207 -9.49 -7.38 43.34
C LYS A 1207 -10.64 -6.98 42.42
N LEU A 1208 -10.57 -7.37 41.15
CA LEU A 1208 -11.61 -7.07 40.17
C LEU A 1208 -12.96 -7.69 40.59
N GLN A 1209 -12.96 -8.93 41.08
CA GLN A 1209 -14.16 -9.59 41.63
C GLN A 1209 -14.72 -8.90 42.89
N GLU A 1210 -13.86 -8.40 43.78
CA GLU A 1210 -14.27 -7.64 44.96
C GLU A 1210 -14.98 -6.34 44.57
N VAL A 1211 -14.41 -5.58 43.62
CA VAL A 1211 -15.03 -4.37 43.07
C VAL A 1211 -16.39 -4.68 42.44
N ILE A 1212 -16.50 -5.77 41.68
CA ILE A 1212 -17.78 -6.18 41.07
C ILE A 1212 -18.86 -6.41 42.12
N ASN A 1213 -18.50 -7.13 43.18
CA ASN A 1213 -19.47 -7.51 44.20
C ASN A 1213 -19.94 -6.33 45.04
N HIS A 1214 -19.06 -5.36 45.28
CA HIS A 1214 -19.35 -4.19 46.09
C HIS A 1214 -20.04 -3.08 45.27
N GLU A 1215 -19.45 -2.66 44.15
CA GLU A 1215 -19.88 -1.46 43.42
C GLU A 1215 -21.06 -1.70 42.47
N PHE A 1216 -21.20 -2.90 41.91
CA PHE A 1216 -22.31 -3.25 41.02
C PHE A 1216 -23.43 -4.03 41.72
N ARG A 1217 -23.61 -3.83 43.03
CA ARG A 1217 -24.64 -4.52 43.82
C ARG A 1217 -26.08 -4.22 43.35
N TYR A 1218 -26.32 -3.03 42.81
CA TYR A 1218 -27.63 -2.56 42.35
C TYR A 1218 -27.73 -2.50 40.82
N ALA A 1219 -26.88 -3.25 40.12
CA ALA A 1219 -26.88 -3.37 38.67
C ALA A 1219 -27.12 -4.84 38.29
N THR A 1220 -27.76 -5.06 37.15
CA THR A 1220 -27.81 -6.37 36.52
C THR A 1220 -26.49 -6.62 35.81
N VAL A 1221 -25.80 -7.71 36.15
CA VAL A 1221 -24.45 -8.01 35.65
C VAL A 1221 -24.47 -9.31 34.86
N LEU A 1222 -24.01 -9.25 33.62
CA LEU A 1222 -23.85 -10.39 32.72
C LEU A 1222 -22.36 -10.71 32.59
N THR A 1223 -21.91 -11.80 33.18
CA THR A 1223 -20.49 -12.19 33.18
C THR A 1223 -20.26 -13.40 32.28
N ILE A 1224 -19.65 -13.17 31.12
CA ILE A 1224 -19.15 -14.22 30.24
C ILE A 1224 -17.75 -14.59 30.70
N ALA A 1225 -17.52 -15.85 31.03
CA ALA A 1225 -16.22 -16.30 31.50
C ALA A 1225 -15.79 -17.64 30.94
N HIS A 1226 -14.50 -17.77 30.67
CA HIS A 1226 -13.84 -19.03 30.33
C HIS A 1226 -13.32 -19.77 31.57
N ARG A 1227 -13.15 -19.06 32.70
CA ARG A 1227 -12.78 -19.63 34.00
C ARG A 1227 -14.02 -19.79 34.86
N LEU A 1228 -14.47 -21.02 35.08
CA LEU A 1228 -15.66 -21.28 35.89
C LEU A 1228 -15.62 -20.62 37.26
N GLY A 1229 -14.44 -20.57 37.90
CA GLY A 1229 -14.25 -19.96 39.22
C GLY A 1229 -14.75 -18.51 39.36
N THR A 1230 -14.88 -17.77 38.25
CA THR A 1230 -15.33 -16.37 38.25
C THR A 1230 -16.84 -16.20 38.22
N VAL A 1231 -17.59 -17.22 37.81
CA VAL A 1231 -19.06 -17.20 37.68
C VAL A 1231 -19.77 -18.02 38.76
N LEU A 1232 -19.02 -18.70 39.63
CA LEU A 1232 -19.60 -19.50 40.73
C LEU A 1232 -20.39 -18.64 41.73
N ASN A 1233 -20.05 -17.35 41.85
CA ASN A 1233 -20.70 -16.41 42.76
C ASN A 1233 -21.91 -15.68 42.12
N SER A 1234 -22.31 -16.06 40.91
CA SER A 1234 -23.48 -15.51 40.23
C SER A 1234 -24.77 -16.05 40.86
N ASP A 1235 -25.84 -15.26 40.83
CA ASP A 1235 -27.16 -15.68 41.34
C ASP A 1235 -27.68 -16.88 40.53
N ARG A 1236 -27.48 -16.83 39.21
CA ARG A 1236 -27.77 -17.94 38.28
C ARG A 1236 -26.69 -18.06 37.22
N ILE A 1237 -26.53 -19.27 36.69
CA ILE A 1237 -25.61 -19.57 35.59
C ILE A 1237 -26.42 -20.06 34.39
N MET A 1238 -26.14 -19.47 33.23
CA MET A 1238 -26.67 -19.83 31.93
C MET A 1238 -25.62 -20.62 31.15
N VAL A 1239 -25.99 -21.83 30.74
CA VAL A 1239 -25.16 -22.70 29.91
C VAL A 1239 -25.64 -22.63 28.47
N LEU A 1240 -24.80 -22.07 27.60
CA LEU A 1240 -25.04 -21.99 26.16
C LEU A 1240 -24.35 -23.15 25.43
N SER A 1241 -25.09 -23.81 24.53
CA SER A 1241 -24.57 -24.82 23.62
C SER A 1241 -25.28 -24.74 22.28
N ASP A 1242 -24.53 -24.81 21.18
CA ASP A 1242 -25.02 -24.73 19.79
C ASP A 1242 -26.06 -23.62 19.55
N GLY A 1243 -25.85 -22.45 20.17
CA GLY A 1243 -26.74 -21.31 19.99
C GLY A 1243 -28.10 -21.44 20.68
N ARG A 1244 -28.21 -22.25 21.73
CA ARG A 1244 -29.40 -22.42 22.58
C ARG A 1244 -29.01 -22.39 24.06
N VAL A 1245 -29.94 -21.98 24.91
CA VAL A 1245 -29.82 -22.12 26.37
C VAL A 1245 -30.22 -23.54 26.75
N VAL A 1246 -29.27 -24.31 27.29
CA VAL A 1246 -29.51 -25.72 27.68
C VAL A 1246 -29.83 -25.84 29.17
N GLU A 1247 -29.15 -25.06 30.00
CA GLU A 1247 -29.36 -25.03 31.45
C GLU A 1247 -29.37 -23.57 31.95
N PHE A 1248 -30.25 -23.24 32.90
CA PHE A 1248 -30.31 -21.89 33.46
C PHE A 1248 -30.89 -21.87 34.89
N ASP A 1249 -30.04 -22.07 35.90
CA ASP A 1249 -30.43 -22.17 37.31
C ASP A 1249 -29.27 -21.71 38.24
N THR A 1250 -29.47 -21.77 39.55
CA THR A 1250 -28.44 -21.50 40.56
C THR A 1250 -27.25 -22.47 40.42
N PRO A 1251 -26.01 -22.03 40.73
CA PRO A 1251 -24.83 -22.87 40.63
C PRO A 1251 -24.95 -24.21 41.38
N GLN A 1252 -25.60 -24.20 42.55
CA GLN A 1252 -25.80 -25.37 43.41
C GLN A 1252 -26.79 -26.38 42.81
N ASN A 1253 -27.83 -25.92 42.13
CA ASN A 1253 -28.79 -26.80 41.46
C ASN A 1253 -28.16 -27.44 40.21
N LEU A 1254 -27.41 -26.66 39.43
CA LEU A 1254 -26.70 -27.15 38.25
C LEU A 1254 -25.63 -28.18 38.61
N ALA A 1255 -24.91 -27.97 39.72
CA ALA A 1255 -23.89 -28.91 40.21
C ALA A 1255 -24.47 -30.22 40.75
N LYS A 1256 -25.77 -30.30 41.07
CA LYS A 1256 -26.43 -31.56 41.49
C LYS A 1256 -26.83 -32.43 40.30
N ASN A 1257 -26.94 -31.87 39.10
CA ASN A 1257 -27.30 -32.61 37.90
C ASN A 1257 -26.04 -33.29 37.31
N GLU A 1258 -25.73 -34.51 37.73
CA GLU A 1258 -24.53 -35.25 37.27
C GLU A 1258 -24.46 -35.48 35.75
N ASN A 1259 -25.61 -35.42 35.05
CA ASN A 1259 -25.72 -35.52 33.59
C ASN A 1259 -25.74 -34.15 32.89
N GLY A 1260 -25.60 -33.05 33.63
CA GLY A 1260 -25.65 -31.68 33.10
C GLY A 1260 -24.32 -31.24 32.49
N ILE A 1261 -24.39 -30.37 31.48
CA ILE A 1261 -23.19 -29.81 30.82
C ILE A 1261 -22.39 -28.97 31.82
N PHE A 1262 -23.06 -28.24 32.73
CA PHE A 1262 -22.38 -27.51 33.78
C PHE A 1262 -21.58 -28.41 34.72
N TYR A 1263 -22.13 -29.58 35.09
CA TYR A 1263 -21.44 -30.53 35.97
C TYR A 1263 -20.15 -31.06 35.33
N GLU A 1264 -20.21 -31.40 34.04
CA GLU A 1264 -19.03 -31.79 33.26
C GLU A 1264 -17.97 -30.67 33.24
N LEU A 1265 -18.38 -29.44 32.91
CA LEU A 1265 -17.49 -28.27 32.91
C LEU A 1265 -16.89 -27.98 34.30
N ALA A 1266 -17.66 -28.16 35.37
CA ALA A 1266 -17.20 -27.96 36.75
C ALA A 1266 -16.25 -29.07 37.22
N LYS A 1267 -16.47 -30.30 36.76
CA LYS A 1267 -15.60 -31.45 37.00
C LYS A 1267 -14.26 -31.29 36.30
N GLU A 1268 -14.29 -30.94 35.01
CA GLU A 1268 -13.09 -30.68 34.22
C GLU A 1268 -12.32 -29.46 34.73
N GLY A 1269 -13.03 -28.41 35.16
CA GLY A 1269 -12.44 -27.20 35.72
C GLY A 1269 -11.94 -27.34 37.17
N GLY A 1270 -12.05 -28.52 37.80
CA GLY A 1270 -11.63 -28.75 39.18
C GLY A 1270 -12.36 -27.88 40.22
N CYS A 1271 -13.61 -27.51 39.95
CA CYS A 1271 -14.39 -26.57 40.75
C CYS A 1271 -15.54 -27.24 41.55
N LEU A 1272 -15.75 -28.55 41.40
CA LEU A 1272 -16.81 -29.30 42.10
C LEU A 1272 -16.73 -29.15 43.62
N ASP A 1273 -15.52 -29.19 44.20
CA ASP A 1273 -15.31 -29.11 45.65
C ASP A 1273 -15.71 -27.75 46.25
N ARG A 1274 -15.85 -26.70 45.43
CA ARG A 1274 -16.33 -25.38 45.87
C ARG A 1274 -17.85 -25.23 45.81
N LEU A 1275 -18.55 -26.19 45.18
CA LEU A 1275 -19.98 -26.16 44.91
C LEU A 1275 -20.79 -27.15 45.76
N GLN A 1276 -20.11 -28.09 46.41
CA GLN A 1276 -20.65 -28.98 47.46
C GLN A 1276 -20.62 -28.28 48.81
#